data_AF-A0A957DNP6-F1
#
_entry.id   AF-A0A957DNP6-F1
#
_cell.length_a   1.000
_cell.length_b   1.000
_cell.length_c   1.000
_cell.angle_alpha   90.00
_cell.angle_beta   90.00
_cell.angle_gamma   90.00
#
_symmetry.space_group_name_H-M   'P 1'
#
loop_
_entity.id
_entity.type
_entity.pdbx_description
1 polymer ?
#
loop_
_entity_poly.entity_id
_entity_poly.type
_entity_poly.pdbx_seq_one_letter_code
_entity_poly.pdbx_strand_id
1 'polypeptide(L)'
;MQEHKQVDQEKNNVWRVEPAVLESGLYNAFIRHAIDNRGVLTSPRRGRQVASQLVSLIQQYLAYEANDTDITAVATQLAEQGMAIVTATQMMRVLHRPETMPEDTAVSRRLNDFQIIFLEKLANAREIVQQRFQETAQTALQRALHTQLEHQTSLHEAQKERNANLNQILQLNARLSQTNDQATLLREAVTGICQALDIANVTLFDATDPPDMWRVITTTAPYLNQGDPAPGSMADMLATALNKDGETVRAYQTESGQDGLSVGIILRVGQRLLGGLVANHDHLAGESYEEYLILIRTFAQNLAALWDNLFLLKETQQRAHELEILHGRYLDSIWNTPEAVMQARANESNLHIVREITEPATPAPGQEVATYQLQIGDNSFGQIRLPGMANLSEEDHAFVQDLIREMGSALNNAQFVQTTRAYSNQLRLAAEVSRAATTILDRDQLMQEVVELIRSRFNLYYVGLFLADEQTNTAVLHAGTGEAGRLQLELKHSQEIGGTSMVGTVVATGEAHVEQNVQQATAFKPNPLLPDTQAELALPLKAGSKIIGALTVQSNQLGAFADETVTVLQSLADQLAIALENANLFAQTETTLDETNRLYTASRRIGQANNAYEIYQTLVDFARSADIADAVQIIIADAKAPDYLITPVAWSVDDVDLKQTQRIPRETFSFADQIKHAETLVLAEVQTDPDLDEDSRRFFVQNNLNAAAIIPIQIDREWLGTLALAHKNSSGFINTSLQPLRTLADQAATILANQRLLRQTDLLYRIGRSLNQAITRDDALEITVREIKAYTGAYRCRFVSYEQGVSDGYLMASSNGDDLDKPYQLPRAGDAVFETLSKEQKPLLLSPQNEALPKGAFKQHVEQFGAHASLLIPAASQHELSGYLAIDSAQGERPFTNSNIIFAQTVVDHLTTQLENIKLLDEALRRAQELITLNQVQSNISRVLDLKLLAKIIYGEVGRLLDNTIFHLALYDHTLNQYQPVLTMVKGVPITSEIRELASDQPLYDFLNQDKPQLLDVHAPLSKAEHIAPDGRSPQSSLWVPLMQEGSSMGLINVQSYEPNAYGESDIQLLRSIATQTSLAIANAQLFQKTQQQNEELRELDQLKTQFLANMSHELRTPLNSIIGFSRVILKGIDGPTTEAQEEDLQSIHSNGQHLLMLINEILDMAKIEAGKMTLNYEMVNLHTAIAPARDTMRSLIDGERVNFIWDVPETLPELEADPIRLRQILLNLLSNAAKFTEEGEIRLKAYGNDEKIHLLVEDTGIGIAAEDF
;
A
#
# COMPACT_ATOMS: atom_id res chain seq x y z
N MET A 1 -31.72 18.81 3.32
CA MET A 1 -32.74 18.34 4.30
C MET A 1 -33.69 19.44 4.77
N GLN A 2 -33.24 20.67 5.07
CA GLN A 2 -34.15 21.76 5.46
C GLN A 2 -35.01 22.33 4.32
N GLU A 3 -34.58 22.21 3.05
CA GLU A 3 -35.27 22.85 1.91
C GLU A 3 -36.47 22.05 1.34
N HIS A 4 -36.69 20.79 1.73
CA HIS A 4 -37.80 19.95 1.21
C HIS A 4 -38.85 19.61 2.29
N LYS A 5 -39.11 20.52 3.23
CA LYS A 5 -40.22 20.38 4.19
C LYS A 5 -41.53 20.82 3.54
N GLN A 6 -42.37 19.88 3.10
CA GLN A 6 -43.81 20.11 3.04
C GLN A 6 -44.47 19.36 4.20
N VAL A 7 -45.13 20.13 5.06
CA VAL A 7 -45.95 19.63 6.16
C VAL A 7 -47.38 19.52 5.62
N ASP A 8 -47.91 18.31 5.51
CA ASP A 8 -49.33 18.10 5.32
C ASP A 8 -49.97 17.99 6.71
N GLN A 9 -50.77 18.99 7.10
CA GLN A 9 -51.15 19.23 8.50
C GLN A 9 -52.31 18.40 9.02
N GLU A 10 -52.89 17.49 8.24
CA GLU A 10 -54.05 16.72 8.71
C GLU A 10 -53.88 15.23 8.50
N LYS A 11 -53.49 14.57 9.61
CA LYS A 11 -53.48 13.12 9.93
C LYS A 11 -52.10 12.46 9.97
N ASN A 12 -51.65 12.23 11.20
CA ASN A 12 -50.63 11.27 11.67
C ASN A 12 -49.23 11.35 11.05
N ASN A 13 -48.24 11.67 11.90
CA ASN A 13 -46.79 11.71 11.67
C ASN A 13 -46.22 10.53 10.85
N VAL A 14 -46.41 10.54 9.53
CA VAL A 14 -45.74 9.64 8.59
C VAL A 14 -44.85 10.48 7.70
N TRP A 15 -43.54 10.29 7.88
CA TRP A 15 -42.49 10.95 7.12
C TRP A 15 -42.48 10.36 5.69
N ARG A 16 -42.92 11.12 4.69
CA ARG A 16 -42.78 10.72 3.28
C ARG A 16 -41.47 11.27 2.72
N VAL A 17 -40.54 10.38 2.40
CA VAL A 17 -39.37 10.66 1.57
C VAL A 17 -39.66 10.07 0.19
N GLU A 18 -39.61 10.88 -0.87
CA GLU A 18 -39.79 10.37 -2.23
C GLU A 18 -38.69 9.36 -2.61
N PRO A 19 -39.01 8.24 -3.29
CA PRO A 19 -38.03 7.21 -3.68
C PRO A 19 -36.83 7.76 -4.47
N ALA A 20 -37.04 8.78 -5.30
CA ALA A 20 -35.98 9.42 -6.08
C ALA A 20 -34.92 10.15 -5.22
N VAL A 21 -35.26 10.51 -3.98
CA VAL A 21 -34.34 11.17 -3.03
C VAL A 21 -33.38 10.15 -2.38
N LEU A 22 -33.79 8.88 -2.31
CA LEU A 22 -32.97 7.78 -1.80
C LEU A 22 -31.92 7.30 -2.81
N GLU A 23 -32.18 7.42 -4.12
CA GLU A 23 -31.30 6.88 -5.16
C GLU A 23 -29.97 7.63 -5.36
N SER A 24 -29.81 8.87 -4.88
CA SER A 24 -28.55 9.61 -5.17
C SER A 24 -28.13 10.69 -4.18
N GLY A 25 -29.06 11.33 -3.47
CA GLY A 25 -28.77 12.53 -2.69
C GLY A 25 -28.32 12.29 -1.26
N LEU A 26 -29.07 11.46 -0.52
CA LEU A 26 -28.83 11.24 0.91
C LEU A 26 -27.63 10.33 1.18
N TYR A 27 -27.43 9.30 0.34
CA TYR A 27 -26.31 8.35 0.45
C TYR A 27 -24.95 9.03 0.24
N ASN A 28 -24.82 9.87 -0.79
CA ASN A 28 -23.58 10.59 -1.10
C ASN A 28 -23.25 11.69 -0.08
N ALA A 29 -24.25 12.38 0.46
CA ALA A 29 -24.05 13.40 1.50
C ALA A 29 -23.61 12.77 2.83
N PHE A 30 -24.12 11.58 3.16
CA PHE A 30 -23.83 10.88 4.40
C PHE A 30 -22.44 10.20 4.38
N ILE A 31 -22.05 9.60 3.24
CA ILE A 31 -20.71 9.03 3.02
C ILE A 31 -19.64 10.14 3.09
N ARG A 32 -19.88 11.31 2.48
CA ARG A 32 -18.98 12.47 2.64
C ARG A 32 -18.81 12.87 4.10
N HIS A 33 -19.91 12.98 4.84
CA HIS A 33 -19.85 13.34 6.27
C HIS A 33 -19.13 12.31 7.15
N ALA A 34 -19.20 11.02 6.80
CA ALA A 34 -18.52 9.93 7.51
C ALA A 34 -17.03 9.79 7.14
N ILE A 35 -16.67 10.08 5.88
CA ILE A 35 -15.29 10.11 5.40
C ILE A 35 -14.53 11.33 5.95
N ASP A 36 -15.19 12.48 6.03
CA ASP A 36 -14.59 13.73 6.50
C ASP A 36 -14.35 13.72 8.03
N ASN A 37 -15.10 12.91 8.79
CA ASN A 37 -14.94 12.75 10.24
C ASN A 37 -14.19 11.46 10.63
N ARG A 38 -12.90 11.39 10.28
CA ARG A 38 -12.01 10.22 10.51
C ARG A 38 -11.95 9.67 11.96
N GLY A 39 -12.44 10.41 12.97
CA GLY A 39 -12.47 9.99 14.37
C GLY A 39 -13.70 9.19 14.82
N VAL A 40 -14.72 9.01 13.97
CA VAL A 40 -15.98 8.36 14.37
C VAL A 40 -15.93 6.84 14.24
N LEU A 41 -15.16 6.32 13.28
CA LEU A 41 -15.08 4.88 12.95
C LEU A 41 -14.13 4.06 13.84
N THR A 42 -13.29 4.73 14.66
CA THR A 42 -12.36 4.08 15.58
C THR A 42 -12.92 3.98 17.02
N SER A 43 -14.04 4.66 17.32
CA SER A 43 -14.70 4.60 18.62
C SER A 43 -15.79 3.51 18.66
N PRO A 44 -15.66 2.47 19.52
CA PRO A 44 -16.63 1.37 19.57
C PRO A 44 -18.07 1.80 19.93
N ARG A 45 -18.23 2.90 20.68
CA ARG A 45 -19.54 3.42 21.09
C ARG A 45 -20.23 4.21 19.99
N ARG A 46 -19.52 5.11 19.29
CA ARG A 46 -20.09 5.90 18.20
C ARG A 46 -20.35 5.05 16.95
N GLY A 47 -19.47 4.07 16.65
CA GLY A 47 -19.68 3.10 15.57
C GLY A 47 -20.98 2.29 15.71
N ARG A 48 -21.32 1.84 16.94
CA ARG A 48 -22.59 1.14 17.19
C ARG A 48 -23.81 2.01 16.96
N GLN A 49 -23.74 3.29 17.34
CA GLN A 49 -24.86 4.22 17.19
C GLN A 49 -25.17 4.47 15.70
N VAL A 50 -24.13 4.66 14.89
CA VAL A 50 -24.24 4.83 13.44
C VAL A 50 -24.74 3.55 12.75
N ALA A 51 -24.22 2.38 13.17
CA ALA A 51 -24.69 1.09 12.66
C ALA A 51 -26.18 0.84 12.96
N SER A 52 -26.66 1.22 14.15
CA SER A 52 -28.06 1.09 14.54
C SER A 52 -29.00 1.97 13.71
N GLN A 53 -28.59 3.21 13.41
CA GLN A 53 -29.37 4.12 12.56
C GLN A 53 -29.46 3.64 11.11
N LEU A 54 -28.37 3.09 10.57
CA LEU A 54 -28.35 2.48 9.24
C LEU A 54 -29.27 1.28 9.13
N VAL A 55 -29.28 0.39 10.13
CA VAL A 55 -30.18 -0.77 10.18
C VAL A 55 -31.64 -0.33 10.20
N SER A 56 -31.99 0.71 10.98
CA SER A 56 -33.35 1.24 11.03
C SER A 56 -33.82 1.82 9.69
N LEU A 57 -32.94 2.51 8.95
CA LEU A 57 -33.23 3.02 7.61
C LEU A 57 -33.44 1.89 6.58
N ILE A 58 -32.61 0.85 6.64
CA ILE A 58 -32.75 -0.33 5.76
C ILE A 58 -34.06 -1.06 6.04
N GLN A 59 -34.45 -1.22 7.30
CA GLN A 59 -35.72 -1.83 7.68
C GLN A 59 -36.93 -1.03 7.17
N GLN A 60 -36.88 0.31 7.26
CA GLN A 60 -37.93 1.17 6.71
C GLN A 60 -38.03 1.07 5.20
N TYR A 61 -36.90 0.94 4.50
CA TYR A 61 -36.87 0.74 3.04
C TYR A 61 -37.46 -0.62 2.64
N LEU A 62 -37.07 -1.70 3.32
CA LEU A 62 -37.55 -3.06 3.03
C LEU A 62 -39.04 -3.27 3.34
N ALA A 63 -39.62 -2.46 4.23
CA ALA A 63 -41.05 -2.44 4.55
C ALA A 63 -41.93 -1.81 3.46
N TYR A 64 -41.35 -1.08 2.49
CA TYR A 64 -42.10 -0.35 1.46
C TYR A 64 -41.88 -0.98 0.08
N GLU A 65 -42.67 -2.01 -0.26
CA GLU A 65 -42.77 -2.66 -1.61
C GLU A 65 -41.47 -2.83 -2.44
N ALA A 66 -40.31 -3.05 -1.81
CA ALA A 66 -39.07 -3.35 -2.52
C ALA A 66 -39.15 -4.74 -3.19
N ASN A 67 -38.82 -4.82 -4.48
CA ASN A 67 -38.65 -6.09 -5.19
C ASN A 67 -37.25 -6.66 -4.94
N ASP A 68 -37.04 -7.97 -5.10
CA ASP A 68 -35.76 -8.64 -4.81
C ASP A 68 -34.56 -8.05 -5.57
N THR A 69 -34.80 -7.45 -6.74
CA THR A 69 -33.81 -6.68 -7.52
C THR A 69 -33.26 -5.47 -6.77
N ASP A 70 -34.10 -4.74 -6.03
CA ASP A 70 -33.71 -3.54 -5.29
C ASP A 70 -32.88 -3.91 -4.07
N ILE A 71 -33.20 -5.03 -3.42
CA ILE A 71 -32.47 -5.58 -2.28
C ILE A 71 -31.04 -5.95 -2.70
N THR A 72 -30.91 -6.62 -3.84
CA THR A 72 -29.62 -7.04 -4.41
C THR A 72 -28.76 -5.85 -4.81
N ALA A 73 -29.36 -4.83 -5.43
CA ALA A 73 -28.65 -3.62 -5.85
C ALA A 73 -28.10 -2.84 -4.65
N VAL A 74 -28.92 -2.62 -3.60
CA VAL A 74 -28.51 -1.91 -2.39
C VAL A 74 -27.44 -2.69 -1.62
N ALA A 75 -27.57 -4.02 -1.49
CA ALA A 75 -26.57 -4.88 -0.85
C ALA A 75 -25.22 -4.86 -1.60
N THR A 76 -25.26 -4.92 -2.93
CA THR A 76 -24.07 -4.87 -3.78
C THR A 76 -23.36 -3.52 -3.69
N GLN A 77 -24.11 -2.43 -3.76
CA GLN A 77 -23.57 -1.07 -3.70
C GLN A 77 -22.94 -0.74 -2.33
N LEU A 78 -23.53 -1.23 -1.23
CA LEU A 78 -22.95 -1.10 0.11
C LEU A 78 -21.66 -1.93 0.28
N ALA A 79 -21.58 -3.11 -0.35
CA ALA A 79 -20.39 -3.96 -0.31
C ALA A 79 -19.24 -3.42 -1.18
N GLU A 80 -19.53 -2.94 -2.38
CA GLU A 80 -18.53 -2.42 -3.35
C GLU A 80 -17.94 -1.06 -2.95
N GLN A 81 -18.71 -0.21 -2.25
CA GLN A 81 -18.25 1.12 -1.79
C GLN A 81 -17.40 1.08 -0.52
N GLY A 82 -17.05 -0.11 -0.01
CA GLY A 82 -15.99 -0.27 0.98
C GLY A 82 -16.36 0.17 2.41
N MET A 83 -17.42 -0.38 3.00
CA MET A 83 -17.57 -0.30 4.46
C MET A 83 -16.33 -0.92 5.14
N ALA A 84 -15.67 -0.16 6.01
CA ALA A 84 -14.58 -0.68 6.82
C ALA A 84 -15.02 -1.96 7.58
N ILE A 85 -14.18 -2.98 7.60
CA ILE A 85 -14.45 -4.31 8.22
C ILE A 85 -15.04 -4.16 9.64
N VAL A 86 -14.59 -3.15 10.40
CA VAL A 86 -15.07 -2.83 11.75
C VAL A 86 -16.55 -2.41 11.77
N THR A 87 -17.02 -1.64 10.78
CA THR A 87 -18.40 -1.16 10.65
C THR A 87 -19.34 -2.28 10.18
N ALA A 88 -18.91 -3.08 9.21
CA ALA A 88 -19.66 -4.26 8.74
C ALA A 88 -19.86 -5.29 9.88
N THR A 89 -18.82 -5.52 10.69
CA THR A 89 -18.89 -6.41 11.86
C THR A 89 -19.85 -5.87 12.94
N GLN A 90 -19.89 -4.54 13.15
CA GLN A 90 -20.83 -3.94 14.10
C GLN A 90 -22.27 -3.93 13.59
N MET A 91 -22.49 -3.73 12.29
CA MET A 91 -23.80 -3.77 11.66
C MET A 91 -24.40 -5.18 11.70
N MET A 92 -23.60 -6.21 11.39
CA MET A 92 -24.00 -7.63 11.54
C MET A 92 -24.39 -7.98 12.99
N ARG A 93 -23.66 -7.45 13.98
CA ARG A 93 -24.00 -7.64 15.41
C ARG A 93 -25.30 -6.96 15.83
N VAL A 94 -25.70 -5.87 15.18
CA VAL A 94 -26.98 -5.20 15.44
C VAL A 94 -28.12 -5.95 14.77
N LEU A 95 -27.93 -6.38 13.51
CA LEU A 95 -28.91 -7.15 12.71
C LEU A 95 -29.24 -8.54 13.29
N HIS A 96 -28.32 -9.14 14.06
CA HIS A 96 -28.55 -10.42 14.74
C HIS A 96 -29.26 -10.30 16.10
N ARG A 97 -29.68 -9.11 16.53
CA ARG A 97 -30.41 -8.95 17.79
C ARG A 97 -31.91 -9.25 17.60
N PRO A 98 -32.51 -10.13 18.42
CA PRO A 98 -33.92 -10.51 18.29
C PRO A 98 -34.89 -9.32 18.41
N GLU A 99 -34.52 -8.30 19.20
CA GLU A 99 -35.28 -7.05 19.40
C GLU A 99 -35.41 -6.16 18.14
N THR A 100 -34.62 -6.45 17.09
CA THR A 100 -34.61 -5.65 15.85
C THR A 100 -35.32 -6.35 14.69
N MET A 101 -35.82 -7.57 14.86
CA MET A 101 -36.60 -8.26 13.81
C MET A 101 -38.05 -7.73 13.82
N PRO A 102 -38.56 -7.19 12.70
CA PRO A 102 -39.97 -6.77 12.63
C PRO A 102 -40.89 -8.00 12.73
N GLU A 103 -41.99 -7.88 13.49
CA GLU A 103 -43.00 -8.96 13.67
C GLU A 103 -43.65 -9.40 12.36
N ASP A 104 -43.56 -8.57 11.31
CA ASP A 104 -44.06 -8.85 9.97
C ASP A 104 -43.15 -9.83 9.20
N THR A 105 -43.69 -11.02 8.90
CA THR A 105 -42.95 -12.15 8.32
C THR A 105 -42.36 -11.87 6.93
N ALA A 106 -42.95 -10.95 6.16
CA ALA A 106 -42.45 -10.58 4.83
C ALA A 106 -41.19 -9.70 4.90
N VAL A 107 -41.18 -8.72 5.81
CA VAL A 107 -40.04 -7.81 6.01
C VAL A 107 -38.85 -8.54 6.62
N SER A 108 -39.12 -9.45 7.58
CA SER A 108 -38.09 -10.30 8.17
C SER A 108 -37.42 -11.23 7.14
N ARG A 109 -38.19 -11.75 6.17
CA ARG A 109 -37.62 -12.57 5.08
C ARG A 109 -36.71 -11.74 4.17
N ARG A 110 -37.17 -10.56 3.73
CA ARG A 110 -36.37 -9.63 2.92
C ARG A 110 -35.11 -9.12 3.62
N LEU A 111 -35.17 -8.92 4.94
CA LEU A 111 -34.01 -8.54 5.75
C LEU A 111 -32.97 -9.67 5.82
N ASN A 112 -33.41 -10.93 5.87
CA ASN A 112 -32.52 -12.08 5.78
C ASN A 112 -31.89 -12.21 4.39
N ASP A 113 -32.66 -12.03 3.33
CA ASP A 113 -32.15 -12.08 1.95
C ASP A 113 -31.10 -10.99 1.71
N PHE A 114 -31.35 -9.78 2.23
CA PHE A 114 -30.37 -8.69 2.25
C PHE A 114 -29.07 -9.09 2.97
N GLN A 115 -29.15 -9.72 4.15
CA GLN A 115 -27.97 -10.13 4.92
C GLN A 115 -27.11 -11.17 4.17
N ILE A 116 -27.76 -12.13 3.52
CA ILE A 116 -27.08 -13.19 2.76
C ILE A 116 -26.36 -12.58 1.55
N ILE A 117 -27.07 -11.78 0.76
CA ILE A 117 -26.50 -11.14 -0.44
C ILE A 117 -25.39 -10.17 -0.05
N PHE A 118 -25.56 -9.41 1.03
CA PHE A 118 -24.54 -8.48 1.51
C PHE A 118 -23.25 -9.21 1.94
N LEU A 119 -23.35 -10.33 2.65
CA LEU A 119 -22.19 -11.15 3.04
C LEU A 119 -21.48 -11.75 1.82
N GLU A 120 -22.23 -12.23 0.83
CA GLU A 120 -21.68 -12.80 -0.40
C GLU A 120 -20.92 -11.73 -1.21
N LYS A 121 -21.49 -10.53 -1.34
CA LYS A 121 -20.83 -9.41 -2.04
C LYS A 121 -19.62 -8.86 -1.27
N LEU A 122 -19.67 -8.85 0.06
CA LEU A 122 -18.55 -8.41 0.92
C LEU A 122 -17.34 -9.35 0.82
N ALA A 123 -17.57 -10.66 0.61
CA ALA A 123 -16.52 -11.64 0.39
C ALA A 123 -15.76 -11.37 -0.92
N ASN A 124 -16.47 -11.04 -2.00
CA ASN A 124 -15.87 -10.69 -3.30
C ASN A 124 -15.16 -9.33 -3.29
N ALA A 125 -15.64 -8.36 -2.50
CA ALA A 125 -15.01 -7.04 -2.37
C ALA A 125 -13.64 -7.08 -1.65
N ARG A 126 -13.38 -8.10 -0.81
CA ARG A 126 -12.13 -8.25 -0.05
C ARG A 126 -10.91 -8.43 -0.96
N GLU A 127 -11.07 -9.11 -2.09
CA GLU A 127 -10.01 -9.37 -3.06
C GLU A 127 -9.65 -8.09 -3.85
N ILE A 128 -10.68 -7.30 -4.23
CA ILE A 128 -10.53 -6.02 -4.94
C ILE A 128 -9.89 -4.95 -4.04
N VAL A 129 -10.23 -4.91 -2.75
CA VAL A 129 -9.64 -3.97 -1.78
C VAL A 129 -8.16 -4.32 -1.51
N GLN A 130 -7.80 -5.60 -1.49
CA GLN A 130 -6.41 -6.02 -1.30
C GLN A 130 -5.53 -5.66 -2.51
N GLN A 131 -6.07 -5.78 -3.72
CA GLN A 131 -5.42 -5.37 -4.96
C GLN A 131 -5.28 -3.84 -5.06
N ARG A 132 -6.33 -3.07 -4.71
CA ARG A 132 -6.28 -1.61 -4.63
C ARG A 132 -5.34 -1.10 -3.52
N PHE A 133 -5.19 -1.82 -2.41
CA PHE A 133 -4.27 -1.43 -1.34
C PHE A 133 -2.81 -1.57 -1.78
N GLN A 134 -2.48 -2.58 -2.60
CA GLN A 134 -1.15 -2.70 -3.22
C GLN A 134 -0.89 -1.59 -4.24
N GLU A 135 -1.85 -1.26 -5.10
CA GLU A 135 -1.74 -0.14 -6.04
C GLU A 135 -1.64 1.22 -5.32
N THR A 136 -2.39 1.40 -4.23
CA THR A 136 -2.36 2.63 -3.42
C THR A 136 -1.05 2.73 -2.63
N ALA A 137 -0.50 1.63 -2.13
CA ALA A 137 0.81 1.61 -1.46
C ALA A 137 1.95 1.93 -2.45
N GLN A 138 1.86 1.44 -3.68
CA GLN A 138 2.83 1.74 -4.74
C GLN A 138 2.74 3.20 -5.20
N THR A 139 1.52 3.74 -5.29
CA THR A 139 1.28 5.16 -5.58
C THR A 139 1.70 6.08 -4.42
N ALA A 140 1.52 5.64 -3.17
CA ALA A 140 1.97 6.35 -1.98
C ALA A 140 3.51 6.36 -1.87
N LEU A 141 4.18 5.27 -2.28
CA LEU A 141 5.63 5.21 -2.36
C LEU A 141 6.17 6.11 -3.48
N GLN A 142 5.50 6.15 -4.64
CA GLN A 142 5.83 7.10 -5.71
C GLN A 142 5.59 8.56 -5.30
N ARG A 143 4.50 8.85 -4.57
CA ARG A 143 4.26 10.19 -4.00
C ARG A 143 5.29 10.55 -2.93
N ALA A 144 5.67 9.64 -2.05
CA ALA A 144 6.71 9.91 -1.05
C ALA A 144 8.07 10.21 -1.70
N LEU A 145 8.41 9.49 -2.78
CA LEU A 145 9.61 9.75 -3.58
C LEU A 145 9.52 11.10 -4.32
N HIS A 146 8.32 11.46 -4.81
CA HIS A 146 8.06 12.76 -5.44
C HIS A 146 8.15 13.92 -4.44
N THR A 147 7.57 13.77 -3.25
CA THR A 147 7.67 14.75 -2.16
C THR A 147 9.10 14.90 -1.64
N GLN A 148 9.90 13.83 -1.65
CA GLN A 148 11.33 13.91 -1.32
C GLN A 148 12.14 14.67 -2.40
N LEU A 149 11.74 14.54 -3.66
CA LEU A 149 12.32 15.30 -4.79
C LEU A 149 11.89 16.78 -4.75
N GLU A 150 10.62 17.06 -4.42
CA GLU A 150 10.09 18.42 -4.19
C GLU A 150 10.81 19.09 -3.01
N HIS A 151 11.07 18.35 -1.92
CA HIS A 151 11.81 18.87 -0.78
C HIS A 151 13.27 19.20 -1.10
N GLN A 152 13.94 18.40 -1.93
CA GLN A 152 15.28 18.73 -2.44
C GLN A 152 15.26 19.95 -3.36
N THR A 153 14.21 20.10 -4.17
CA THR A 153 14.04 21.23 -5.08
C THR A 153 13.76 22.53 -4.30
N SER A 154 12.92 22.48 -3.25
CA SER A 154 12.66 23.63 -2.37
C SER A 154 13.90 24.04 -1.57
N LEU A 155 14.73 23.07 -1.15
CA LEU A 155 16.01 23.36 -0.47
C LEU A 155 16.98 24.09 -1.40
N HIS A 156 17.00 23.72 -2.68
CA HIS A 156 17.82 24.36 -3.71
C HIS A 156 17.32 25.77 -4.05
N GLU A 157 16.00 25.98 -4.12
CA GLU A 157 15.41 27.31 -4.30
C GLU A 157 15.65 28.23 -3.10
N ALA A 158 15.51 27.73 -1.87
CA ALA A 158 15.84 28.48 -0.65
C ALA A 158 17.34 28.84 -0.58
N GLN A 159 18.24 27.98 -1.06
CA GLN A 159 19.67 28.28 -1.20
C GLN A 159 19.92 29.37 -2.26
N LYS A 160 19.16 29.36 -3.36
CA LYS A 160 19.25 30.35 -4.43
C LYS A 160 18.75 31.73 -3.96
N GLU A 161 17.66 31.77 -3.20
CA GLU A 161 17.12 32.99 -2.58
C GLU A 161 18.07 33.55 -1.51
N ARG A 162 18.64 32.69 -0.67
CA ARG A 162 19.68 33.05 0.30
C ARG A 162 20.91 33.66 -0.37
N ASN A 163 21.34 33.11 -1.51
CA ASN A 163 22.45 33.64 -2.30
C ASN A 163 22.11 34.98 -3.00
N ALA A 164 20.86 35.19 -3.39
CA ALA A 164 20.39 36.46 -3.92
C ALA A 164 20.39 37.57 -2.85
N ASN A 165 19.94 37.26 -1.64
CA ASN A 165 19.96 38.20 -0.49
C ASN A 165 21.41 38.52 -0.07
N LEU A 166 22.32 37.54 -0.11
CA LEU A 166 23.75 37.76 0.16
C LEU A 166 24.38 38.71 -0.88
N ASN A 167 24.01 38.57 -2.15
CA ASN A 167 24.49 39.45 -3.22
C ASN A 167 23.96 40.88 -3.09
N GLN A 168 22.72 41.08 -2.63
CA GLN A 168 22.20 42.42 -2.34
C GLN A 168 22.92 43.09 -1.16
N ILE A 169 23.25 42.35 -0.11
CA ILE A 169 24.03 42.85 1.04
C ILE A 169 25.45 43.24 0.61
N LEU A 170 26.08 42.45 -0.27
CA LEU A 170 27.40 42.76 -0.83
C LEU A 170 27.38 44.02 -1.72
N GLN A 171 26.31 44.23 -2.49
CA GLN A 171 26.11 45.46 -3.27
C GLN A 171 25.85 46.69 -2.37
N LEU A 172 25.16 46.51 -1.23
CA LEU A 172 24.94 47.57 -0.24
C LEU A 172 26.27 48.03 0.40
N ASN A 173 27.13 47.07 0.78
CA ASN A 173 28.47 47.36 1.31
C ASN A 173 29.35 48.13 0.31
N ALA A 174 29.25 47.81 -0.98
CA ALA A 174 29.98 48.51 -2.03
C ALA A 174 29.50 49.98 -2.20
N ARG A 175 28.22 50.28 -2.00
CA ARG A 175 27.69 51.66 -2.05
C ARG A 175 28.02 52.46 -0.79
N LEU A 176 27.86 51.86 0.40
CA LEU A 176 28.13 52.52 1.68
C LEU A 176 29.60 52.92 1.86
N SER A 177 30.53 52.18 1.23
CA SER A 177 31.98 52.50 1.26
C SER A 177 32.37 53.74 0.46
N GLN A 178 31.47 54.34 -0.32
CA GLN A 178 31.75 55.51 -1.17
C GLN A 178 31.10 56.82 -0.66
N THR A 179 30.32 56.77 0.41
CA THR A 179 29.55 57.91 0.93
C THR A 179 30.27 58.52 2.14
N ASN A 180 30.45 59.85 2.18
CA ASN A 180 31.23 60.52 3.25
C ASN A 180 30.38 61.25 4.30
N ASP A 181 29.06 61.37 4.10
CA ASP A 181 28.14 62.08 5.02
C ASP A 181 27.37 61.10 5.90
N GLN A 182 27.52 61.24 7.23
CA GLN A 182 26.92 60.32 8.22
C GLN A 182 25.39 60.24 8.10
N ALA A 183 24.69 61.35 7.83
CA ALA A 183 23.23 61.35 7.77
C ALA A 183 22.70 60.63 6.52
N THR A 184 23.38 60.80 5.38
CA THR A 184 23.04 60.14 4.11
C THR A 184 23.36 58.65 4.14
N LEU A 185 24.53 58.29 4.70
CA LEU A 185 24.99 56.90 4.83
C LEU A 185 24.05 56.07 5.71
N LEU A 186 23.56 56.68 6.80
CA LEU A 186 22.62 56.04 7.68
C LEU A 186 21.25 55.81 7.02
N ARG A 187 20.77 56.79 6.26
CA ARG A 187 19.49 56.71 5.54
C ARG A 187 19.53 55.62 4.46
N GLU A 188 20.61 55.55 3.69
CA GLU A 188 20.80 54.51 2.67
C GLU A 188 20.95 53.13 3.29
N ALA A 189 21.66 53.00 4.42
CA ALA A 189 21.76 51.74 5.15
C ALA A 189 20.39 51.28 5.68
N VAL A 190 19.63 52.16 6.34
CA VAL A 190 18.29 51.81 6.85
C VAL A 190 17.35 51.44 5.70
N THR A 191 17.31 52.23 4.63
CA THR A 191 16.43 51.95 3.47
C THR A 191 16.81 50.64 2.78
N GLY A 192 18.11 50.39 2.58
CA GLY A 192 18.59 49.18 1.93
C GLY A 192 18.39 47.92 2.75
N ILE A 193 18.58 47.99 4.08
CA ILE A 193 18.33 46.84 4.96
C ILE A 193 16.82 46.58 5.09
N CYS A 194 15.98 47.61 5.15
CA CYS A 194 14.52 47.45 5.11
C CYS A 194 14.04 46.77 3.80
N GLN A 195 14.62 47.14 2.65
CA GLN A 195 14.33 46.49 1.36
C GLN A 195 14.81 45.04 1.32
N ALA A 196 15.99 44.75 1.86
CA ALA A 196 16.56 43.40 1.87
C ALA A 196 15.84 42.43 2.81
N LEU A 197 15.20 42.95 3.86
CA LEU A 197 14.46 42.16 4.86
C LEU A 197 12.94 42.27 4.71
N ASP A 198 12.46 42.98 3.69
CA ASP A 198 11.04 43.27 3.41
C ASP A 198 10.27 43.84 4.62
N ILE A 199 10.90 44.73 5.39
CA ILE A 199 10.30 45.37 6.57
C ILE A 199 9.83 46.77 6.20
N ALA A 200 8.54 47.04 6.39
CA ALA A 200 7.91 48.32 6.03
C ALA A 200 7.84 49.33 7.21
N ASN A 201 7.73 50.62 6.87
CA ASN A 201 7.43 51.72 7.79
C ASN A 201 8.34 51.80 9.05
N VAL A 202 9.64 51.55 8.88
CA VAL A 202 10.63 51.63 9.96
C VAL A 202 11.06 53.07 10.19
N THR A 203 11.01 53.52 11.44
CA THR A 203 11.45 54.84 11.88
C THR A 203 12.43 54.75 13.03
N LEU A 204 13.57 55.46 12.89
CA LEU A 204 14.60 55.58 13.91
C LEU A 204 14.48 56.95 14.60
N PHE A 205 14.54 56.96 15.92
CA PHE A 205 14.41 58.13 16.78
C PHE A 205 15.63 58.31 17.68
N ASP A 206 15.98 59.57 17.97
CA ASP A 206 16.98 59.93 18.97
C ASP A 206 16.32 60.41 20.25
N ALA A 207 16.97 60.13 21.38
CA ALA A 207 16.59 60.68 22.68
C ALA A 207 17.26 62.05 22.85
N THR A 208 16.48 63.13 22.95
CA THR A 208 17.07 64.46 23.23
C THR A 208 17.33 64.64 24.73
N ASP A 209 18.26 65.52 25.10
CA ASP A 209 18.59 65.82 26.51
C ASP A 209 17.97 67.18 26.91
N PRO A 210 17.05 67.27 27.89
CA PRO A 210 16.56 66.21 28.79
C PRO A 210 15.59 65.19 28.13
N PRO A 211 15.51 63.94 28.65
CA PRO A 211 15.06 62.72 27.94
C PRO A 211 13.56 62.61 27.58
N ASP A 212 12.80 63.71 27.60
CA ASP A 212 11.34 63.69 27.49
C ASP A 212 10.82 63.95 26.07
N MET A 213 11.69 64.22 25.09
CA MET A 213 11.30 64.45 23.70
C MET A 213 12.14 63.60 22.73
N TRP A 214 11.46 62.76 21.94
CA TRP A 214 12.06 61.95 20.88
C TRP A 214 11.97 62.67 19.54
N ARG A 215 13.02 62.60 18.71
CA ARG A 215 13.01 63.20 17.35
C ARG A 215 13.38 62.17 16.30
N VAL A 216 12.73 62.24 15.15
CA VAL A 216 12.99 61.32 14.03
C VAL A 216 14.39 61.57 13.48
N ILE A 217 15.27 60.56 13.56
CA ILE A 217 16.59 60.57 12.92
C ILE A 217 16.45 60.24 11.44
N THR A 218 15.71 59.19 11.11
CA THR A 218 15.44 58.80 9.73
C THR A 218 14.23 57.90 9.68
N THR A 219 13.49 57.90 8.58
CA THR A 219 12.27 57.12 8.44
C THR A 219 12.08 56.64 7.02
N THR A 220 11.50 55.45 6.89
CA THR A 220 10.97 54.90 5.64
C THR A 220 9.45 55.02 5.59
N ALA A 221 8.80 55.48 6.66
CA ALA A 221 7.36 55.70 6.71
C ALA A 221 7.00 56.97 5.92
N PRO A 222 6.05 56.90 4.97
CA PRO A 222 5.78 58.01 4.05
C PRO A 222 5.12 59.24 4.69
N TYR A 223 4.69 59.14 5.97
CA TYR A 223 3.95 60.17 6.69
C TYR A 223 4.74 60.86 7.82
N LEU A 224 6.02 60.54 8.00
CA LEU A 224 6.92 61.19 8.96
C LEU A 224 8.13 61.75 8.21
N ASN A 225 8.69 62.87 8.68
CA ASN A 225 9.94 63.41 8.12
C ASN A 225 11.05 63.46 9.16
N GLN A 226 12.30 63.42 8.68
CA GLN A 226 13.48 63.57 9.53
C GLN A 226 13.46 64.93 10.25
N GLY A 227 13.70 64.90 11.56
CA GLY A 227 13.72 66.06 12.45
C GLY A 227 12.38 66.38 13.12
N ASP A 228 11.28 65.75 12.68
CA ASP A 228 9.96 65.89 13.29
C ASP A 228 9.97 65.33 14.73
N PRO A 229 9.23 65.94 15.66
CA PRO A 229 9.01 65.35 16.99
C PRO A 229 8.21 64.05 16.86
N ALA A 230 8.53 63.06 17.69
CA ALA A 230 7.82 61.79 17.67
C ALA A 230 6.33 61.97 17.97
N PRO A 231 5.42 61.33 17.21
CA PRO A 231 4.00 61.31 17.54
C PRO A 231 3.78 60.77 18.95
N GLY A 232 2.82 61.33 19.71
CA GLY A 232 2.61 61.01 21.13
C GLY A 232 2.50 59.52 21.43
N SER A 233 1.80 58.75 20.58
CA SER A 233 1.68 57.29 20.73
C SER A 233 3.00 56.53 20.55
N MET A 234 3.89 57.00 19.67
CA MET A 234 5.22 56.41 19.47
C MET A 234 6.19 56.84 20.57
N ALA A 235 6.07 58.08 21.04
CA ALA A 235 6.85 58.59 22.17
C ALA A 235 6.52 57.82 23.46
N ASP A 236 5.24 57.57 23.75
CA ASP A 236 4.80 56.77 24.89
C ASP A 236 5.29 55.32 24.80
N MET A 237 5.31 54.75 23.58
CA MET A 237 5.78 53.39 23.30
C MET A 237 7.28 53.23 23.58
N LEU A 238 8.09 54.18 23.12
CA LEU A 238 9.54 54.20 23.38
C LEU A 238 9.84 54.51 24.86
N ALA A 239 9.07 55.42 25.48
CA ALA A 239 9.21 55.76 26.89
C ALA A 239 8.85 54.60 27.83
N THR A 240 7.90 53.75 27.46
CA THR A 240 7.54 52.55 28.25
C THR A 240 8.43 51.34 27.98
N ALA A 241 9.15 51.30 26.86
CA ALA A 241 10.19 50.30 26.56
C ALA A 241 11.53 50.59 27.28
N LEU A 242 11.72 51.80 27.81
CA LEU A 242 12.82 52.16 28.69
C LEU A 242 12.66 51.49 30.07
N ASN A 243 13.40 50.43 30.33
CA ASN A 243 13.61 49.93 31.70
C ASN A 243 15.11 49.80 32.00
N LYS A 244 15.47 49.71 33.30
CA LYS A 244 16.83 49.93 33.83
C LYS A 244 17.94 49.10 33.18
N ASP A 245 17.61 47.96 32.57
CA ASP A 245 18.58 47.00 32.03
C ASP A 245 18.75 47.05 30.50
N GLY A 246 18.01 47.91 29.78
CA GLY A 246 18.33 48.28 28.39
C GLY A 246 18.02 47.28 27.27
N GLU A 247 17.30 46.19 27.51
CA GLU A 247 16.93 45.20 26.48
C GLU A 247 15.43 44.87 26.45
N THR A 248 14.53 45.83 26.16
CA THR A 248 13.09 45.48 26.10
C THR A 248 12.41 45.90 24.81
N VAL A 249 11.83 44.90 24.14
CA VAL A 249 10.92 44.99 22.98
C VAL A 249 9.50 44.92 23.50
N ARG A 250 8.65 45.89 23.17
CA ARG A 250 7.22 45.83 23.48
C ARG A 250 6.40 46.06 22.22
N ALA A 251 5.40 45.21 22.02
CA ALA A 251 4.44 45.32 20.94
C ALA A 251 3.12 45.90 21.47
N TYR A 252 2.55 46.84 20.75
CA TYR A 252 1.30 47.50 21.10
C TYR A 252 0.36 47.46 19.90
N GLN A 253 -0.91 47.15 20.16
CA GLN A 253 -1.97 47.26 19.17
C GLN A 253 -2.69 48.59 19.40
N THR A 254 -2.66 49.47 18.41
CA THR A 254 -3.27 50.80 18.54
C THR A 254 -4.76 50.74 18.23
N GLU A 255 -5.61 51.24 19.13
CA GLU A 255 -7.09 51.29 18.96
C GLU A 255 -7.56 52.26 17.85
N SER A 256 -6.65 52.98 17.18
CA SER A 256 -6.99 53.97 16.15
C SER A 256 -7.20 53.34 14.77
N GLY A 257 -8.25 52.52 14.62
CA GLY A 257 -9.01 52.34 13.37
C GLY A 257 -8.31 51.98 12.04
N GLN A 258 -7.00 51.68 12.03
CA GLN A 258 -6.29 51.08 10.90
C GLN A 258 -5.39 49.97 11.45
N ASP A 259 -5.65 48.75 10.99
CA ASP A 259 -5.19 47.48 11.55
C ASP A 259 -3.68 47.22 11.37
N GLY A 260 -2.86 47.70 12.31
CA GLY A 260 -1.44 47.36 12.37
C GLY A 260 -0.91 47.13 13.79
N LEU A 261 0.03 46.20 13.93
CA LEU A 261 0.75 45.95 15.18
C LEU A 261 2.10 46.68 15.12
N SER A 262 2.35 47.58 16.08
CA SER A 262 3.59 48.36 16.15
C SER A 262 4.54 47.80 17.22
N VAL A 263 5.83 47.75 16.89
CA VAL A 263 6.88 47.25 17.79
C VAL A 263 7.91 48.35 18.04
N GLY A 264 8.16 48.64 19.32
CA GLY A 264 9.20 49.57 19.77
C GLY A 264 10.39 48.84 20.38
N ILE A 265 11.60 49.21 19.95
CA ILE A 265 12.89 48.65 20.44
C ILE A 265 13.85 49.78 20.80
N ILE A 266 14.55 49.65 21.92
CA ILE A 266 15.63 50.57 22.32
C ILE A 266 16.98 50.06 21.80
N LEU A 267 17.75 50.92 21.14
CA LEU A 267 19.08 50.61 20.61
C LEU A 267 20.16 51.10 21.58
N ARG A 268 21.00 50.18 22.05
CA ARG A 268 22.06 50.47 23.02
C ARG A 268 23.34 49.74 22.63
N VAL A 269 24.49 50.37 22.86
CA VAL A 269 25.80 49.73 22.77
C VAL A 269 26.53 49.97 24.10
N GLY A 270 26.79 48.87 24.82
CA GLY A 270 27.27 48.92 26.20
C GLY A 270 26.34 49.72 27.11
N GLN A 271 26.87 50.71 27.83
CA GLN A 271 26.10 51.58 28.73
C GLN A 271 25.42 52.76 28.00
N ARG A 272 25.65 52.97 26.69
CA ARG A 272 25.24 54.19 25.96
C ARG A 272 23.99 53.96 25.11
N LEU A 273 22.94 54.75 25.37
CA LEU A 273 21.71 54.77 24.58
C LEU A 273 21.99 55.45 23.23
N LEU A 274 21.70 54.75 22.12
CA LEU A 274 21.88 55.28 20.77
C LEU A 274 20.57 55.81 20.16
N GLY A 275 19.41 55.36 20.65
CA GLY A 275 18.11 55.82 20.18
C GLY A 275 17.00 54.76 20.33
N GLY A 276 15.85 55.01 19.70
CA GLY A 276 14.69 54.12 19.67
C GLY A 276 14.27 53.79 18.23
N LEU A 277 13.85 52.55 17.98
CA LEU A 277 13.36 52.07 16.69
C LEU A 277 11.89 51.68 16.81
N VAL A 278 11.05 52.17 15.91
CA VAL A 278 9.65 51.77 15.79
C VAL A 278 9.41 51.21 14.39
N ALA A 279 8.84 50.01 14.32
CA ALA A 279 8.43 49.37 13.07
C ALA A 279 6.95 48.99 13.15
N ASN A 280 6.23 49.12 12.04
CA ASN A 280 4.79 48.89 11.98
C ASN A 280 4.44 47.86 10.90
N HIS A 281 3.56 46.90 11.20
CA HIS A 281 3.11 45.91 10.23
C HIS A 281 1.60 45.85 10.14
N ASP A 282 1.07 45.96 8.92
CA ASP A 282 -0.35 45.83 8.65
C ASP A 282 -0.73 44.33 8.58
N HIS A 283 -1.71 43.93 9.40
CA HIS A 283 -2.32 42.58 9.50
C HIS A 283 -1.44 41.40 9.96
N LEU A 284 -1.47 41.10 11.27
CA LEU A 284 -1.01 39.83 11.84
C LEU A 284 -2.20 39.05 12.44
N ALA A 285 -2.56 37.94 11.81
CA ALA A 285 -3.48 36.95 12.37
C ALA A 285 -2.84 35.56 12.26
N GLY A 286 -2.22 35.06 13.33
CA GLY A 286 -1.66 33.70 13.41
C GLY A 286 -0.14 33.60 13.59
N GLU A 287 0.39 32.40 13.32
CA GLU A 287 1.75 31.91 13.63
C GLU A 287 2.93 32.76 13.08
N SER A 288 2.70 33.71 12.16
CA SER A 288 3.78 34.54 11.60
C SER A 288 4.27 35.70 12.49
N TYR A 289 3.65 35.93 13.64
CA TYR A 289 4.03 37.01 14.56
C TYR A 289 5.43 36.83 15.18
N GLU A 290 5.78 35.60 15.58
CA GLU A 290 7.10 35.35 16.18
C GLU A 290 8.23 35.53 15.16
N GLU A 291 8.03 35.12 13.92
CA GLU A 291 8.99 35.29 12.83
C GLU A 291 9.25 36.78 12.55
N TYR A 292 8.19 37.60 12.54
CA TYR A 292 8.33 39.04 12.35
C TYR A 292 9.11 39.73 13.48
N LEU A 293 8.89 39.32 14.73
CA LEU A 293 9.66 39.84 15.87
C LEU A 293 11.14 39.46 15.83
N ILE A 294 11.46 38.25 15.36
CA ILE A 294 12.84 37.78 15.19
C ILE A 294 13.55 38.64 14.13
N LEU A 295 12.91 38.87 12.98
CA LEU A 295 13.44 39.71 11.90
C LEU A 295 13.76 41.14 12.37
N ILE A 296 12.85 41.80 13.10
CA ILE A 296 13.08 43.16 13.60
C ILE A 296 14.21 43.19 14.65
N ARG A 297 14.31 42.19 15.53
CA ARG A 297 15.43 42.11 16.50
C ARG A 297 16.78 41.93 15.80
N THR A 298 16.84 41.08 14.77
CA THR A 298 18.04 40.88 13.97
C THR A 298 18.42 42.16 13.22
N PHE A 299 17.45 42.90 12.66
CA PHE A 299 17.68 44.22 12.08
C PHE A 299 18.31 45.19 13.10
N ALA A 300 17.72 45.31 14.29
CA ALA A 300 18.18 46.20 15.35
C ALA A 300 19.62 45.88 15.81
N GLN A 301 19.95 44.59 15.98
CA GLN A 301 21.30 44.14 16.37
C GLN A 301 22.35 44.45 15.31
N ASN A 302 22.04 44.20 14.04
CA ASN A 302 22.96 44.49 12.95
C ASN A 302 23.19 46.00 12.80
N LEU A 303 22.15 46.82 12.97
CA LEU A 303 22.28 48.28 12.90
C LEU A 303 23.15 48.85 14.05
N ALA A 304 22.99 48.31 15.27
CA ALA A 304 23.80 48.72 16.42
C ALA A 304 25.30 48.38 16.23
N ALA A 305 25.60 47.18 15.72
CA ALA A 305 26.98 46.77 15.42
C ALA A 305 27.64 47.62 14.31
N LEU A 306 26.87 48.02 13.30
CA LEU A 306 27.36 48.86 12.22
C LEU A 306 27.64 50.29 12.70
N TRP A 307 26.83 50.81 13.62
CA TRP A 307 27.03 52.12 14.23
C TRP A 307 28.29 52.19 15.10
N ASP A 308 28.56 51.17 15.90
CA ASP A 308 29.74 51.11 16.78
C ASP A 308 31.05 51.14 15.96
N ASN A 309 31.07 50.41 14.84
CA ASN A 309 32.19 50.40 13.90
C ASN A 309 32.43 51.76 13.22
N LEU A 310 31.39 52.50 12.86
CA LEU A 310 31.50 53.85 12.29
C LEU A 310 31.99 54.88 13.32
N PHE A 311 31.63 54.74 14.59
CA PHE A 311 32.08 55.63 15.67
C PHE A 311 33.57 55.45 15.98
N LEU A 312 34.06 54.20 16.03
CA LEU A 312 35.47 53.85 16.22
C LEU A 312 36.37 54.45 15.13
N LEU A 313 35.86 54.50 13.89
CA LEU A 313 36.56 55.03 12.71
C LEU A 313 36.72 56.57 12.75
N LYS A 314 35.76 57.26 13.39
CA LYS A 314 35.80 58.72 13.57
C LYS A 314 36.74 59.13 14.71
N GLU A 315 36.77 58.38 15.81
CA GLU A 315 37.68 58.63 16.95
C GLU A 315 39.16 58.43 16.56
N THR A 316 39.42 57.48 15.65
CA THR A 316 40.77 57.22 15.13
C THR A 316 41.24 58.27 14.12
N GLN A 317 40.35 58.79 13.25
CA GLN A 317 40.68 59.92 12.35
C GLN A 317 40.87 61.25 13.10
N GLN A 318 40.09 61.50 14.15
CA GLN A 318 40.21 62.73 14.95
C GLN A 318 41.51 62.77 15.77
N ARG A 319 41.95 61.62 16.33
CA ARG A 319 43.27 61.49 16.98
C ARG A 319 44.45 61.63 16.01
N ALA A 320 44.30 61.21 14.76
CA ALA A 320 45.33 61.40 13.72
C ALA A 320 45.48 62.88 13.33
N HIS A 321 44.37 63.64 13.28
CA HIS A 321 44.36 65.06 12.95
C HIS A 321 44.89 65.95 14.09
N GLU A 322 44.68 65.57 15.36
CA GLU A 322 45.24 66.26 16.53
C GLU A 322 46.78 66.11 16.64
N LEU A 323 47.34 65.00 16.15
CA LEU A 323 48.80 64.74 16.09
C LEU A 323 49.52 65.52 14.98
N GLU A 324 48.83 65.82 13.87
CA GLU A 324 49.37 66.66 12.78
C GLU A 324 49.46 68.14 13.16
N ILE A 325 48.58 68.64 14.04
CA ILE A 325 48.54 70.05 14.45
C ILE A 325 49.60 70.36 15.53
N LEU A 326 50.08 69.37 16.30
CA LEU A 326 51.15 69.52 17.29
C LEU A 326 52.58 69.47 16.68
N HIS A 327 52.75 68.86 15.51
CA HIS A 327 54.06 68.63 14.87
C HIS A 327 54.67 69.87 14.19
N GLY A 328 53.92 70.97 14.04
CA GLY A 328 54.29 72.10 13.17
C GLY A 328 54.86 73.36 13.82
N ARG A 329 55.16 73.40 15.13
CA ARG A 329 55.58 74.66 15.80
C ARG A 329 56.88 74.67 16.61
N TYR A 330 57.59 73.56 16.80
CA TYR A 330 58.81 73.53 17.64
C TYR A 330 60.08 72.94 16.99
N LEU A 331 60.00 72.32 15.81
CA LEU A 331 61.16 71.69 15.16
C LEU A 331 62.08 72.68 14.39
N ASP A 332 61.57 73.84 13.98
CA ASP A 332 62.34 74.83 13.21
C ASP A 332 63.45 75.55 14.02
N SER A 333 63.40 75.52 15.35
CA SER A 333 64.40 76.18 16.20
C SER A 333 65.55 75.27 16.62
N ILE A 334 65.37 73.94 16.63
CA ILE A 334 66.40 72.96 17.03
C ILE A 334 67.31 72.61 15.85
N TRP A 335 66.76 72.58 14.63
CA TRP A 335 67.50 72.19 13.42
C TRP A 335 68.51 73.24 12.91
N ASN A 336 68.51 74.46 13.46
CA ASN A 336 69.35 75.57 13.01
C ASN A 336 70.62 75.79 13.86
N THR A 337 70.97 74.87 14.76
CA THR A 337 72.24 74.93 15.51
C THR A 337 73.39 74.32 14.70
N PRO A 338 74.50 75.03 14.43
CA PRO A 338 75.53 74.60 13.47
C PRO A 338 76.39 73.38 13.86
N GLU A 339 76.19 72.77 15.02
CA GLU A 339 77.14 71.80 15.60
C GLU A 339 76.54 70.40 15.90
N ALA A 340 75.28 70.14 15.55
CA ALA A 340 74.68 68.80 15.66
C ALA A 340 74.88 68.00 14.35
N VAL A 341 75.80 67.04 14.34
CA VAL A 341 76.05 66.18 13.17
C VAL A 341 75.47 64.79 13.39
N MET A 342 74.39 64.45 12.67
CA MET A 342 74.00 63.08 12.35
C MET A 342 74.08 62.93 10.83
N GLN A 343 75.08 62.20 10.32
CA GLN A 343 75.18 61.90 8.88
C GLN A 343 74.54 60.54 8.60
N ALA A 344 73.37 60.55 7.96
CA ALA A 344 72.80 59.39 7.28
C ALA A 344 72.89 59.63 5.77
N ARG A 345 73.62 58.77 5.03
CA ARG A 345 73.56 58.76 3.56
C ARG A 345 72.52 57.73 3.12
N ALA A 346 71.49 58.19 2.42
CA ALA A 346 70.57 57.34 1.70
C ALA A 346 71.15 56.99 0.32
N ASN A 347 70.99 55.74 -0.11
CA ASN A 347 71.05 55.39 -1.53
C ASN A 347 69.77 54.60 -1.86
N GLU A 348 69.35 54.64 -3.13
CA GLU A 348 67.96 54.51 -3.63
C GLU A 348 67.12 53.27 -3.27
N SER A 349 67.52 52.40 -2.33
CA SER A 349 66.66 51.28 -1.91
C SER A 349 66.76 50.81 -0.46
N ASN A 350 67.62 51.34 0.42
CA ASN A 350 67.63 50.95 1.84
C ASN A 350 68.29 52.00 2.76
N LEU A 351 67.73 52.22 3.96
CA LEU A 351 68.36 53.00 5.03
C LEU A 351 69.22 52.05 5.90
N HIS A 352 70.52 51.94 5.63
CA HIS A 352 71.45 51.21 6.50
C HIS A 352 71.97 52.13 7.62
N ILE A 353 71.70 51.80 8.89
CA ILE A 353 72.44 52.36 10.02
C ILE A 353 73.64 51.42 10.28
N VAL A 354 74.83 51.83 9.83
CA VAL A 354 76.10 51.15 10.12
C VAL A 354 76.52 51.48 11.54
N ARG A 355 76.84 50.47 12.35
CA ARG A 355 77.46 50.63 13.66
C ARG A 355 78.98 50.67 13.49
N GLU A 356 79.55 51.86 13.32
CA GLU A 356 80.98 52.10 13.57
C GLU A 356 81.15 52.80 14.92
N ILE A 357 81.72 52.10 15.89
CA ILE A 357 82.37 52.74 17.04
C ILE A 357 83.81 52.98 16.58
N THR A 358 84.07 54.09 15.90
CA THR A 358 85.40 54.70 15.92
C THR A 358 85.55 55.42 17.28
N GLU A 359 86.72 55.25 17.90
CA GLU A 359 87.05 55.83 19.21
C GLU A 359 86.61 57.30 19.36
N PRO A 360 86.15 57.73 20.55
CA PRO A 360 85.64 59.07 20.72
C PRO A 360 86.77 60.10 20.59
N ALA A 361 86.52 61.19 19.88
CA ALA A 361 87.22 62.44 20.14
C ALA A 361 87.02 62.79 21.62
N THR A 362 88.09 62.74 22.41
CA THR A 362 88.09 63.24 23.78
C THR A 362 87.73 64.73 23.76
N PRO A 363 86.73 65.19 24.52
CA PRO A 363 86.42 66.61 24.60
C PRO A 363 87.61 67.37 25.22
N ALA A 364 87.79 68.63 24.82
CA ALA A 364 88.81 69.50 25.41
C ALA A 364 88.60 69.62 26.95
N PRO A 365 89.67 69.76 27.75
CA PRO A 365 89.53 69.81 29.21
C PRO A 365 88.68 71.02 29.62
N GLY A 366 87.51 70.76 30.20
CA GLY A 366 86.58 71.77 30.72
C GLY A 366 85.20 71.85 30.05
N GLN A 367 84.89 71.02 29.05
CA GLN A 367 83.55 70.96 28.44
C GLN A 367 82.71 69.83 29.09
N GLU A 368 81.61 70.18 29.76
CA GLU A 368 80.67 69.20 30.31
C GLU A 368 79.70 68.68 29.22
N VAL A 369 79.49 67.36 29.18
CA VAL A 369 78.71 66.64 28.15
C VAL A 369 77.62 65.83 28.83
N ALA A 370 76.35 66.07 28.45
CA ALA A 370 75.23 65.27 28.91
C ALA A 370 75.08 64.02 28.04
N THR A 371 74.90 62.84 28.65
CA THR A 371 74.79 61.54 27.95
C THR A 371 73.45 60.88 28.28
N TYR A 372 72.68 60.53 27.25
CA TYR A 372 71.36 59.91 27.37
C TYR A 372 71.36 58.53 26.67
N GLN A 373 70.75 57.52 27.31
CA GLN A 373 70.63 56.17 26.75
C GLN A 373 69.39 56.07 25.86
N LEU A 374 69.52 55.43 24.70
CA LEU A 374 68.38 55.05 23.86
C LEU A 374 67.87 53.68 24.32
N GLN A 375 66.74 53.66 25.03
CA GLN A 375 66.16 52.43 25.63
C GLN A 375 64.69 52.27 25.23
N ILE A 376 64.26 51.01 25.05
CA ILE A 376 62.85 50.64 24.85
C ILE A 376 62.56 49.45 25.77
N GLY A 377 61.72 49.65 26.79
CA GLY A 377 61.61 48.70 27.89
C GLY A 377 62.96 48.53 28.60
N ASP A 378 63.37 47.28 28.88
CA ASP A 378 64.65 46.98 29.55
C ASP A 378 65.87 46.89 28.59
N ASN A 379 65.66 47.02 27.28
CA ASN A 379 66.74 46.86 26.29
C ASN A 379 67.33 48.21 25.84
N SER A 380 68.65 48.33 25.84
CA SER A 380 69.40 49.52 25.39
C SER A 380 69.97 49.34 23.98
N PHE A 381 69.71 50.31 23.10
CA PHE A 381 70.04 50.27 21.67
C PHE A 381 71.17 51.24 21.28
N GLY A 382 71.57 52.17 22.16
CA GLY A 382 72.66 53.13 21.91
C GLY A 382 72.75 54.25 22.94
N GLN A 383 73.69 55.19 22.74
CA GLN A 383 73.86 56.39 23.58
C GLN A 383 73.96 57.64 22.71
N ILE A 384 73.28 58.72 23.09
CA ILE A 384 73.41 60.05 22.50
C ILE A 384 74.18 60.93 23.47
N ARG A 385 75.23 61.61 22.99
CA ARG A 385 76.05 62.55 23.76
C ARG A 385 75.88 63.95 23.20
N LEU A 386 75.48 64.90 24.03
CA LEU A 386 75.26 66.30 23.66
C LEU A 386 76.26 67.20 24.41
N PRO A 387 77.23 67.84 23.72
CA PRO A 387 78.15 68.77 24.35
C PRO A 387 77.47 70.11 24.67
N GLY A 388 77.74 70.68 25.86
CA GLY A 388 77.27 72.03 26.24
C GLY A 388 75.93 72.11 26.97
N MET A 389 75.33 70.98 27.35
CA MET A 389 74.00 70.89 27.98
C MET A 389 74.01 70.40 29.45
N ALA A 390 75.06 70.69 30.21
CA ALA A 390 75.17 70.23 31.60
C ALA A 390 74.37 71.06 32.63
N ASN A 391 73.96 72.29 32.27
CA ASN A 391 73.21 73.21 33.14
C ASN A 391 71.73 73.38 32.75
N LEU A 392 71.14 72.35 32.14
CA LEU A 392 69.70 72.31 31.89
C LEU A 392 68.94 72.10 33.22
N SER A 393 67.75 72.71 33.34
CA SER A 393 66.89 72.49 34.51
C SER A 393 66.41 71.02 34.58
N GLU A 394 65.90 70.57 35.74
CA GLU A 394 65.33 69.21 35.85
C GLU A 394 64.15 69.00 34.88
N GLU A 395 63.35 70.05 34.61
CA GLU A 395 62.28 70.00 33.61
C GLU A 395 62.82 69.83 32.18
N ASP A 396 63.91 70.51 31.84
CA ASP A 396 64.54 70.41 30.52
C ASP A 396 65.23 69.05 30.32
N HIS A 397 65.83 68.49 31.38
CA HIS A 397 66.36 67.12 31.35
C HIS A 397 65.26 66.10 31.12
N ALA A 398 64.14 66.21 31.83
CA ALA A 398 62.98 65.34 31.66
C ALA A 398 62.41 65.45 30.24
N PHE A 399 62.33 66.66 29.69
CA PHE A 399 61.86 66.91 28.34
C PHE A 399 62.77 66.28 27.27
N VAL A 400 64.10 66.44 27.37
CA VAL A 400 65.06 65.80 26.44
C VAL A 400 65.01 64.28 26.55
N GLN A 401 64.83 63.74 27.76
CA GLN A 401 64.74 62.31 27.99
C GLN A 401 63.44 61.72 27.43
N ASP A 402 62.33 62.45 27.51
CA ASP A 402 61.05 62.09 26.89
C ASP A 402 61.11 62.15 25.36
N LEU A 403 61.77 63.18 24.80
CA LEU A 403 61.98 63.29 23.36
C LEU A 403 62.82 62.12 22.81
N ILE A 404 63.87 61.71 23.54
CA ILE A 404 64.72 60.55 23.18
C ILE A 404 63.95 59.23 23.33
N ARG A 405 63.07 59.11 24.33
CA ARG A 405 62.17 57.96 24.49
C ARG A 405 61.15 57.87 23.36
N GLU A 406 60.59 59.01 22.93
CA GLU A 406 59.72 59.08 21.75
C GLU A 406 60.46 58.75 20.46
N MET A 407 61.69 59.22 20.27
CA MET A 407 62.52 58.87 19.11
C MET A 407 62.87 57.37 19.07
N GLY A 408 63.16 56.77 20.22
CA GLY A 408 63.35 55.31 20.33
C GLY A 408 62.09 54.54 19.95
N SER A 409 60.92 54.98 20.43
CA SER A 409 59.62 54.40 20.09
C SER A 409 59.28 54.58 18.60
N ALA A 410 59.56 55.75 18.03
CA ALA A 410 59.30 56.06 16.62
C ALA A 410 60.21 55.26 15.65
N LEU A 411 61.49 55.07 15.99
CA LEU A 411 62.41 54.22 15.21
C LEU A 411 62.00 52.75 15.25
N ASN A 412 61.60 52.24 16.42
CA ASN A 412 61.09 50.87 16.56
C ASN A 412 59.75 50.69 15.85
N ASN A 413 58.86 51.69 15.88
CA ASN A 413 57.61 51.66 15.13
C ASN A 413 57.85 51.71 13.62
N ALA A 414 58.83 52.49 13.14
CA ALA A 414 59.19 52.51 11.72
C ALA A 414 59.78 51.16 11.25
N GLN A 415 60.62 50.54 12.08
CA GLN A 415 61.19 49.22 11.81
C GLN A 415 60.13 48.12 11.90
N PHE A 416 59.23 48.18 12.87
CA PHE A 416 58.07 47.30 13.01
C PHE A 416 57.14 47.43 11.81
N VAL A 417 56.78 48.65 11.39
CA VAL A 417 55.93 48.89 10.21
C VAL A 417 56.57 48.40 8.92
N GLN A 418 57.89 48.52 8.74
CA GLN A 418 58.59 47.94 7.58
C GLN A 418 58.56 46.40 7.60
N THR A 419 58.85 45.77 8.74
CA THR A 419 58.79 44.30 8.89
C THR A 419 57.35 43.79 8.72
N THR A 420 56.35 44.50 9.25
CA THR A 420 54.93 44.20 9.06
C THR A 420 54.49 44.37 7.61
N ARG A 421 55.02 45.36 6.87
CA ARG A 421 54.73 45.53 5.43
C ARG A 421 55.35 44.42 4.58
N ALA A 422 56.58 44.02 4.84
CA ALA A 422 57.23 42.90 4.17
C ALA A 422 56.46 41.60 4.42
N TYR A 423 56.07 41.34 5.67
CA TYR A 423 55.25 40.19 6.05
C TYR A 423 53.82 40.24 5.47
N SER A 424 53.20 41.43 5.40
CA SER A 424 51.87 41.63 4.80
C SER A 424 51.90 41.38 3.28
N ASN A 425 52.98 41.76 2.59
CA ASN A 425 53.17 41.46 1.18
C ASN A 425 53.35 39.95 0.94
N GLN A 426 54.09 39.25 1.82
CA GLN A 426 54.23 37.79 1.80
C GLN A 426 52.88 37.09 2.00
N LEU A 427 52.08 37.52 2.99
CA LEU A 427 50.73 36.98 3.23
C LEU A 427 49.77 37.24 2.07
N ARG A 428 49.84 38.43 1.44
CA ARG A 428 49.01 38.77 0.29
C ARG A 428 49.33 37.91 -0.92
N LEU A 429 50.62 37.67 -1.18
CA LEU A 429 51.06 36.83 -2.29
C LEU A 429 50.69 35.36 -2.07
N ALA A 430 50.91 34.83 -0.86
CA ALA A 430 50.45 33.49 -0.49
C ALA A 430 48.93 33.36 -0.63
N ALA A 431 48.16 34.39 -0.26
CA ALA A 431 46.72 34.42 -0.45
C ALA A 431 46.29 34.49 -1.93
N GLU A 432 47.05 35.19 -2.79
CA GLU A 432 46.80 35.26 -4.24
C GLU A 432 47.11 33.92 -4.93
N VAL A 433 48.24 33.27 -4.59
CA VAL A 433 48.59 31.93 -5.09
C VAL A 433 47.60 30.87 -4.57
N SER A 434 47.24 30.92 -3.28
CA SER A 434 46.17 30.08 -2.72
C SER A 434 44.82 30.32 -3.40
N ARG A 435 44.51 31.56 -3.80
CA ARG A 435 43.28 31.88 -4.55
C ARG A 435 43.32 31.29 -5.95
N ALA A 436 44.42 31.46 -6.69
CA ALA A 436 44.59 30.84 -8.01
C ALA A 436 44.48 29.30 -7.92
N ALA A 437 45.14 28.70 -6.93
CA ALA A 437 45.10 27.27 -6.61
C ALA A 437 43.69 26.73 -6.28
N THR A 438 42.79 27.55 -5.74
CA THR A 438 41.42 27.15 -5.41
C THR A 438 40.39 27.46 -6.49
N THR A 439 40.71 28.35 -7.44
CA THR A 439 39.78 28.78 -8.50
C THR A 439 40.06 28.14 -9.86
N ILE A 440 41.30 27.79 -10.16
CA ILE A 440 41.69 27.22 -11.45
C ILE A 440 41.74 25.70 -11.32
N LEU A 441 40.77 25.02 -11.93
CA LEU A 441 40.66 23.56 -11.93
C LEU A 441 41.44 22.91 -13.09
N ASP A 442 41.76 23.68 -14.13
CA ASP A 442 42.61 23.22 -15.23
C ASP A 442 44.08 23.25 -14.81
N ARG A 443 44.71 22.07 -14.84
CA ARG A 443 46.09 21.88 -14.36
C ARG A 443 47.08 22.72 -15.14
N ASP A 444 46.96 22.78 -16.45
CA ASP A 444 47.95 23.43 -17.32
C ASP A 444 47.81 24.96 -17.23
N GLN A 445 46.58 25.46 -17.13
CA GLN A 445 46.30 26.86 -16.84
C GLN A 445 46.85 27.26 -15.45
N LEU A 446 46.62 26.44 -14.42
CA LEU A 446 47.08 26.70 -13.06
C LEU A 446 48.62 26.82 -13.01
N MET A 447 49.33 25.88 -13.64
CA MET A 447 50.80 25.90 -13.67
C MET A 447 51.32 27.19 -14.32
N GLN A 448 50.76 27.58 -15.47
CA GLN A 448 51.24 28.74 -16.21
C GLN A 448 50.94 30.07 -15.51
N GLU A 449 49.75 30.22 -14.91
CA GLU A 449 49.40 31.44 -14.18
C GLU A 449 50.24 31.62 -12.91
N VAL A 450 50.50 30.54 -12.17
CA VAL A 450 51.26 30.62 -10.92
C VAL A 450 52.73 30.95 -11.17
N VAL A 451 53.39 30.38 -12.20
CA VAL A 451 54.79 30.73 -12.51
C VAL A 451 54.93 32.20 -12.92
N GLU A 452 53.94 32.76 -13.63
CA GLU A 452 53.94 34.18 -14.00
C GLU A 452 53.67 35.13 -12.82
N LEU A 453 52.78 34.73 -11.91
CA LEU A 453 52.56 35.46 -10.66
C LEU A 453 53.83 35.51 -9.80
N ILE A 454 54.53 34.38 -9.65
CA ILE A 454 55.79 34.31 -8.90
C ILE A 454 56.85 35.20 -9.56
N ARG A 455 57.02 35.12 -10.89
CA ARG A 455 58.01 35.94 -11.60
C ARG A 455 57.77 37.43 -11.42
N SER A 456 56.55 37.88 -11.68
CA SER A 456 56.21 39.31 -11.70
C SER A 456 56.30 39.96 -10.32
N ARG A 457 55.97 39.23 -9.26
CA ARG A 457 55.88 39.78 -7.90
C ARG A 457 57.22 39.84 -7.17
N PHE A 458 58.09 38.88 -7.42
CA PHE A 458 59.46 38.88 -6.88
C PHE A 458 60.47 39.53 -7.82
N ASN A 459 60.04 40.08 -8.96
CA ASN A 459 60.88 40.70 -9.97
C ASN A 459 62.03 39.77 -10.43
N LEU A 460 61.68 38.53 -10.74
CA LEU A 460 62.63 37.47 -11.08
C LEU A 460 62.91 37.45 -12.58
N TYR A 461 64.11 37.00 -12.96
CA TYR A 461 64.50 36.89 -14.36
C TYR A 461 63.72 35.77 -15.06
N TYR A 462 63.59 34.61 -14.42
CA TYR A 462 62.84 33.48 -14.95
C TYR A 462 62.29 32.59 -13.83
N VAL A 463 61.12 32.01 -14.10
CA VAL A 463 60.51 30.93 -13.29
C VAL A 463 60.07 29.82 -14.24
N GLY A 464 60.37 28.57 -13.86
CA GLY A 464 59.96 27.37 -14.57
C GLY A 464 59.49 26.28 -13.61
N LEU A 465 58.51 25.50 -14.03
CA LEU A 465 57.92 24.41 -13.26
C LEU A 465 58.12 23.09 -13.99
N PHE A 466 58.75 22.15 -13.31
CA PHE A 466 59.03 20.81 -13.79
C PHE A 466 58.20 19.79 -13.01
N LEU A 467 57.61 18.81 -13.69
CA LEU A 467 56.98 17.65 -13.06
C LEU A 467 57.81 16.39 -13.31
N ALA A 468 57.82 15.49 -12.33
CA ALA A 468 58.53 14.23 -12.43
C ALA A 468 57.75 13.24 -13.32
N ASP A 469 58.43 12.67 -14.31
CA ASP A 469 57.95 11.54 -15.09
C ASP A 469 58.70 10.27 -14.65
N GLU A 470 57.99 9.43 -13.91
CA GLU A 470 58.50 8.17 -13.37
C GLU A 470 58.84 7.14 -14.47
N GLN A 471 58.23 7.24 -15.66
CA GLN A 471 58.48 6.28 -16.76
C GLN A 471 59.81 6.56 -17.47
N THR A 472 60.13 7.84 -17.64
CA THR A 472 61.36 8.27 -18.34
C THR A 472 62.49 8.64 -17.38
N ASN A 473 62.24 8.65 -16.06
CA ASN A 473 63.15 9.12 -15.02
C ASN A 473 63.68 10.55 -15.27
N THR A 474 62.81 11.43 -15.78
CA THR A 474 63.13 12.83 -16.07
C THR A 474 62.14 13.79 -15.44
N ALA A 475 62.61 14.97 -15.08
CA ALA A 475 61.78 16.11 -14.72
C ALA A 475 61.51 16.91 -16.01
N VAL A 476 60.25 16.95 -16.45
CA VAL A 476 59.83 17.58 -17.70
C VAL A 476 59.26 18.97 -17.41
N LEU A 477 59.63 19.99 -18.19
CA LEU A 477 59.09 21.33 -18.04
C LEU A 477 57.62 21.35 -18.48
N HIS A 478 56.72 21.77 -17.58
CA HIS A 478 55.29 21.88 -17.84
C HIS A 478 54.78 23.33 -17.87
N ALA A 479 55.49 24.27 -17.23
CA ALA A 479 55.22 25.70 -17.36
C ALA A 479 56.50 26.51 -17.26
N GLY A 480 56.56 27.63 -17.98
CA GLY A 480 57.73 28.51 -18.01
C GLY A 480 57.37 29.92 -18.41
N THR A 481 58.10 30.89 -17.87
CA THR A 481 57.78 32.31 -18.03
C THR A 481 58.50 32.97 -19.21
N GLY A 482 57.83 33.93 -19.85
CA GLY A 482 58.38 34.67 -20.99
C GLY A 482 58.68 33.83 -22.25
N GLU A 483 59.43 34.43 -23.19
CA GLU A 483 59.76 33.79 -24.47
C GLU A 483 60.64 32.54 -24.31
N ALA A 484 61.58 32.58 -23.35
CA ALA A 484 62.42 31.44 -23.02
C ALA A 484 61.61 30.24 -22.50
N GLY A 485 60.56 30.47 -21.69
CA GLY A 485 59.65 29.43 -21.24
C GLY A 485 58.86 28.80 -22.39
N ARG A 486 58.27 29.63 -23.26
CA ARG A 486 57.52 29.16 -24.45
C ARG A 486 58.36 28.26 -25.35
N LEU A 487 59.59 28.69 -25.68
CA LEU A 487 60.50 27.92 -26.53
C LEU A 487 60.94 26.60 -25.86
N GLN A 488 61.15 26.59 -24.55
CA GLN A 488 61.49 25.36 -23.82
C GLN A 488 60.33 24.35 -23.76
N LEU A 489 59.08 24.81 -23.68
CA LEU A 489 57.89 23.96 -23.74
C LEU A 489 57.73 23.33 -25.13
N GLU A 490 57.91 24.12 -26.21
CA GLU A 490 57.89 23.62 -27.60
C GLU A 490 58.97 22.56 -27.86
N LEU A 491 60.14 22.72 -27.22
CA LEU A 491 61.25 21.78 -27.29
C LEU A 491 61.13 20.58 -26.33
N LYS A 492 60.04 20.47 -25.55
CA LYS A 492 59.84 19.44 -24.52
C LYS A 492 61.03 19.30 -23.57
N HIS A 493 61.56 20.43 -23.10
CA HIS A 493 62.75 20.46 -22.27
C HIS A 493 62.58 19.59 -21.02
N SER A 494 63.55 18.71 -20.75
CA SER A 494 63.56 17.85 -19.57
C SER A 494 64.97 17.67 -19.02
N GLN A 495 65.06 17.28 -17.75
CA GLN A 495 66.32 17.05 -17.03
C GLN A 495 66.27 15.71 -16.29
N GLU A 496 67.37 14.97 -16.27
CA GLU A 496 67.44 13.66 -15.59
C GLU A 496 67.31 13.80 -14.07
N ILE A 497 66.43 13.00 -13.46
CA ILE A 497 66.24 12.97 -12.00
C ILE A 497 67.44 12.27 -11.35
N GLY A 498 68.06 12.93 -10.36
CA GLY A 498 69.30 12.47 -9.71
C GLY A 498 70.58 12.77 -10.49
N GLY A 499 70.49 13.45 -11.64
CA GLY A 499 71.63 13.93 -12.42
C GLY A 499 72.29 15.19 -11.85
N THR A 500 73.30 15.72 -12.54
CA THR A 500 74.11 16.88 -12.09
C THR A 500 73.43 18.24 -12.20
N SER A 501 72.15 18.31 -12.56
CA SER A 501 71.39 19.56 -12.63
C SER A 501 70.69 19.89 -11.32
N MET A 502 70.55 21.18 -11.00
CA MET A 502 69.83 21.65 -9.81
C MET A 502 68.40 21.09 -9.71
N VAL A 503 67.59 21.19 -10.77
CA VAL A 503 66.22 20.64 -10.79
C VAL A 503 66.21 19.12 -10.56
N GLY A 504 67.03 18.38 -11.31
CA GLY A 504 67.14 16.92 -11.15
C GLY A 504 67.60 16.48 -9.76
N THR A 505 68.50 17.23 -9.12
CA THR A 505 68.95 16.96 -7.74
C THR A 505 67.82 17.19 -6.75
N VAL A 506 67.10 18.31 -6.87
CA VAL A 506 66.00 18.67 -5.97
C VAL A 506 64.84 17.67 -6.04
N VAL A 507 64.51 17.16 -7.25
CA VAL A 507 63.47 16.12 -7.39
C VAL A 507 63.91 14.81 -6.73
N ALA A 508 65.20 14.47 -6.77
CA ALA A 508 65.73 13.24 -6.18
C ALA A 508 65.91 13.31 -4.66
N THR A 509 66.36 14.44 -4.11
CA THR A 509 66.62 14.60 -2.67
C THR A 509 65.41 15.13 -1.91
N GLY A 510 64.54 15.88 -2.56
CA GLY A 510 63.46 16.62 -1.90
C GLY A 510 63.95 17.79 -1.05
N GLU A 511 65.19 18.24 -1.21
CA GLU A 511 65.73 19.40 -0.49
C GLU A 511 65.92 20.58 -1.44
N ALA A 512 65.61 21.80 -0.97
CA ALA A 512 65.82 23.01 -1.75
C ALA A 512 67.31 23.23 -2.01
N HIS A 513 67.64 23.67 -3.23
CA HIS A 513 69.01 23.97 -3.63
C HIS A 513 69.11 25.44 -4.05
N VAL A 514 69.93 26.20 -3.34
CA VAL A 514 70.18 27.63 -3.61
C VAL A 514 71.61 27.79 -4.09
N GLU A 515 71.79 28.47 -5.21
CA GLU A 515 73.10 28.87 -5.72
C GLU A 515 73.15 30.39 -5.88
N GLN A 516 73.98 31.04 -5.06
CA GLN A 516 74.11 32.49 -5.02
C GLN A 516 75.01 33.03 -6.15
N ASN A 517 75.87 32.17 -6.70
CA ASN A 517 76.72 32.47 -7.84
C ASN A 517 76.89 31.26 -8.75
N VAL A 518 76.09 31.21 -9.82
CA VAL A 518 76.11 30.08 -10.77
C VAL A 518 77.43 29.90 -11.51
N GLN A 519 78.30 30.92 -11.56
CA GLN A 519 79.64 30.81 -12.17
C GLN A 519 80.61 29.98 -11.32
N GLN A 520 80.31 29.78 -10.03
CA GLN A 520 81.12 29.00 -9.10
C GLN A 520 80.49 27.62 -8.79
N ALA A 521 79.33 27.34 -9.39
CA ALA A 521 78.51 26.19 -9.09
C ALA A 521 78.90 24.94 -9.89
N THR A 522 78.99 23.79 -9.23
CA THR A 522 79.26 22.49 -9.88
C THR A 522 78.02 21.84 -10.47
N ALA A 523 76.82 22.20 -9.99
CA ALA A 523 75.53 21.64 -10.40
C ALA A 523 74.73 22.54 -11.38
N PHE A 524 75.30 23.67 -11.80
CA PHE A 524 74.67 24.58 -12.75
C PHE A 524 74.89 24.09 -14.19
N LYS A 525 73.80 23.92 -14.94
CA LYS A 525 73.84 23.65 -16.39
C LYS A 525 73.42 24.91 -17.13
N PRO A 526 74.32 25.58 -17.86
CA PRO A 526 73.98 26.79 -18.60
C PRO A 526 72.88 26.51 -19.62
N ASN A 527 71.79 27.29 -19.56
CA ASN A 527 70.72 27.24 -20.54
C ASN A 527 70.95 28.36 -21.59
N PRO A 528 71.16 28.05 -22.88
CA PRO A 528 71.39 29.06 -23.91
C PRO A 528 70.25 30.08 -24.05
N LEU A 529 69.04 29.73 -23.62
CA LEU A 529 67.86 30.61 -23.65
C LEU A 529 67.80 31.55 -22.42
N LEU A 530 68.65 31.35 -21.42
CA LEU A 530 68.73 32.14 -20.18
C LEU A 530 70.20 32.54 -19.89
N PRO A 531 70.83 33.35 -20.76
CA PRO A 531 72.27 33.63 -20.67
C PRO A 531 72.67 34.51 -19.49
N ASP A 532 71.76 35.34 -18.98
CA ASP A 532 72.05 36.33 -17.93
C ASP A 532 71.82 35.80 -16.50
N THR A 533 71.59 34.50 -16.32
CA THR A 533 71.40 33.91 -15.00
C THR A 533 72.69 34.02 -14.17
N GLN A 534 72.60 34.66 -13.00
CA GLN A 534 73.71 34.84 -12.05
C GLN A 534 73.49 34.09 -10.73
N ALA A 535 72.23 33.89 -10.35
CA ALA A 535 71.82 33.07 -9.20
C ALA A 535 70.62 32.20 -9.59
N GLU A 536 70.56 30.97 -9.06
CA GLU A 536 69.47 30.02 -9.31
C GLU A 536 69.01 29.36 -8.00
N LEU A 537 67.70 29.17 -7.88
CA LEU A 537 67.05 28.49 -6.76
C LEU A 537 66.11 27.43 -7.33
N ALA A 538 66.31 26.17 -6.93
CA ALA A 538 65.41 25.08 -7.25
C ALA A 538 64.73 24.57 -5.96
N LEU A 539 63.40 24.51 -5.98
CA LEU A 539 62.56 24.17 -4.84
C LEU A 539 61.74 22.91 -5.16
N PRO A 540 61.66 21.93 -4.26
CA PRO A 540 60.85 20.73 -4.46
C PRO A 540 59.36 21.08 -4.36
N LEU A 541 58.56 20.49 -5.25
CA LEU A 541 57.10 20.48 -5.16
C LEU A 541 56.67 19.25 -4.37
N LYS A 542 56.25 19.45 -3.12
CA LYS A 542 55.91 18.38 -2.19
C LYS A 542 54.41 18.34 -1.90
N ALA A 543 53.79 17.21 -2.19
CA ALA A 543 52.41 16.92 -1.81
C ALA A 543 52.40 15.71 -0.87
N GLY A 544 52.19 15.96 0.44
CA GLY A 544 52.37 14.96 1.48
C GLY A 544 53.82 14.43 1.53
N SER A 545 54.00 13.12 1.34
CA SER A 545 55.32 12.48 1.27
C SER A 545 55.86 12.34 -0.16
N LYS A 546 55.11 12.75 -1.19
CA LYS A 546 55.47 12.60 -2.60
C LYS A 546 56.08 13.89 -3.15
N ILE A 547 57.23 13.77 -3.82
CA ILE A 547 57.82 14.85 -4.61
C ILE A 547 57.24 14.72 -6.01
N ILE A 548 56.40 15.68 -6.41
CA ILE A 548 55.73 15.64 -7.72
C ILE A 548 56.52 16.36 -8.81
N GLY A 549 57.55 17.13 -8.43
CA GLY A 549 58.33 17.95 -9.35
C GLY A 549 59.22 18.97 -8.63
N ALA A 550 59.64 20.00 -9.37
CA ALA A 550 60.43 21.11 -8.82
C ALA A 550 60.10 22.44 -9.52
N LEU A 551 60.18 23.52 -8.76
CA LEU A 551 60.07 24.91 -9.23
C LEU A 551 61.48 25.50 -9.28
N THR A 552 61.94 25.91 -10.47
CA THR A 552 63.19 26.67 -10.62
C THR A 552 62.90 28.15 -10.75
N VAL A 553 63.71 28.96 -10.08
CA VAL A 553 63.68 30.41 -10.06
C VAL A 553 65.09 30.91 -10.34
N GLN A 554 65.22 31.83 -11.30
CA GLN A 554 66.51 32.38 -11.72
C GLN A 554 66.51 33.90 -11.62
N SER A 555 67.66 34.45 -11.23
CA SER A 555 67.90 35.89 -11.12
C SER A 555 69.14 36.30 -11.91
N ASN A 556 69.11 37.52 -12.45
CA ASN A 556 70.26 38.15 -13.10
C ASN A 556 71.15 38.95 -12.13
N GLN A 557 70.88 38.86 -10.82
CA GLN A 557 71.65 39.48 -9.76
C GLN A 557 72.40 38.44 -8.92
N LEU A 558 73.65 38.74 -8.59
CA LEU A 558 74.47 37.93 -7.68
C LEU A 558 73.91 37.99 -6.24
N GLY A 559 73.85 36.84 -5.55
CA GLY A 559 73.41 36.82 -4.16
C GLY A 559 71.91 37.14 -3.95
N ALA A 560 71.07 36.88 -4.96
CA ALA A 560 69.68 37.33 -5.00
C ALA A 560 68.73 36.66 -3.98
N PHE A 561 69.11 35.53 -3.38
CA PHE A 561 68.17 34.72 -2.58
C PHE A 561 68.54 34.72 -1.08
N ALA A 562 68.00 35.66 -0.32
CA ALA A 562 68.10 35.60 1.15
C ALA A 562 67.27 34.45 1.75
N ASP A 563 67.64 33.93 2.92
CA ASP A 563 66.99 32.78 3.58
C ASP A 563 65.48 32.99 3.79
N GLU A 564 65.08 34.23 4.08
CA GLU A 564 63.66 34.60 4.23
C GLU A 564 62.90 34.47 2.90
N THR A 565 63.55 34.79 1.78
CA THR A 565 62.96 34.69 0.44
C THR A 565 62.84 33.23 0.00
N VAL A 566 63.84 32.41 0.30
CA VAL A 566 63.81 30.95 0.06
C VAL A 566 62.65 30.31 0.82
N THR A 567 62.46 30.67 2.09
CA THR A 567 61.38 30.15 2.93
C THR A 567 59.99 30.48 2.36
N VAL A 568 59.80 31.71 1.88
CA VAL A 568 58.54 32.13 1.27
C VAL A 568 58.29 31.40 -0.04
N LEU A 569 59.28 31.33 -0.93
CA LEU A 569 59.14 30.64 -2.21
C LEU A 569 58.91 29.13 -2.01
N GLN A 570 59.53 28.50 -1.01
CA GLN A 570 59.26 27.10 -0.65
C GLN A 570 57.80 26.92 -0.20
N SER A 571 57.27 27.82 0.64
CA SER A 571 55.87 27.75 1.06
C SER A 571 54.89 27.86 -0.11
N LEU A 572 55.21 28.69 -1.11
CA LEU A 572 54.41 28.79 -2.35
C LEU A 572 54.53 27.52 -3.20
N ALA A 573 55.73 26.94 -3.29
CA ALA A 573 55.96 25.68 -3.98
C ALA A 573 55.17 24.53 -3.35
N ASP A 574 55.12 24.45 -2.01
CA ASP A 574 54.32 23.45 -1.29
C ASP A 574 52.81 23.64 -1.52
N GLN A 575 52.31 24.89 -1.47
CA GLN A 575 50.90 25.18 -1.77
C GLN A 575 50.53 24.85 -3.23
N LEU A 576 51.41 25.15 -4.18
CA LEU A 576 51.23 24.80 -5.58
C LEU A 576 51.20 23.28 -5.79
N ALA A 577 52.06 22.54 -5.08
CA ALA A 577 52.09 21.09 -5.17
C ALA A 577 50.76 20.44 -4.74
N ILE A 578 50.19 20.91 -3.62
CA ILE A 578 48.86 20.48 -3.14
C ILE A 578 47.77 20.83 -4.17
N ALA A 579 47.83 22.02 -4.75
CA ALA A 579 46.85 22.47 -5.74
C ALA A 579 46.86 21.62 -7.02
N LEU A 580 48.05 21.26 -7.50
CA LEU A 580 48.22 20.41 -8.67
C LEU A 580 47.74 18.97 -8.42
N GLU A 581 47.94 18.45 -7.21
CA GLU A 581 47.38 17.15 -6.82
C GLU A 581 45.86 17.19 -6.78
N ASN A 582 45.26 18.25 -6.22
CA ASN A 582 43.81 18.44 -6.21
C ASN A 582 43.22 18.55 -7.62
N ALA A 583 43.84 19.32 -8.52
CA ALA A 583 43.41 19.43 -9.91
C ALA A 583 43.47 18.06 -10.63
N ASN A 584 44.50 17.25 -10.37
CA ASN A 584 44.62 15.90 -10.92
C ASN A 584 43.54 14.95 -10.36
N LEU A 585 43.27 14.98 -9.05
CA LEU A 585 42.20 14.20 -8.43
C LEU A 585 40.82 14.60 -8.95
N PHE A 586 40.60 15.90 -9.19
CA PHE A 586 39.34 16.41 -9.77
C PHE A 586 39.13 15.87 -11.19
N ALA A 587 40.14 15.98 -12.06
CA ALA A 587 40.07 15.46 -13.43
C ALA A 587 39.82 13.93 -13.48
N GLN A 588 40.45 13.18 -12.58
CA GLN A 588 40.21 11.73 -12.42
C GLN A 588 38.78 11.44 -11.96
N THR A 589 38.26 12.22 -11.02
CA THR A 589 36.89 12.09 -10.52
C THR A 589 35.88 12.38 -11.62
N GLU A 590 36.10 13.42 -12.43
CA GLU A 590 35.23 13.78 -13.55
C GLU A 590 35.19 12.68 -14.61
N THR A 591 36.35 12.11 -14.96
CA THR A 591 36.44 10.98 -15.91
C THR A 591 35.70 9.76 -15.37
N THR A 592 35.95 9.40 -14.11
CA THR A 592 35.29 8.27 -13.44
C THR A 592 33.77 8.48 -13.35
N LEU A 593 33.33 9.72 -13.11
CA LEU A 593 31.92 10.08 -13.04
C LEU A 593 31.25 9.98 -14.41
N ASP A 594 31.91 10.39 -15.50
CA ASP A 594 31.39 10.23 -16.86
C ASP A 594 31.26 8.74 -17.23
N GLU A 595 32.29 7.93 -16.98
CA GLU A 595 32.24 6.48 -17.19
C GLU A 595 31.09 5.81 -16.41
N THR A 596 30.96 6.17 -15.13
CA THR A 596 29.90 5.64 -14.26
C THR A 596 28.51 6.09 -14.73
N ASN A 597 28.35 7.34 -15.17
CA ASN A 597 27.08 7.86 -15.68
C ASN A 597 26.67 7.19 -16.99
N ARG A 598 27.61 6.93 -17.91
CA ARG A 598 27.35 6.18 -19.16
C ARG A 598 26.89 4.76 -18.85
N LEU A 599 27.60 4.06 -17.96
CA LEU A 599 27.25 2.71 -17.54
C LEU A 599 25.87 2.66 -16.85
N TYR A 600 25.62 3.60 -15.93
CA TYR A 600 24.34 3.74 -15.25
C TYR A 600 23.19 4.01 -16.22
N THR A 601 23.39 4.89 -17.19
CA THR A 601 22.37 5.22 -18.22
C THR A 601 22.06 4.00 -19.08
N ALA A 602 23.07 3.27 -19.53
CA ALA A 602 22.89 2.04 -20.30
C ALA A 602 22.19 0.95 -19.47
N SER A 603 22.61 0.73 -18.22
CA SER A 603 21.98 -0.21 -17.29
C SER A 603 20.51 0.12 -17.06
N ARG A 604 20.16 1.40 -16.85
CA ARG A 604 18.78 1.85 -16.69
C ARG A 604 17.94 1.62 -17.96
N ARG A 605 18.49 1.90 -19.15
CA ARG A 605 17.81 1.64 -20.43
C ARG A 605 17.56 0.15 -20.63
N ILE A 606 18.54 -0.71 -20.34
CA ILE A 606 18.38 -2.16 -20.35
C ILE A 606 17.29 -2.60 -19.34
N GLY A 607 17.30 -2.04 -18.13
CA GLY A 607 16.30 -2.30 -17.09
C GLY A 607 14.87 -1.87 -17.43
N GLN A 608 14.71 -0.87 -18.31
CA GLN A 608 13.41 -0.32 -18.73
C GLN A 608 12.96 -0.81 -20.11
N ALA A 609 13.76 -1.63 -20.78
CA ALA A 609 13.49 -2.07 -22.14
C ALA A 609 12.26 -3.00 -22.21
N ASN A 610 11.39 -2.75 -23.19
CA ASN A 610 10.15 -3.52 -23.37
C ASN A 610 10.32 -4.71 -24.32
N ASN A 611 11.42 -4.76 -25.05
CA ASN A 611 11.70 -5.81 -26.02
C ASN A 611 13.23 -6.04 -26.14
N ALA A 612 13.58 -7.20 -26.68
CA ALA A 612 14.97 -7.60 -26.87
C ALA A 612 15.76 -6.65 -27.78
N TYR A 613 15.10 -6.02 -28.76
CA TYR A 613 15.75 -5.08 -29.69
C TYR A 613 16.28 -3.85 -28.97
N GLU A 614 15.53 -3.26 -28.05
CA GLU A 614 15.98 -2.11 -27.23
C GLU A 614 17.20 -2.48 -26.36
N ILE A 615 17.24 -3.70 -25.82
CA ILE A 615 18.37 -4.20 -25.05
C ILE A 615 19.60 -4.33 -25.95
N TYR A 616 19.45 -4.99 -27.10
CA TYR A 616 20.53 -5.15 -28.08
C TYR A 616 21.05 -3.81 -28.60
N GLN A 617 20.16 -2.88 -28.94
CA GLN A 617 20.51 -1.54 -29.37
C GLN A 617 21.28 -0.79 -28.28
N THR A 618 20.89 -0.91 -27.02
CA THR A 618 21.58 -0.25 -25.91
C THR A 618 23.02 -0.77 -25.74
N LEU A 619 23.26 -2.08 -25.89
CA LEU A 619 24.61 -2.65 -25.85
C LEU A 619 25.50 -2.11 -26.98
N VAL A 620 24.95 -2.03 -28.19
CA VAL A 620 25.65 -1.48 -29.37
C VAL A 620 25.93 0.01 -29.20
N ASP A 621 24.93 0.78 -28.75
CA ASP A 621 25.06 2.22 -28.51
C ASP A 621 26.08 2.53 -27.41
N PHE A 622 26.14 1.71 -26.36
CA PHE A 622 27.15 1.86 -25.31
C PHE A 622 28.56 1.63 -25.87
N ALA A 623 28.78 0.51 -26.58
CA ALA A 623 30.07 0.19 -27.20
C ALA A 623 30.54 1.31 -28.16
N ARG A 624 29.60 1.86 -28.95
CA ARG A 624 29.84 3.00 -29.84
C ARG A 624 30.19 4.28 -29.07
N SER A 625 29.37 4.65 -28.10
CA SER A 625 29.54 5.94 -27.39
C SER A 625 30.80 5.97 -26.52
N ALA A 626 31.24 4.81 -26.03
CA ALA A 626 32.46 4.65 -25.24
C ALA A 626 33.71 4.42 -26.10
N ASP A 627 33.60 4.48 -27.44
CA ASP A 627 34.71 4.31 -28.40
C ASP A 627 35.50 3.00 -28.17
N ILE A 628 34.80 1.91 -27.83
CA ILE A 628 35.42 0.62 -27.49
C ILE A 628 35.77 -0.19 -28.74
N ALA A 629 35.06 0.01 -29.85
CA ALA A 629 35.18 -0.82 -31.05
C ALA A 629 34.85 -0.02 -32.33
N ASP A 630 35.44 -0.41 -33.45
CA ASP A 630 35.17 0.15 -34.79
C ASP A 630 33.98 -0.53 -35.48
N ALA A 631 33.64 -1.75 -35.05
CA ALA A 631 32.45 -2.48 -35.48
C ALA A 631 31.89 -3.33 -34.35
N VAL A 632 30.56 -3.36 -34.23
CA VAL A 632 29.82 -4.03 -33.17
C VAL A 632 28.62 -4.75 -33.76
N GLN A 633 28.38 -6.00 -33.36
CA GLN A 633 27.19 -6.74 -33.76
C GLN A 633 26.68 -7.64 -32.66
N ILE A 634 25.35 -7.80 -32.60
CA ILE A 634 24.69 -8.80 -31.79
C ILE A 634 24.36 -9.99 -32.68
N ILE A 635 24.69 -11.21 -32.25
CA ILE A 635 24.43 -12.45 -32.97
C ILE A 635 23.57 -13.35 -32.10
N ILE A 636 22.43 -13.79 -32.60
CA ILE A 636 21.49 -14.68 -31.89
C ILE A 636 21.04 -15.83 -32.80
N ALA A 637 20.48 -16.89 -32.21
CA ALA A 637 19.79 -17.92 -33.00
C ALA A 637 18.49 -17.36 -33.61
N ASP A 638 18.18 -17.77 -34.84
CA ASP A 638 16.91 -17.44 -35.47
C ASP A 638 15.77 -18.23 -34.80
N ALA A 639 14.80 -17.51 -34.23
CA ALA A 639 13.62 -18.11 -33.60
C ALA A 639 12.80 -19.01 -34.54
N LYS A 640 12.84 -18.77 -35.86
CA LYS A 640 12.13 -19.57 -36.88
C LYS A 640 12.98 -20.70 -37.46
N ALA A 641 14.29 -20.66 -37.26
CA ALA A 641 15.22 -21.66 -37.81
C ALA A 641 16.45 -21.76 -36.89
N PRO A 642 16.37 -22.48 -35.76
CA PRO A 642 17.39 -22.47 -34.69
C PRO A 642 18.81 -22.90 -35.13
N ASP A 643 18.89 -23.62 -36.25
CA ASP A 643 20.16 -24.01 -36.91
C ASP A 643 20.85 -22.83 -37.59
N TYR A 644 20.22 -21.64 -37.63
CA TYR A 644 20.76 -20.45 -38.26
C TYR A 644 20.93 -19.32 -37.23
N LEU A 645 21.94 -18.50 -37.46
CA LEU A 645 22.23 -17.29 -36.72
C LEU A 645 21.77 -16.07 -37.53
N ILE A 646 21.31 -15.06 -36.80
CA ILE A 646 20.91 -13.75 -37.35
C ILE A 646 21.55 -12.63 -36.55
N THR A 647 21.70 -11.47 -37.21
CA THR A 647 22.28 -10.27 -36.62
C THR A 647 21.19 -9.19 -36.45
N PRO A 648 20.48 -9.14 -35.32
CA PRO A 648 19.36 -8.22 -35.11
C PRO A 648 19.78 -6.75 -35.04
N VAL A 649 20.99 -6.46 -34.55
CA VAL A 649 21.54 -5.10 -34.41
C VAL A 649 23.02 -5.12 -34.72
N ALA A 650 23.49 -4.17 -35.53
CA ALA A 650 24.90 -3.97 -35.80
C ALA A 650 25.23 -2.49 -36.06
N TRP A 651 26.49 -2.12 -35.88
CA TRP A 651 27.02 -0.78 -36.14
C TRP A 651 28.50 -0.84 -36.55
N SER A 652 28.97 0.07 -37.40
CA SER A 652 30.39 0.24 -37.71
C SER A 652 30.71 1.69 -38.11
N VAL A 653 32.00 2.06 -38.03
CA VAL A 653 32.51 3.40 -38.38
C VAL A 653 32.59 3.65 -39.89
N ASP A 654 32.89 2.62 -40.70
CA ASP A 654 33.14 2.73 -42.15
C ASP A 654 32.07 2.04 -43.04
N ASP A 655 30.86 1.81 -42.50
CA ASP A 655 29.78 1.12 -43.23
C ASP A 655 30.20 -0.28 -43.72
N VAL A 656 30.96 -0.98 -42.87
CA VAL A 656 31.31 -2.39 -43.05
C VAL A 656 30.02 -3.18 -43.29
N ASP A 657 29.97 -3.98 -44.36
CA ASP A 657 28.81 -4.82 -44.70
C ASP A 657 28.62 -5.93 -43.66
N LEU A 658 28.01 -5.57 -42.54
CA LEU A 658 27.66 -6.44 -41.42
C LEU A 658 26.35 -7.19 -41.72
N LYS A 659 26.18 -7.72 -42.95
CA LYS A 659 25.14 -8.69 -43.37
C LYS A 659 23.86 -8.73 -42.52
N GLN A 660 23.19 -7.59 -42.29
CA GLN A 660 22.14 -7.42 -41.27
C GLN A 660 20.84 -8.23 -41.52
N THR A 661 20.83 -9.14 -42.49
CA THR A 661 19.65 -9.92 -42.90
C THR A 661 19.98 -11.35 -43.40
N GLN A 662 21.25 -11.77 -43.38
CA GLN A 662 21.63 -13.09 -43.88
C GLN A 662 21.59 -14.14 -42.76
N ARG A 663 20.83 -15.22 -42.96
CA ARG A 663 20.84 -16.40 -42.09
C ARG A 663 22.14 -17.17 -42.30
N ILE A 664 22.98 -17.26 -41.28
CA ILE A 664 24.24 -18.00 -41.33
C ILE A 664 24.01 -19.36 -40.67
N PRO A 665 24.28 -20.51 -41.33
CA PRO A 665 24.21 -21.81 -40.67
C PRO A 665 25.13 -21.83 -39.44
N ARG A 666 24.59 -22.23 -38.30
CA ARG A 666 25.30 -22.26 -37.01
C ARG A 666 26.55 -23.13 -37.07
N GLU A 667 26.52 -24.19 -37.87
CA GLU A 667 27.61 -25.13 -38.11
C GLU A 667 28.81 -24.49 -38.81
N THR A 668 28.57 -23.43 -39.59
CA THR A 668 29.59 -22.73 -40.38
C THR A 668 30.14 -21.48 -39.69
N PHE A 669 29.67 -21.16 -38.48
CA PHE A 669 30.13 -20.00 -37.74
C PHE A 669 31.34 -20.37 -36.88
N SER A 670 32.53 -19.85 -37.23
CA SER A 670 33.84 -20.11 -36.58
C SER A 670 33.79 -20.23 -35.05
N PHE A 671 33.02 -19.37 -34.39
CA PHE A 671 33.00 -19.26 -32.93
C PHE A 671 31.87 -20.06 -32.26
N ALA A 672 31.06 -20.80 -33.01
CA ALA A 672 29.84 -21.45 -32.52
C ALA A 672 30.08 -22.47 -31.40
N ASP A 673 31.21 -23.17 -31.40
CA ASP A 673 31.55 -24.18 -30.39
C ASP A 673 32.32 -23.60 -29.20
N GLN A 674 33.12 -22.56 -29.41
CA GLN A 674 33.83 -21.83 -28.34
C GLN A 674 32.85 -21.03 -27.47
N ILE A 675 31.82 -20.42 -28.09
CA ILE A 675 30.76 -19.67 -27.40
C ILE A 675 29.92 -20.55 -26.45
N LYS A 676 29.81 -21.86 -26.70
CA LYS A 676 29.06 -22.80 -25.84
C LYS A 676 29.74 -23.06 -24.48
N HIS A 677 31.03 -22.75 -24.34
CA HIS A 677 31.85 -23.23 -23.22
C HIS A 677 32.66 -22.14 -22.49
N ALA A 678 32.68 -20.88 -22.95
CA ALA A 678 33.73 -19.94 -22.57
C ALA A 678 33.28 -18.63 -21.87
N GLU A 679 34.19 -18.11 -21.05
CA GLU A 679 34.34 -16.70 -20.70
C GLU A 679 34.68 -15.87 -21.97
N THR A 680 34.51 -14.54 -21.95
CA THR A 680 34.80 -13.64 -23.08
C THR A 680 36.11 -13.99 -23.81
N LEU A 681 36.02 -14.14 -25.13
CA LEU A 681 37.15 -14.42 -26.01
C LEU A 681 37.73 -13.12 -26.58
N VAL A 682 39.05 -12.96 -26.57
CA VAL A 682 39.75 -11.81 -27.17
C VAL A 682 40.80 -12.33 -28.15
N LEU A 683 40.70 -11.88 -29.39
CA LEU A 683 41.62 -12.19 -30.48
C LEU A 683 42.45 -10.94 -30.77
N ALA A 684 43.72 -10.96 -30.35
CA ALA A 684 44.62 -9.81 -30.51
C ALA A 684 45.09 -9.63 -31.97
N GLU A 685 45.16 -10.71 -32.75
CA GLU A 685 45.62 -10.67 -34.14
C GLU A 685 44.83 -11.66 -35.01
N VAL A 686 43.67 -11.20 -35.51
CA VAL A 686 42.70 -12.05 -36.26
C VAL A 686 43.24 -12.63 -37.57
N GLN A 687 44.33 -12.08 -38.12
CA GLN A 687 44.92 -12.53 -39.38
C GLN A 687 45.70 -13.85 -39.24
N THR A 688 46.29 -14.07 -38.06
CA THR A 688 47.15 -15.21 -37.75
C THR A 688 46.49 -16.23 -36.83
N ASP A 689 45.28 -15.94 -36.34
CA ASP A 689 44.58 -16.80 -35.39
C ASP A 689 44.19 -18.15 -36.02
N PRO A 690 44.60 -19.29 -35.43
CA PRO A 690 44.36 -20.61 -36.01
C PRO A 690 42.89 -21.07 -35.91
N ASP A 691 42.09 -20.49 -35.02
CA ASP A 691 40.70 -20.92 -34.75
C ASP A 691 39.68 -20.24 -35.68
N LEU A 692 40.16 -19.38 -36.59
CA LEU A 692 39.35 -18.53 -37.46
C LEU A 692 39.30 -19.09 -38.88
N ASP A 693 38.10 -19.45 -39.36
CA ASP A 693 37.83 -19.97 -40.70
C ASP A 693 38.20 -18.97 -41.82
N GLU A 694 38.39 -19.47 -43.05
CA GLU A 694 38.82 -18.64 -44.17
C GLU A 694 37.81 -17.56 -44.62
N ASP A 695 36.50 -17.78 -44.44
CA ASP A 695 35.47 -16.79 -44.76
C ASP A 695 35.47 -15.67 -43.72
N SER A 696 35.53 -16.02 -42.42
CA SER A 696 35.69 -15.06 -41.33
C SER A 696 36.99 -14.26 -41.44
N ARG A 697 38.11 -14.90 -41.82
CA ARG A 697 39.41 -14.23 -41.96
C ARG A 697 39.39 -13.24 -43.11
N ARG A 698 38.78 -13.63 -44.24
CA ARG A 698 38.57 -12.72 -45.37
C ARG A 698 37.73 -11.51 -44.98
N PHE A 699 36.70 -11.69 -44.15
CA PHE A 699 35.90 -10.58 -43.65
C PHE A 699 36.73 -9.56 -42.85
N PHE A 700 37.55 -10.01 -41.88
CA PHE A 700 38.39 -9.09 -41.10
C PHE A 700 39.42 -8.36 -41.96
N VAL A 701 40.09 -9.06 -42.88
CA VAL A 701 41.11 -8.48 -43.78
C VAL A 701 40.50 -7.47 -44.76
N GLN A 702 39.36 -7.79 -45.38
CA GLN A 702 38.70 -6.89 -46.34
C GLN A 702 38.22 -5.59 -45.70
N ASN A 703 37.90 -5.62 -44.40
CA ASN A 703 37.40 -4.48 -43.66
C ASN A 703 38.46 -3.80 -42.77
N ASN A 704 39.74 -4.18 -42.93
CA ASN A 704 40.88 -3.61 -42.18
C ASN A 704 40.74 -3.71 -40.64
N LEU A 705 40.16 -4.80 -40.15
CA LEU A 705 39.97 -5.09 -38.72
C LEU A 705 41.06 -6.07 -38.25
N ASN A 706 41.77 -5.75 -37.17
CA ASN A 706 42.95 -6.51 -36.72
C ASN A 706 42.75 -7.23 -35.38
N ALA A 707 41.80 -6.80 -34.56
CA ALA A 707 41.44 -7.45 -33.31
C ALA A 707 39.92 -7.68 -33.22
N ALA A 708 39.52 -8.68 -32.44
CA ALA A 708 38.12 -8.97 -32.14
C ALA A 708 37.92 -9.38 -30.68
N ALA A 709 36.75 -9.05 -30.12
CA ALA A 709 36.34 -9.52 -28.80
C ALA A 709 34.90 -10.06 -28.85
N ILE A 710 34.66 -11.19 -28.19
CA ILE A 710 33.39 -11.90 -28.21
C ILE A 710 32.89 -12.07 -26.78
N ILE A 711 31.83 -11.34 -26.45
CA ILE A 711 31.20 -11.35 -25.13
C ILE A 711 29.90 -12.17 -25.22
N PRO A 712 29.79 -13.32 -24.52
CA PRO A 712 28.56 -14.09 -24.51
C PRO A 712 27.49 -13.37 -23.66
N ILE A 713 26.25 -13.37 -24.16
CA ILE A 713 25.04 -12.99 -23.41
C ILE A 713 24.41 -14.31 -22.95
N GLN A 714 24.66 -14.71 -21.71
CA GLN A 714 24.29 -16.03 -21.20
C GLN A 714 23.83 -16.00 -19.73
N ILE A 715 22.99 -16.95 -19.34
CA ILE A 715 22.56 -17.17 -17.95
C ILE A 715 22.77 -18.63 -17.60
N ASP A 716 23.43 -18.94 -16.48
CA ASP A 716 23.69 -20.33 -16.02
C ASP A 716 24.23 -21.28 -17.11
N ARG A 717 25.10 -20.78 -18.00
CA ARG A 717 25.65 -21.45 -19.20
C ARG A 717 24.68 -21.67 -20.36
N GLU A 718 23.45 -21.18 -20.28
CA GLU A 718 22.54 -21.08 -21.42
C GLU A 718 22.89 -19.85 -22.26
N TRP A 719 23.32 -20.09 -23.50
CA TRP A 719 23.61 -19.03 -24.45
C TRP A 719 22.32 -18.41 -25.00
N LEU A 720 22.15 -17.08 -24.84
CA LEU A 720 21.02 -16.31 -25.36
C LEU A 720 21.42 -15.44 -26.56
N GLY A 721 22.71 -15.16 -26.71
CA GLY A 721 23.25 -14.34 -27.78
C GLY A 721 24.73 -14.03 -27.58
N THR A 722 25.32 -13.33 -28.54
CA THR A 722 26.72 -12.92 -28.50
C THR A 722 26.84 -11.47 -28.91
N LEU A 723 27.58 -10.68 -28.14
CA LEU A 723 28.07 -9.36 -28.52
C LEU A 723 29.47 -9.51 -29.10
N ALA A 724 29.61 -9.30 -30.40
CA ALA A 724 30.89 -9.36 -31.09
C ALA A 724 31.38 -7.93 -31.42
N LEU A 725 32.63 -7.67 -31.09
CA LEU A 725 33.33 -6.40 -31.23
C LEU A 725 34.54 -6.61 -32.14
N ALA A 726 34.86 -5.63 -32.99
CA ALA A 726 36.07 -5.63 -33.78
C ALA A 726 36.73 -4.25 -33.79
N HIS A 727 38.06 -4.23 -33.86
CA HIS A 727 38.87 -3.01 -33.77
C HIS A 727 40.01 -3.03 -34.80
N LYS A 728 40.35 -1.87 -35.35
CA LYS A 728 41.41 -1.71 -36.38
C LYS A 728 42.82 -1.86 -35.83
N ASN A 729 43.02 -1.58 -34.54
CA ASN A 729 44.29 -1.77 -33.84
C ASN A 729 44.35 -3.15 -33.14
N SER A 730 45.46 -3.86 -33.28
CA SER A 730 45.70 -5.18 -32.64
C SER A 730 45.77 -5.11 -31.11
N SER A 731 46.07 -3.95 -30.55
CA SER A 731 46.04 -3.68 -29.09
C SER A 731 44.75 -2.99 -28.62
N GLY A 732 43.69 -2.99 -29.45
CA GLY A 732 42.44 -2.27 -29.16
C GLY A 732 41.61 -2.79 -27.98
N PHE A 733 41.76 -4.07 -27.61
CA PHE A 733 40.98 -4.69 -26.53
C PHE A 733 41.85 -5.03 -25.33
N ILE A 734 41.75 -4.22 -24.27
CA ILE A 734 42.37 -4.48 -22.96
C ILE A 734 41.27 -4.93 -22.00
N ASN A 735 41.57 -5.88 -21.09
CA ASN A 735 40.57 -6.44 -20.17
C ASN A 735 39.75 -5.38 -19.41
N THR A 736 40.35 -4.26 -19.00
CA THR A 736 39.67 -3.15 -18.31
C THR A 736 38.61 -2.47 -19.17
N SER A 737 38.86 -2.31 -20.47
CA SER A 737 37.91 -1.67 -21.42
C SER A 737 36.66 -2.52 -21.70
N LEU A 738 36.74 -3.85 -21.53
CA LEU A 738 35.62 -4.76 -21.80
C LEU A 738 34.74 -5.04 -20.57
N GLN A 739 35.20 -4.71 -19.35
CA GLN A 739 34.43 -4.98 -18.11
C GLN A 739 33.05 -4.32 -18.08
N PRO A 740 32.87 -3.05 -18.51
CA PRO A 740 31.54 -2.42 -18.54
C PRO A 740 30.58 -3.16 -19.49
N LEU A 741 31.06 -3.60 -20.66
CA LEU A 741 30.27 -4.35 -21.62
C LEU A 741 29.92 -5.76 -21.13
N ARG A 742 30.84 -6.44 -20.45
CA ARG A 742 30.55 -7.73 -19.78
C ARG A 742 29.43 -7.57 -18.75
N THR A 743 29.51 -6.54 -17.92
CA THR A 743 28.50 -6.26 -16.89
C THR A 743 27.13 -5.98 -17.50
N LEU A 744 27.08 -5.18 -18.58
CA LEU A 744 25.82 -4.92 -19.29
C LEU A 744 25.30 -6.16 -20.02
N ALA A 745 26.17 -7.01 -20.57
CA ALA A 745 25.79 -8.26 -21.22
C ALA A 745 25.19 -9.26 -20.23
N ASP A 746 25.75 -9.38 -19.02
CA ASP A 746 25.20 -10.23 -17.94
C ASP A 746 23.81 -9.74 -17.48
N GLN A 747 23.67 -8.42 -17.29
CA GLN A 747 22.36 -7.81 -16.97
C GLN A 747 21.35 -8.03 -18.10
N ALA A 748 21.76 -7.82 -19.36
CA ALA A 748 20.93 -8.07 -20.52
C ALA A 748 20.49 -9.54 -20.58
N ALA A 749 21.38 -10.49 -20.30
CA ALA A 749 21.06 -11.91 -20.28
C ALA A 749 19.96 -12.23 -19.26
N THR A 750 20.05 -11.67 -18.05
CA THR A 750 19.01 -11.85 -17.02
C THR A 750 17.65 -11.33 -17.47
N ILE A 751 17.59 -10.13 -18.04
CA ILE A 751 16.33 -9.53 -18.49
C ILE A 751 15.76 -10.27 -19.70
N LEU A 752 16.59 -10.65 -20.66
CA LEU A 752 16.18 -11.43 -21.84
C LEU A 752 15.62 -12.81 -21.42
N ALA A 753 16.27 -13.48 -20.47
CA ALA A 753 15.78 -14.75 -19.91
C ALA A 753 14.41 -14.57 -19.24
N ASN A 754 14.24 -13.54 -18.43
CA ASN A 754 12.97 -13.22 -17.77
C ASN A 754 11.85 -12.88 -18.77
N GLN A 755 12.15 -12.09 -19.81
CA GLN A 755 11.17 -11.79 -20.86
C GLN A 755 10.77 -13.05 -21.63
N ARG A 756 11.72 -13.96 -21.92
CA ARG A 756 11.43 -15.25 -22.55
C ARG A 756 10.53 -16.11 -21.66
N LEU A 757 10.82 -16.19 -20.36
CA LEU A 757 10.02 -16.93 -19.39
C LEU A 757 8.60 -16.37 -19.25
N LEU A 758 8.45 -15.05 -19.12
CA LEU A 758 7.14 -14.40 -19.04
C LEU A 758 6.27 -14.68 -20.26
N ARG A 759 6.85 -14.63 -21.47
CA ARG A 759 6.13 -14.97 -22.71
C ARG A 759 5.67 -16.43 -22.71
N GLN A 760 6.51 -17.35 -22.22
CA GLN A 760 6.15 -18.76 -22.12
C GLN A 760 5.00 -18.98 -21.11
N THR A 761 5.06 -18.33 -19.95
CA THR A 761 4.00 -18.41 -18.91
C THR A 761 2.67 -17.82 -19.40
N ASP A 762 2.70 -16.67 -20.07
CA ASP A 762 1.49 -16.04 -20.62
C ASP A 762 0.84 -16.89 -21.72
N LEU A 763 1.64 -17.55 -22.56
CA LEU A 763 1.14 -18.51 -23.53
C LEU A 763 0.50 -19.73 -22.85
N LEU A 764 1.16 -20.31 -21.84
CA LEU A 764 0.60 -21.41 -21.05
C LEU A 764 -0.73 -21.01 -20.37
N TYR A 765 -0.81 -19.80 -19.82
CA TYR A 765 -2.04 -19.28 -19.22
C TYR A 765 -3.17 -19.13 -20.25
N ARG A 766 -2.87 -18.58 -21.44
CA ARG A 766 -3.86 -18.45 -22.53
C ARG A 766 -4.36 -19.80 -23.03
N ILE A 767 -3.46 -20.77 -23.18
CA ILE A 767 -3.82 -22.15 -23.57
C ILE A 767 -4.65 -22.79 -22.46
N GLY A 768 -4.21 -22.74 -21.21
CA GLY A 768 -4.95 -23.28 -20.06
C GLY A 768 -6.34 -22.68 -19.93
N ARG A 769 -6.50 -21.37 -20.16
CA ARG A 769 -7.81 -20.70 -20.20
C ARG A 769 -8.68 -21.21 -21.34
N SER A 770 -8.13 -21.34 -22.54
CA SER A 770 -8.87 -21.83 -23.72
C SER A 770 -9.31 -23.28 -23.52
N LEU A 771 -8.46 -24.12 -22.93
CA LEU A 771 -8.78 -25.50 -22.57
C LEU A 771 -9.85 -25.58 -21.48
N ASN A 772 -9.79 -24.71 -20.46
CA ASN A 772 -10.83 -24.67 -19.42
C ASN A 772 -12.18 -24.16 -19.93
N GLN A 773 -12.22 -23.49 -21.09
CA GLN A 773 -13.45 -23.05 -21.74
C GLN A 773 -14.01 -24.09 -22.72
N ALA A 774 -13.25 -25.14 -23.04
CA ALA A 774 -13.72 -26.21 -23.90
C ALA A 774 -14.85 -26.97 -23.21
N ILE A 775 -16.01 -27.01 -23.86
CA ILE A 775 -17.20 -27.69 -23.35
C ILE A 775 -17.20 -29.15 -23.78
N THR A 776 -16.65 -29.42 -24.97
CA THR A 776 -16.56 -30.77 -25.53
C THR A 776 -15.11 -31.26 -25.56
N ARG A 777 -14.96 -32.59 -25.57
CA ARG A 777 -13.67 -33.26 -25.74
C ARG A 777 -12.98 -32.85 -27.05
N ASP A 778 -13.74 -32.75 -28.14
CA ASP A 778 -13.19 -32.45 -29.46
C ASP A 778 -12.64 -31.02 -29.53
N ASP A 779 -13.35 -30.05 -28.93
CA ASP A 779 -12.88 -28.66 -28.83
C ASP A 779 -11.53 -28.58 -28.08
N ALA A 780 -11.43 -29.28 -26.95
CA ALA A 780 -10.22 -29.30 -26.13
C ALA A 780 -9.02 -29.87 -26.90
N LEU A 781 -9.23 -31.00 -27.59
CA LEU A 781 -8.21 -31.65 -28.40
C LEU A 781 -7.77 -30.80 -29.59
N GLU A 782 -8.70 -30.14 -30.27
CA GLU A 782 -8.40 -29.28 -31.42
C GLU A 782 -7.59 -28.04 -31.01
N ILE A 783 -7.96 -27.40 -29.89
CA ILE A 783 -7.21 -26.28 -29.31
C ILE A 783 -5.77 -26.72 -29.00
N THR A 784 -5.58 -27.87 -28.34
CA THR A 784 -4.26 -28.37 -27.98
C THR A 784 -3.36 -28.61 -29.20
N VAL A 785 -3.83 -29.35 -30.21
CA VAL A 785 -2.98 -29.67 -31.39
C VAL A 785 -2.62 -28.41 -32.19
N ARG A 786 -3.51 -27.41 -32.21
CA ARG A 786 -3.30 -26.13 -32.90
C ARG A 786 -2.25 -25.28 -32.20
N GLU A 787 -2.39 -25.10 -30.88
CA GLU A 787 -1.50 -24.26 -30.08
C GLU A 787 -0.09 -24.85 -29.98
N ILE A 788 0.02 -26.18 -29.80
CA ILE A 788 1.33 -26.84 -29.77
C ILE A 788 2.03 -26.76 -31.12
N LYS A 789 1.30 -26.92 -32.25
CA LYS A 789 1.89 -26.70 -33.58
C LYS A 789 2.39 -25.27 -33.77
N ALA A 790 1.59 -24.28 -33.37
CA ALA A 790 1.95 -22.87 -33.49
C ALA A 790 3.21 -22.52 -32.67
N TYR A 791 3.34 -23.05 -31.45
CA TYR A 791 4.49 -22.80 -30.59
C TYR A 791 5.76 -23.54 -31.03
N THR A 792 5.64 -24.83 -31.34
CA THR A 792 6.80 -25.68 -31.65
C THR A 792 7.29 -25.53 -33.09
N GLY A 793 6.50 -24.90 -33.96
CA GLY A 793 6.80 -24.83 -35.40
C GLY A 793 6.75 -26.20 -36.09
N ALA A 794 6.11 -27.18 -35.46
CA ALA A 794 6.03 -28.55 -35.98
C ALA A 794 5.32 -28.61 -37.34
N TYR A 795 5.68 -29.61 -38.14
CA TYR A 795 5.00 -29.87 -39.41
C TYR A 795 3.53 -30.22 -39.17
N ARG A 796 3.27 -31.00 -38.12
CA ARG A 796 1.95 -31.47 -37.74
C ARG A 796 1.93 -31.86 -36.26
N CYS A 797 0.76 -31.73 -35.65
CA CYS A 797 0.49 -32.26 -34.32
C CYS A 797 -0.78 -33.10 -34.38
N ARG A 798 -0.77 -34.25 -33.71
CA ARG A 798 -1.88 -35.21 -33.72
C ARG A 798 -2.12 -35.73 -32.33
N PHE A 799 -3.37 -36.01 -31.97
CA PHE A 799 -3.70 -36.66 -30.71
C PHE A 799 -4.33 -38.03 -30.98
N VAL A 800 -3.73 -39.07 -30.41
CA VAL A 800 -4.22 -40.45 -30.48
C VAL A 800 -4.73 -40.86 -29.12
N SER A 801 -5.95 -41.38 -29.04
CA SER A 801 -6.58 -41.80 -27.79
C SER A 801 -6.78 -43.31 -27.72
N TYR A 802 -6.67 -43.85 -26.51
CA TYR A 802 -6.96 -45.24 -26.17
C TYR A 802 -8.16 -45.28 -25.22
N GLU A 803 -9.36 -45.57 -25.74
CA GLU A 803 -10.57 -45.64 -24.91
C GLU A 803 -10.66 -46.96 -24.13
N GLN A 804 -11.29 -46.93 -22.95
CA GLN A 804 -11.59 -48.13 -22.18
C GLN A 804 -12.70 -48.94 -22.86
N GLY A 805 -12.44 -50.24 -23.09
CA GLY A 805 -13.38 -51.17 -23.74
C GLY A 805 -13.18 -51.33 -25.24
N VAL A 806 -12.34 -50.50 -25.87
CA VAL A 806 -11.97 -50.63 -27.28
C VAL A 806 -10.55 -51.17 -27.40
N SER A 807 -10.36 -52.15 -28.29
CA SER A 807 -9.08 -52.87 -28.46
C SER A 807 -8.00 -52.08 -29.20
N ASP A 808 -8.35 -50.95 -29.82
CA ASP A 808 -7.48 -50.20 -30.73
C ASP A 808 -7.45 -48.70 -30.34
N GLY A 809 -6.36 -48.01 -30.67
CA GLY A 809 -6.21 -46.55 -30.54
C GLY A 809 -6.69 -45.81 -31.79
N TYR A 810 -7.28 -44.62 -31.60
CA TYR A 810 -7.91 -43.82 -32.65
C TYR A 810 -7.28 -42.42 -32.75
N LEU A 811 -7.12 -41.91 -33.97
CA LEU A 811 -6.77 -40.50 -34.19
C LEU A 811 -8.00 -39.63 -33.89
N MET A 812 -7.91 -38.80 -32.85
CA MET A 812 -9.02 -37.96 -32.40
C MET A 812 -8.89 -36.50 -32.88
N ALA A 813 -7.67 -36.00 -33.05
CA ALA A 813 -7.42 -34.65 -33.53
C ALA A 813 -6.14 -34.58 -34.36
N SER A 814 -6.13 -33.71 -35.36
CA SER A 814 -4.95 -33.35 -36.14
C SER A 814 -4.97 -31.86 -36.44
N SER A 815 -3.81 -31.21 -36.36
CA SER A 815 -3.66 -29.81 -36.77
C SER A 815 -3.64 -29.60 -38.29
N ASN A 816 -3.83 -30.68 -39.06
CA ASN A 816 -4.24 -30.69 -40.46
C ASN A 816 -5.55 -31.49 -40.58
N GLY A 817 -6.66 -30.81 -40.91
CA GLY A 817 -8.01 -31.40 -40.87
C GLY A 817 -8.24 -32.62 -41.78
N ASP A 818 -7.57 -32.68 -42.93
CA ASP A 818 -7.71 -33.78 -43.91
C ASP A 818 -7.26 -35.16 -43.40
N ASP A 819 -6.59 -35.22 -42.24
CA ASP A 819 -6.11 -36.49 -41.67
C ASP A 819 -7.20 -37.27 -40.92
N LEU A 820 -8.28 -36.60 -40.48
CA LEU A 820 -9.36 -37.23 -39.70
C LEU A 820 -10.27 -38.13 -40.55
N ASP A 821 -10.32 -37.92 -41.86
CA ASP A 821 -11.14 -38.71 -42.80
C ASP A 821 -10.55 -40.09 -43.13
N LYS A 822 -9.35 -40.40 -42.65
CA LYS A 822 -8.68 -41.69 -42.86
C LYS A 822 -8.98 -42.62 -41.69
N PRO A 823 -9.52 -43.84 -41.93
CA PRO A 823 -9.69 -44.81 -40.85
C PRO A 823 -8.32 -45.21 -40.30
N TYR A 824 -7.97 -44.68 -39.12
CA TYR A 824 -6.73 -44.97 -38.43
C TYR A 824 -7.02 -45.66 -37.11
N GLN A 825 -6.69 -46.95 -37.06
CA GLN A 825 -6.78 -47.81 -35.88
C GLN A 825 -5.41 -48.44 -35.61
N LEU A 826 -4.92 -48.27 -34.39
CA LEU A 826 -3.69 -48.89 -33.90
C LEU A 826 -4.03 -50.02 -32.95
N PRO A 827 -3.59 -51.27 -33.18
CA PRO A 827 -3.89 -52.36 -32.27
C PRO A 827 -3.24 -52.11 -30.90
N ARG A 828 -4.04 -52.06 -29.82
CA ARG A 828 -3.52 -51.85 -28.45
C ARG A 828 -2.68 -53.05 -27.99
N ALA A 829 -3.00 -54.25 -28.46
CA ALA A 829 -2.26 -55.47 -28.15
C ALA A 829 -1.10 -55.66 -29.14
N GLY A 830 0.14 -55.61 -28.65
CA GLY A 830 1.36 -55.81 -29.45
C GLY A 830 1.91 -54.54 -30.11
N ASP A 831 1.35 -53.36 -29.82
CA ASP A 831 1.96 -52.08 -30.18
C ASP A 831 3.06 -51.70 -29.18
N ALA A 832 4.31 -51.73 -29.66
CA ALA A 832 5.48 -51.39 -28.88
C ALA A 832 5.49 -49.92 -28.39
N VAL A 833 4.86 -49.00 -29.12
CA VAL A 833 4.76 -47.59 -28.72
C VAL A 833 3.83 -47.46 -27.52
N PHE A 834 2.64 -48.08 -27.58
CA PHE A 834 1.70 -48.13 -26.45
C PHE A 834 2.35 -48.75 -25.21
N GLU A 835 3.01 -49.90 -25.35
CA GLU A 835 3.66 -50.60 -24.23
C GLU A 835 4.76 -49.75 -23.57
N THR A 836 5.61 -49.10 -24.37
CA THR A 836 6.67 -48.22 -23.85
C THR A 836 6.09 -46.98 -23.18
N LEU A 837 5.15 -46.27 -23.82
CA LEU A 837 4.54 -45.07 -23.23
C LEU A 837 3.75 -45.39 -21.97
N SER A 838 3.04 -46.52 -21.93
CA SER A 838 2.28 -46.96 -20.77
C SER A 838 3.19 -47.35 -19.60
N LYS A 839 4.37 -47.91 -19.86
CA LYS A 839 5.34 -48.34 -18.85
C LYS A 839 6.20 -47.18 -18.34
N GLU A 840 6.69 -46.33 -19.24
CA GLU A 840 7.68 -45.31 -18.91
C GLU A 840 7.06 -43.94 -18.62
N GLN A 841 5.90 -43.63 -19.21
CA GLN A 841 5.21 -42.34 -19.09
C GLN A 841 6.13 -41.13 -19.33
N LYS A 842 7.06 -41.27 -20.28
CA LYS A 842 7.99 -40.23 -20.68
C LYS A 842 7.85 -39.94 -22.17
N PRO A 843 8.17 -38.71 -22.61
CA PRO A 843 8.26 -38.40 -24.02
C PRO A 843 9.18 -39.35 -24.77
N LEU A 844 8.73 -39.83 -25.93
CA LEU A 844 9.43 -40.82 -26.75
C LEU A 844 9.66 -40.24 -28.15
N LEU A 845 10.93 -40.12 -28.54
CA LEU A 845 11.29 -39.70 -29.90
C LEU A 845 11.34 -40.90 -30.84
N LEU A 846 10.60 -40.87 -31.93
CA LEU A 846 10.67 -41.85 -33.02
C LEU A 846 11.34 -41.21 -34.23
N SER A 847 12.50 -41.74 -34.62
CA SER A 847 13.23 -41.33 -35.83
C SER A 847 13.77 -42.57 -36.57
N PRO A 848 14.20 -42.45 -37.84
CA PRO A 848 14.75 -43.58 -38.60
C PRO A 848 16.01 -44.19 -37.96
N GLN A 849 16.65 -43.43 -37.07
CA GLN A 849 17.89 -43.76 -36.37
C GLN A 849 17.64 -44.31 -34.97
N ASN A 850 16.38 -44.31 -34.48
CA ASN A 850 16.07 -44.81 -33.15
C ASN A 850 16.09 -46.35 -33.12
N GLU A 851 17.11 -46.93 -32.48
CA GLU A 851 17.29 -48.38 -32.32
C GLU A 851 16.49 -48.98 -31.14
N ALA A 852 15.89 -48.14 -30.28
CA ALA A 852 15.26 -48.58 -29.03
C ALA A 852 13.91 -49.31 -29.21
N LEU A 853 13.27 -49.19 -30.38
CA LEU A 853 11.96 -49.77 -30.67
C LEU A 853 11.97 -50.63 -31.93
N PRO A 854 11.05 -51.61 -32.06
CA PRO A 854 10.95 -52.43 -33.27
C PRO A 854 10.77 -51.57 -34.51
N LYS A 855 11.44 -51.92 -35.63
CA LYS A 855 11.39 -51.16 -36.90
C LYS A 855 9.97 -50.90 -37.42
N GLY A 856 8.99 -51.74 -37.04
CA GLY A 856 7.57 -51.55 -37.39
C GLY A 856 6.93 -50.30 -36.75
N ALA A 857 7.37 -49.91 -35.55
CA ALA A 857 6.81 -48.78 -34.80
C ALA A 857 7.02 -47.44 -35.52
N PHE A 858 8.22 -47.21 -36.06
CA PHE A 858 8.51 -46.01 -36.86
C PHE A 858 7.59 -45.94 -38.09
N LYS A 859 7.41 -47.05 -38.80
CA LYS A 859 6.54 -47.12 -39.97
C LYS A 859 5.07 -46.83 -39.63
N GLN A 860 4.59 -47.36 -38.50
CA GLN A 860 3.19 -47.24 -38.05
C GLN A 860 2.83 -45.89 -37.43
N HIS A 861 3.75 -45.22 -36.73
CA HIS A 861 3.45 -43.99 -35.99
C HIS A 861 4.00 -42.72 -36.64
N VAL A 862 4.96 -42.84 -37.56
CA VAL A 862 5.67 -41.71 -38.19
C VAL A 862 5.58 -41.74 -39.72
N GLU A 863 6.12 -42.77 -40.37
CA GLU A 863 6.31 -42.80 -41.83
C GLU A 863 4.98 -42.73 -42.60
N GLN A 864 3.95 -43.46 -42.14
CA GLN A 864 2.63 -43.46 -42.77
C GLN A 864 1.91 -42.09 -42.73
N PHE A 865 2.34 -41.17 -41.86
CA PHE A 865 1.84 -39.79 -41.81
C PHE A 865 2.69 -38.81 -42.64
N GLY A 866 3.69 -39.32 -43.36
CA GLY A 866 4.63 -38.51 -44.15
C GLY A 866 5.58 -37.68 -43.28
N ALA A 867 5.78 -38.08 -42.02
CA ALA A 867 6.74 -37.45 -41.12
C ALA A 867 8.10 -38.15 -41.23
N HIS A 868 9.18 -37.39 -40.98
CA HIS A 868 10.53 -37.93 -40.89
C HIS A 868 10.87 -38.40 -39.47
N ALA A 869 10.34 -37.70 -38.45
CA ALA A 869 10.47 -38.05 -37.05
C ALA A 869 9.25 -37.53 -36.28
N SER A 870 8.87 -38.20 -35.18
CA SER A 870 7.80 -37.74 -34.28
C SER A 870 8.20 -37.88 -32.83
N LEU A 871 7.94 -36.83 -32.05
CA LEU A 871 8.00 -36.90 -30.60
C LEU A 871 6.60 -37.21 -30.06
N LEU A 872 6.50 -38.28 -29.30
CA LEU A 872 5.25 -38.74 -28.68
C LEU A 872 5.25 -38.34 -27.21
N ILE A 873 4.25 -37.56 -26.81
CA ILE A 873 4.07 -37.04 -25.46
C ILE A 873 2.90 -37.78 -24.83
N PRO A 874 3.12 -38.57 -23.76
CA PRO A 874 2.06 -39.36 -23.16
C PRO A 874 1.01 -38.47 -22.48
N ALA A 875 -0.26 -38.80 -22.70
CA ALA A 875 -1.41 -38.26 -21.97
C ALA A 875 -1.86 -39.34 -20.97
N ALA A 876 -1.36 -39.26 -19.75
CA ALA A 876 -1.58 -40.27 -18.71
C ALA A 876 -2.08 -39.63 -17.42
N SER A 877 -2.98 -40.33 -16.73
CA SER A 877 -3.48 -39.95 -15.41
C SER A 877 -3.52 -41.17 -14.49
N GLN A 878 -3.13 -41.00 -13.23
CA GLN A 878 -3.14 -42.06 -12.21
C GLN A 878 -2.55 -43.42 -12.66
N HIS A 879 -1.45 -43.39 -13.44
CA HIS A 879 -0.77 -44.56 -14.04
C HIS A 879 -1.49 -45.24 -15.22
N GLU A 880 -2.58 -44.68 -15.75
CA GLU A 880 -3.28 -45.18 -16.94
C GLU A 880 -3.05 -44.25 -18.15
N LEU A 881 -2.56 -44.81 -19.26
CA LEU A 881 -2.33 -44.08 -20.50
C LEU A 881 -3.65 -43.90 -21.27
N SER A 882 -4.14 -42.66 -21.34
CA SER A 882 -5.38 -42.30 -22.06
C SER A 882 -5.13 -42.01 -23.55
N GLY A 883 -3.88 -41.73 -23.92
CA GLY A 883 -3.49 -41.38 -25.28
C GLY A 883 -2.06 -40.83 -25.35
N TYR A 884 -1.70 -40.28 -26.50
CA TYR A 884 -0.49 -39.48 -26.66
C TYR A 884 -0.70 -38.40 -27.72
N LEU A 885 0.03 -37.30 -27.54
CA LEU A 885 0.20 -36.28 -28.56
C LEU A 885 1.47 -36.57 -29.38
N ALA A 886 1.34 -36.70 -30.70
CA ALA A 886 2.46 -36.75 -31.61
C ALA A 886 2.77 -35.37 -32.17
N ILE A 887 4.04 -34.96 -32.08
CA ILE A 887 4.59 -33.76 -32.71
C ILE A 887 5.48 -34.23 -33.85
N ASP A 888 5.04 -34.01 -35.10
CA ASP A 888 5.69 -34.54 -36.29
C ASP A 888 6.61 -33.49 -36.92
N SER A 889 7.75 -33.95 -37.45
CA SER A 889 8.70 -33.16 -38.22
C SER A 889 8.76 -33.62 -39.68
N ALA A 890 8.79 -32.67 -40.62
CA ALA A 890 8.93 -32.95 -42.06
C ALA A 890 10.40 -33.17 -42.49
N GLN A 891 11.37 -32.62 -41.74
CA GLN A 891 12.81 -32.71 -42.02
C GLN A 891 13.61 -32.76 -40.71
N GLY A 892 14.32 -33.86 -40.46
CA GLY A 892 15.15 -34.02 -39.25
C GLY A 892 14.36 -33.94 -37.93
N GLU A 893 15.06 -33.72 -36.82
CA GLU A 893 14.51 -33.68 -35.44
C GLU A 893 14.16 -32.26 -34.96
N ARG A 894 13.95 -31.33 -35.90
CA ARG A 894 13.96 -29.86 -35.70
C ARG A 894 13.06 -29.26 -34.61
N PRO A 895 11.87 -29.79 -34.23
CA PRO A 895 11.08 -29.20 -33.16
C PRO A 895 11.33 -29.80 -31.75
N PHE A 896 12.24 -30.77 -31.59
CA PHE A 896 12.37 -31.55 -30.34
C PHE A 896 13.43 -31.02 -29.36
N THR A 897 13.37 -29.73 -29.03
CA THR A 897 14.21 -29.14 -27.97
C THR A 897 13.65 -29.47 -26.58
N ASN A 898 14.48 -29.48 -25.53
CA ASN A 898 14.02 -29.69 -24.15
C ASN A 898 12.91 -28.69 -23.74
N SER A 899 13.00 -27.43 -24.16
CA SER A 899 11.97 -26.42 -23.88
C SER A 899 10.63 -26.75 -24.56
N ASN A 900 10.65 -27.26 -25.80
CA ASN A 900 9.45 -27.67 -26.52
C ASN A 900 8.82 -28.91 -25.90
N ILE A 901 9.65 -29.88 -25.47
CA ILE A 901 9.21 -31.09 -24.79
C ILE A 901 8.49 -30.74 -23.48
N ILE A 902 9.11 -29.90 -22.62
CA ILE A 902 8.53 -29.51 -21.33
C ILE A 902 7.22 -28.75 -21.54
N PHE A 903 7.20 -27.78 -22.46
CA PHE A 903 5.99 -27.02 -22.77
C PHE A 903 4.86 -27.93 -23.24
N ALA A 904 5.12 -28.78 -24.23
CA ALA A 904 4.10 -29.63 -24.80
C ALA A 904 3.63 -30.71 -23.80
N GLN A 905 4.51 -31.24 -22.94
CA GLN A 905 4.11 -32.10 -21.82
C GLN A 905 3.18 -31.36 -20.86
N THR A 906 3.51 -30.13 -20.46
CA THR A 906 2.66 -29.34 -19.55
C THR A 906 1.26 -29.09 -20.15
N VAL A 907 1.18 -28.77 -21.44
CA VAL A 907 -0.11 -28.58 -22.12
C VAL A 907 -0.89 -29.90 -22.22
N VAL A 908 -0.21 -31.03 -22.49
CA VAL A 908 -0.84 -32.36 -22.54
C VAL A 908 -1.32 -32.81 -21.16
N ASP A 909 -0.58 -32.52 -20.10
CA ASP A 909 -0.98 -32.82 -18.72
C ASP A 909 -2.26 -32.03 -18.38
N HIS A 910 -2.29 -30.72 -18.68
CA HIS A 910 -3.48 -29.89 -18.47
C HIS A 910 -4.68 -30.37 -19.31
N LEU A 911 -4.45 -30.72 -20.57
CA LEU A 911 -5.46 -31.33 -21.44
C LEU A 911 -6.01 -32.62 -20.79
N THR A 912 -5.13 -33.50 -20.30
CA THR A 912 -5.53 -34.77 -19.70
C THR A 912 -6.45 -34.54 -18.50
N THR A 913 -6.13 -33.59 -17.63
CA THR A 913 -6.99 -33.19 -16.51
C THR A 913 -8.34 -32.64 -16.98
N GLN A 914 -8.37 -31.82 -18.04
CA GLN A 914 -9.64 -31.30 -18.56
C GLN A 914 -10.52 -32.40 -19.20
N LEU A 915 -9.92 -33.35 -19.90
CA LEU A 915 -10.66 -34.49 -20.46
C LEU A 915 -11.30 -35.34 -19.36
N GLU A 916 -10.63 -35.51 -18.22
CA GLU A 916 -11.21 -36.18 -17.04
C GLU A 916 -12.36 -35.38 -16.43
N ASN A 917 -12.20 -34.06 -16.29
CA ASN A 917 -13.24 -33.18 -15.77
C ASN A 917 -14.51 -33.22 -16.63
N ILE A 918 -14.36 -33.16 -17.96
CA ILE A 918 -15.48 -33.26 -18.90
C ILE A 918 -16.21 -34.61 -18.72
N LYS A 919 -15.45 -35.72 -18.64
CA LYS A 919 -16.01 -37.06 -18.40
C LYS A 919 -16.79 -37.14 -17.08
N LEU A 920 -16.22 -36.62 -16.00
CA LEU A 920 -16.86 -36.61 -14.68
C LEU A 920 -18.11 -35.72 -14.65
N LEU A 921 -18.09 -34.58 -15.34
CA LEU A 921 -19.24 -33.69 -15.44
C LEU A 921 -20.40 -34.36 -16.17
N ASP A 922 -20.14 -35.05 -17.29
CA ASP A 922 -21.16 -35.80 -18.03
C ASP A 922 -21.80 -36.91 -17.17
N GLU A 923 -20.98 -37.64 -16.41
CA GLU A 923 -21.48 -38.66 -15.49
C GLU A 923 -22.32 -38.06 -14.36
N ALA A 924 -21.88 -36.94 -13.78
CA ALA A 924 -22.61 -36.23 -12.75
C ALA A 924 -23.95 -35.66 -13.26
N LEU A 925 -23.97 -35.09 -14.47
CA LEU A 925 -25.17 -34.57 -15.12
C LEU A 925 -26.18 -35.69 -15.39
N ARG A 926 -25.72 -36.84 -15.92
CA ARG A 926 -26.58 -38.02 -16.12
C ARG A 926 -27.20 -38.48 -14.80
N ARG A 927 -26.40 -38.55 -13.73
CA ARG A 927 -26.85 -38.98 -12.41
C ARG A 927 -27.80 -37.99 -11.73
N ALA A 928 -27.59 -36.68 -11.94
CA ALA A 928 -28.51 -35.64 -11.48
C ALA A 928 -29.87 -35.75 -12.17
N GLN A 929 -29.89 -36.03 -13.48
CA GLN A 929 -31.13 -36.21 -14.25
C GLN A 929 -31.93 -37.42 -13.76
N GLU A 930 -31.27 -38.53 -13.43
CA GLU A 930 -31.89 -39.71 -12.82
C GLU A 930 -32.54 -39.36 -11.46
N LEU A 931 -31.83 -38.62 -10.59
CA LEU A 931 -32.35 -38.19 -9.28
C LEU A 931 -33.53 -37.21 -9.39
N ILE A 932 -33.51 -36.28 -10.35
CA ILE A 932 -34.63 -35.35 -10.60
C ILE A 932 -35.89 -36.15 -10.96
N THR A 933 -35.75 -37.14 -11.84
CA THR A 933 -36.85 -38.01 -12.27
C THR A 933 -37.45 -38.77 -11.08
N LEU A 934 -36.60 -39.34 -10.22
CA LEU A 934 -37.04 -40.04 -9.00
C LEU A 934 -37.72 -39.11 -7.99
N ASN A 935 -37.18 -37.92 -7.74
CA ASN A 935 -37.77 -36.93 -6.82
C ASN A 935 -39.14 -36.42 -7.32
N GLN A 936 -39.30 -36.26 -8.64
CA GLN A 936 -40.57 -35.85 -9.21
C GLN A 936 -41.66 -36.92 -9.01
N VAL A 937 -41.31 -38.19 -9.22
CA VAL A 937 -42.19 -39.33 -8.91
C VAL A 937 -42.56 -39.34 -7.41
N GLN A 938 -41.58 -39.16 -6.52
CA GLN A 938 -41.83 -39.09 -5.08
C GLN A 938 -42.82 -37.97 -4.72
N SER A 939 -42.60 -36.74 -5.20
CA SER A 939 -43.47 -35.60 -4.86
C SER A 939 -44.91 -35.78 -5.33
N ASN A 940 -45.12 -36.47 -6.45
CA ASN A 940 -46.48 -36.72 -6.97
C ASN A 940 -47.21 -37.79 -6.13
N ILE A 941 -46.48 -38.81 -5.66
CA ILE A 941 -47.02 -39.90 -4.85
C ILE A 941 -47.32 -39.42 -3.41
N SER A 942 -46.42 -38.69 -2.75
CA SER A 942 -46.56 -38.33 -1.33
C SER A 942 -47.68 -37.33 -1.01
N ARG A 943 -48.23 -36.60 -1.98
CA ARG A 943 -49.27 -35.58 -1.76
C ARG A 943 -50.70 -36.14 -1.71
N VAL A 944 -50.88 -37.40 -2.06
CA VAL A 944 -52.21 -38.00 -2.20
C VAL A 944 -52.51 -38.92 -1.03
N LEU A 945 -53.55 -38.57 -0.27
CA LEU A 945 -53.99 -39.28 0.93
C LEU A 945 -55.18 -40.23 0.66
N ASP A 946 -55.77 -40.18 -0.54
CA ASP A 946 -56.78 -41.15 -0.98
C ASP A 946 -56.11 -42.37 -1.62
N LEU A 947 -56.30 -43.54 -1.03
CA LEU A 947 -55.63 -44.77 -1.45
C LEU A 947 -55.95 -45.18 -2.89
N LYS A 948 -57.17 -44.94 -3.38
CA LYS A 948 -57.58 -45.30 -4.75
C LYS A 948 -56.99 -44.34 -5.78
N LEU A 949 -56.93 -43.05 -5.46
CA LEU A 949 -56.29 -42.05 -6.31
C LEU A 949 -54.77 -42.23 -6.33
N LEU A 950 -54.16 -42.52 -5.18
CA LEU A 950 -52.75 -42.83 -5.03
C LEU A 950 -52.34 -44.00 -5.94
N ALA A 951 -53.10 -45.09 -5.90
CA ALA A 951 -52.88 -46.26 -6.76
C ALA A 951 -52.90 -45.91 -8.27
N LYS A 952 -53.83 -45.04 -8.70
CA LYS A 952 -53.91 -44.58 -10.09
C LYS A 952 -52.72 -43.71 -10.50
N ILE A 953 -52.22 -42.87 -9.59
CA ILE A 953 -51.03 -42.05 -9.82
C ILE A 953 -49.81 -42.95 -9.95
N ILE A 954 -49.64 -43.92 -9.05
CA ILE A 954 -48.54 -44.89 -9.11
C ILE A 954 -48.57 -45.65 -10.45
N TYR A 955 -49.74 -46.11 -10.90
CA TYR A 955 -49.89 -46.71 -12.22
C TYR A 955 -49.38 -45.80 -13.35
N GLY A 956 -49.74 -44.51 -13.33
CA GLY A 956 -49.31 -43.53 -14.34
C GLY A 956 -47.82 -43.15 -14.26
N GLU A 957 -47.23 -43.12 -13.07
CA GLU A 957 -45.78 -42.88 -12.88
C GLU A 957 -44.96 -44.09 -13.34
N VAL A 958 -45.38 -45.31 -12.98
CA VAL A 958 -44.73 -46.55 -13.42
C VAL A 958 -44.85 -46.70 -14.94
N GLY A 959 -46.01 -46.41 -15.53
CA GLY A 959 -46.21 -46.50 -16.98
C GLY A 959 -45.46 -45.47 -17.83
N ARG A 960 -44.89 -44.42 -17.20
CA ARG A 960 -43.97 -43.50 -17.87
C ARG A 960 -42.55 -44.04 -17.97
N LEU A 961 -42.20 -45.01 -17.13
CA LEU A 961 -40.83 -45.47 -16.93
C LEU A 961 -40.63 -46.92 -17.37
N LEU A 962 -41.66 -47.75 -17.26
CA LEU A 962 -41.64 -49.19 -17.52
C LEU A 962 -42.87 -49.60 -18.31
N ASP A 963 -42.75 -50.67 -19.09
CA ASP A 963 -43.93 -51.35 -19.63
C ASP A 963 -44.78 -51.86 -18.46
N ASN A 964 -46.05 -51.43 -18.40
CA ASN A 964 -46.99 -51.85 -17.36
C ASN A 964 -48.31 -52.35 -17.98
N THR A 965 -48.20 -53.03 -19.13
CA THR A 965 -49.32 -53.64 -19.85
C THR A 965 -50.28 -54.39 -18.92
N ILE A 966 -49.74 -55.07 -17.90
CA ILE A 966 -50.47 -55.50 -16.71
C ILE A 966 -49.81 -54.83 -15.50
N PHE A 967 -50.60 -54.11 -14.71
CA PHE A 967 -50.16 -53.50 -13.45
C PHE A 967 -51.07 -53.95 -12.32
N HIS A 968 -50.47 -54.31 -11.19
CA HIS A 968 -51.19 -54.74 -10.02
C HIS A 968 -50.55 -54.17 -8.75
N LEU A 969 -51.37 -53.50 -7.94
CA LEU A 969 -51.02 -52.99 -6.63
C LEU A 969 -51.98 -53.61 -5.62
N ALA A 970 -51.44 -54.26 -4.61
CA ALA A 970 -52.23 -54.90 -3.56
C ALA A 970 -51.61 -54.69 -2.18
N LEU A 971 -52.45 -54.72 -1.16
CA LEU A 971 -52.08 -54.67 0.24
C LEU A 971 -52.30 -56.03 0.90
N TYR A 972 -51.52 -56.29 1.94
CA TYR A 972 -51.57 -57.54 2.68
C TYR A 972 -51.66 -57.26 4.18
N ASP A 973 -52.72 -57.77 4.80
CA ASP A 973 -52.91 -57.75 6.25
C ASP A 973 -52.39 -59.05 6.86
N HIS A 974 -51.25 -58.97 7.53
CA HIS A 974 -50.61 -60.11 8.22
C HIS A 974 -51.42 -60.65 9.40
N THR A 975 -52.31 -59.85 9.99
CA THR A 975 -53.14 -60.24 11.14
C THR A 975 -54.29 -61.13 10.70
N LEU A 976 -54.88 -60.79 9.55
CA LEU A 976 -56.04 -61.47 8.99
C LEU A 976 -55.67 -62.46 7.87
N ASN A 977 -54.39 -62.53 7.48
CA ASN A 977 -53.91 -63.19 6.25
C ASN A 977 -54.74 -62.79 5.02
N GLN A 978 -55.15 -61.52 4.94
CA GLN A 978 -56.01 -61.04 3.86
C GLN A 978 -55.20 -60.31 2.80
N TYR A 979 -55.37 -60.72 1.56
CA TYR A 979 -54.85 -60.07 0.37
C TYR A 979 -55.92 -59.17 -0.24
N GLN A 980 -55.63 -57.88 -0.29
CA GLN A 980 -56.54 -56.84 -0.75
C GLN A 980 -55.97 -56.13 -1.99
N PRO A 981 -56.45 -56.48 -3.19
CA PRO A 981 -56.17 -55.72 -4.39
C PRO A 981 -56.66 -54.27 -4.25
N VAL A 982 -55.77 -53.31 -4.47
CA VAL A 982 -56.11 -51.87 -4.47
C VAL A 982 -56.38 -51.38 -5.88
N LEU A 983 -55.53 -51.76 -6.83
CA LEU A 983 -55.70 -51.44 -8.24
C LEU A 983 -55.11 -52.53 -9.12
N THR A 984 -55.91 -52.98 -10.08
CA THR A 984 -55.50 -53.90 -11.13
C THR A 984 -55.84 -53.27 -12.48
N MET A 985 -54.84 -53.10 -13.34
CA MET A 985 -54.98 -52.57 -14.69
C MET A 985 -54.46 -53.60 -15.70
N VAL A 986 -55.26 -53.90 -16.71
CA VAL A 986 -54.83 -54.73 -17.85
C VAL A 986 -55.12 -53.96 -19.13
N LYS A 987 -54.07 -53.69 -19.92
CA LYS A 987 -54.14 -52.90 -21.15
C LYS A 987 -54.86 -51.56 -20.95
N GLY A 988 -54.60 -50.90 -19.82
CA GLY A 988 -55.21 -49.62 -19.46
C GLY A 988 -56.67 -49.70 -18.97
N VAL A 989 -57.26 -50.89 -18.82
CA VAL A 989 -58.62 -51.09 -18.30
C VAL A 989 -58.57 -51.57 -16.85
N PRO A 990 -59.29 -50.92 -15.91
CA PRO A 990 -59.35 -51.37 -14.53
C PRO A 990 -60.18 -52.65 -14.41
N ILE A 991 -59.70 -53.59 -13.62
CA ILE A 991 -60.39 -54.84 -13.30
C ILE A 991 -60.69 -54.88 -11.80
N THR A 992 -61.91 -55.25 -11.46
CA THR A 992 -62.29 -55.50 -10.06
C THR A 992 -61.73 -56.84 -9.62
N SER A 993 -60.95 -56.84 -8.55
CA SER A 993 -60.45 -58.06 -7.90
C SER A 993 -61.00 -58.10 -6.46
N GLU A 994 -61.44 -59.28 -6.02
CA GLU A 994 -62.03 -59.45 -4.69
C GLU A 994 -60.96 -59.60 -3.61
N ILE A 995 -61.31 -59.16 -2.39
CA ILE A 995 -60.50 -59.43 -1.19
C ILE A 995 -60.55 -60.93 -0.92
N ARG A 996 -59.39 -61.55 -0.70
CA ARG A 996 -59.29 -63.00 -0.46
C ARG A 996 -58.34 -63.30 0.69
N GLU A 997 -58.58 -64.41 1.38
CA GLU A 997 -57.62 -64.97 2.33
C GLU A 997 -56.49 -65.66 1.57
N LEU A 998 -55.25 -65.44 2.01
CA LEU A 998 -54.06 -66.03 1.39
C LEU A 998 -53.58 -67.22 2.22
N ALA A 999 -53.69 -68.42 1.66
CA ALA A 999 -53.24 -69.64 2.32
C ALA A 999 -51.70 -69.71 2.36
N SER A 1000 -51.16 -70.26 3.45
CA SER A 1000 -49.71 -70.31 3.70
C SER A 1000 -48.92 -71.22 2.76
N ASP A 1001 -49.59 -72.03 1.94
CA ASP A 1001 -48.99 -72.89 0.91
C ASP A 1001 -48.91 -72.24 -0.47
N GLN A 1002 -49.41 -71.00 -0.61
CA GLN A 1002 -49.35 -70.27 -1.88
C GLN A 1002 -48.00 -69.56 -2.07
N PRO A 1003 -47.40 -69.60 -3.27
CA PRO A 1003 -46.10 -68.94 -3.52
C PRO A 1003 -46.10 -67.43 -3.25
N LEU A 1004 -47.25 -66.78 -3.41
CA LEU A 1004 -47.42 -65.36 -3.08
C LEU A 1004 -47.25 -65.07 -1.58
N TYR A 1005 -47.71 -66.00 -0.72
CA TYR A 1005 -47.56 -65.90 0.72
C TYR A 1005 -46.07 -65.94 1.10
N ASP A 1006 -45.30 -66.85 0.48
CA ASP A 1006 -43.86 -66.92 0.68
C ASP A 1006 -43.14 -65.64 0.22
N PHE A 1007 -43.55 -65.06 -0.92
CA PHE A 1007 -42.97 -63.80 -1.42
C PHE A 1007 -43.26 -62.61 -0.51
N LEU A 1008 -44.49 -62.47 -0.02
CA LEU A 1008 -44.87 -61.40 0.91
C LEU A 1008 -44.17 -61.53 2.27
N ASN A 1009 -43.66 -62.71 2.62
CA ASN A 1009 -42.85 -62.93 3.82
C ASN A 1009 -41.33 -62.88 3.53
N GLN A 1010 -40.91 -62.44 2.34
CA GLN A 1010 -39.51 -62.28 1.93
C GLN A 1010 -39.19 -60.82 1.53
N ASP A 1011 -38.02 -60.31 1.92
CA ASP A 1011 -37.60 -58.92 1.66
C ASP A 1011 -36.92 -58.70 0.28
N LYS A 1012 -37.17 -59.58 -0.71
CA LYS A 1012 -36.41 -59.57 -1.96
C LYS A 1012 -37.31 -59.38 -3.19
N PRO A 1013 -37.05 -58.38 -4.05
CA PRO A 1013 -37.73 -58.28 -5.34
C PRO A 1013 -37.38 -59.49 -6.20
N GLN A 1014 -38.31 -59.91 -7.05
CA GLN A 1014 -38.14 -61.06 -7.94
C GLN A 1014 -38.48 -60.69 -9.38
N LEU A 1015 -37.52 -60.94 -10.27
CA LEU A 1015 -37.71 -60.88 -11.71
C LEU A 1015 -38.00 -62.30 -12.23
N LEU A 1016 -39.12 -62.48 -12.94
CA LEU A 1016 -39.58 -63.77 -13.41
C LEU A 1016 -39.93 -63.72 -14.90
N ASP A 1017 -39.20 -64.48 -15.71
CA ASP A 1017 -39.65 -64.90 -17.04
C ASP A 1017 -40.39 -66.24 -16.93
N VAL A 1018 -41.23 -66.61 -17.92
CA VAL A 1018 -42.31 -67.64 -18.00
C VAL A 1018 -42.09 -69.02 -17.35
N HIS A 1019 -40.99 -69.32 -16.66
CA HIS A 1019 -40.68 -70.64 -16.09
C HIS A 1019 -40.64 -70.68 -14.56
N ALA A 1020 -41.04 -69.61 -13.85
CA ALA A 1020 -41.08 -69.60 -12.39
C ALA A 1020 -42.47 -69.97 -11.80
N PRO A 1021 -42.54 -70.71 -10.67
CA PRO A 1021 -43.80 -71.17 -10.05
C PRO A 1021 -44.77 -70.05 -9.65
N LEU A 1022 -44.25 -68.86 -9.32
CA LEU A 1022 -45.02 -67.69 -8.87
C LEU A 1022 -45.91 -67.08 -9.96
N SER A 1023 -45.48 -67.09 -11.23
CA SER A 1023 -46.23 -66.49 -12.35
C SER A 1023 -47.58 -67.19 -12.64
N LYS A 1024 -47.75 -68.45 -12.23
CA LYS A 1024 -49.01 -69.20 -12.36
C LYS A 1024 -50.01 -68.91 -11.25
N ALA A 1025 -49.57 -68.40 -10.10
CA ALA A 1025 -50.40 -68.27 -8.90
C ALA A 1025 -51.32 -67.03 -8.92
N GLU A 1026 -50.95 -65.97 -9.65
CA GLU A 1026 -51.80 -64.79 -9.89
C GLU A 1026 -51.96 -64.51 -11.38
N HIS A 1027 -52.69 -65.37 -12.07
CA HIS A 1027 -53.13 -65.04 -13.43
C HIS A 1027 -54.14 -63.89 -13.37
N ILE A 1028 -53.65 -62.66 -13.50
CA ILE A 1028 -54.44 -61.43 -13.34
C ILE A 1028 -55.18 -61.05 -14.65
N ALA A 1029 -54.68 -61.50 -15.80
CA ALA A 1029 -55.24 -61.18 -17.10
C ALA A 1029 -56.56 -61.94 -17.38
N PRO A 1030 -57.66 -61.25 -17.71
CA PRO A 1030 -58.95 -61.90 -18.02
C PRO A 1030 -59.02 -62.46 -19.44
N ASP A 1031 -58.03 -62.18 -20.30
CA ASP A 1031 -58.00 -62.61 -21.71
C ASP A 1031 -57.40 -64.01 -21.92
N GLY A 1032 -57.04 -64.72 -20.84
CA GLY A 1032 -56.52 -66.08 -20.86
C GLY A 1032 -55.12 -66.22 -21.46
N ARG A 1033 -54.42 -65.10 -21.74
CA ARG A 1033 -53.03 -65.10 -22.19
C ARG A 1033 -52.10 -64.94 -20.99
N SER A 1034 -51.11 -65.81 -20.89
CA SER A 1034 -50.07 -65.68 -19.85
C SER A 1034 -49.07 -64.58 -20.22
N PRO A 1035 -48.67 -63.72 -19.26
CA PRO A 1035 -47.57 -62.77 -19.45
C PRO A 1035 -46.25 -63.51 -19.72
N GLN A 1036 -45.35 -62.89 -20.48
CA GLN A 1036 -44.04 -63.45 -20.80
C GLN A 1036 -42.91 -62.99 -19.86
N SER A 1037 -43.06 -61.80 -19.25
CA SER A 1037 -42.14 -61.29 -18.24
C SER A 1037 -42.92 -60.62 -17.12
N SER A 1038 -42.47 -60.76 -15.88
CA SER A 1038 -43.10 -60.14 -14.72
C SER A 1038 -42.07 -59.73 -13.68
N LEU A 1039 -42.24 -58.53 -13.14
CA LEU A 1039 -41.41 -57.97 -12.08
C LEU A 1039 -42.27 -57.72 -10.83
N TRP A 1040 -41.85 -58.32 -9.72
CA TRP A 1040 -42.55 -58.31 -8.44
C TRP A 1040 -41.69 -57.61 -7.40
N VAL A 1041 -42.26 -56.61 -6.73
CA VAL A 1041 -41.55 -55.82 -5.73
C VAL A 1041 -42.43 -55.68 -4.48
N PRO A 1042 -41.95 -56.10 -3.29
CA PRO A 1042 -42.71 -55.95 -2.07
C PRO A 1042 -42.76 -54.48 -1.62
N LEU A 1043 -43.87 -54.10 -1.00
CA LEU A 1043 -44.04 -52.81 -0.33
C LEU A 1043 -43.60 -52.99 1.13
N MET A 1044 -42.48 -52.41 1.53
CA MET A 1044 -41.87 -52.67 2.84
C MET A 1044 -42.21 -51.58 3.86
N GLN A 1045 -42.61 -51.99 5.06
CA GLN A 1045 -42.81 -51.12 6.22
C GLN A 1045 -42.27 -51.81 7.48
N GLU A 1046 -41.35 -51.16 8.22
CA GLU A 1046 -40.76 -51.68 9.48
C GLU A 1046 -40.21 -53.12 9.43
N GLY A 1047 -39.73 -53.57 8.27
CA GLY A 1047 -39.19 -54.93 8.08
C GLY A 1047 -40.22 -56.01 7.77
N SER A 1048 -41.48 -55.64 7.50
CA SER A 1048 -42.51 -56.54 6.99
C SER A 1048 -43.12 -55.99 5.69
N SER A 1049 -43.57 -56.88 4.79
CA SER A 1049 -44.21 -56.46 3.54
C SER A 1049 -45.68 -56.10 3.78
N MET A 1050 -46.07 -54.84 3.58
CA MET A 1050 -47.46 -54.40 3.68
C MET A 1050 -48.27 -54.69 2.40
N GLY A 1051 -47.65 -55.21 1.35
CA GLY A 1051 -48.26 -55.40 0.05
C GLY A 1051 -47.24 -55.59 -1.07
N LEU A 1052 -47.66 -55.41 -2.31
CA LEU A 1052 -46.76 -55.53 -3.46
C LEU A 1052 -47.15 -54.61 -4.62
N ILE A 1053 -46.15 -54.29 -5.44
CA ILE A 1053 -46.33 -53.81 -6.81
C ILE A 1053 -45.87 -54.92 -7.76
N ASN A 1054 -46.69 -55.19 -8.76
CA ASN A 1054 -46.41 -56.13 -9.82
C ASN A 1054 -46.64 -55.46 -11.18
N VAL A 1055 -45.66 -55.59 -12.07
CA VAL A 1055 -45.80 -55.27 -13.50
C VAL A 1055 -45.54 -56.51 -14.34
N GLN A 1056 -46.32 -56.67 -15.42
CA GLN A 1056 -46.18 -57.79 -16.35
C GLN A 1056 -46.33 -57.32 -17.80
N SER A 1057 -45.55 -57.94 -18.67
CA SER A 1057 -45.58 -57.73 -20.11
C SER A 1057 -45.86 -59.04 -20.85
N TYR A 1058 -46.46 -58.94 -22.04
CA TYR A 1058 -46.57 -60.07 -22.97
C TYR A 1058 -45.29 -60.26 -23.80
N GLU A 1059 -44.37 -59.31 -23.77
CA GLU A 1059 -43.05 -59.42 -24.38
C GLU A 1059 -42.07 -60.14 -23.44
N PRO A 1060 -41.25 -61.07 -23.95
CA PRO A 1060 -40.22 -61.74 -23.17
C PRO A 1060 -39.02 -60.80 -22.91
N ASN A 1061 -38.38 -60.94 -21.75
CA ASN A 1061 -37.28 -60.10 -21.27
C ASN A 1061 -37.61 -58.59 -21.22
N ALA A 1062 -38.85 -58.24 -20.91
CA ALA A 1062 -39.30 -56.84 -20.90
C ALA A 1062 -38.65 -55.98 -19.78
N TYR A 1063 -38.00 -56.61 -18.79
CA TYR A 1063 -37.39 -55.93 -17.64
C TYR A 1063 -35.98 -56.44 -17.37
N GLY A 1064 -35.07 -55.54 -17.01
CA GLY A 1064 -33.68 -55.83 -16.58
C GLY A 1064 -33.36 -55.36 -15.16
N GLU A 1065 -32.08 -55.47 -14.76
CA GLU A 1065 -31.60 -55.10 -13.42
C GLU A 1065 -31.83 -53.61 -13.07
N SER A 1066 -31.72 -52.71 -14.06
CA SER A 1066 -32.03 -51.28 -13.87
C SER A 1066 -33.49 -51.06 -13.49
N ASP A 1067 -34.39 -51.85 -14.05
CA ASP A 1067 -35.84 -51.75 -13.85
C ASP A 1067 -36.25 -52.26 -12.46
N ILE A 1068 -35.53 -53.28 -11.95
CA ILE A 1068 -35.68 -53.76 -10.57
C ILE A 1068 -35.36 -52.63 -9.59
N GLN A 1069 -34.23 -51.95 -9.76
CA GLN A 1069 -33.83 -50.86 -8.85
C GLN A 1069 -34.78 -49.66 -8.93
N LEU A 1070 -35.26 -49.35 -10.14
CA LEU A 1070 -36.22 -48.30 -10.37
C LEU A 1070 -37.57 -48.61 -9.69
N LEU A 1071 -38.16 -49.77 -9.96
CA LEU A 1071 -39.44 -50.16 -9.38
C LEU A 1071 -39.34 -50.39 -7.86
N ARG A 1072 -38.18 -50.85 -7.35
CA ARG A 1072 -37.89 -50.91 -5.91
C ARG A 1072 -37.91 -49.54 -5.27
N SER A 1073 -37.30 -48.54 -5.90
CA SER A 1073 -37.32 -47.16 -5.40
C SER A 1073 -38.75 -46.60 -5.37
N ILE A 1074 -39.54 -46.86 -6.41
CA ILE A 1074 -40.96 -46.48 -6.47
C ILE A 1074 -41.78 -47.21 -5.40
N ALA A 1075 -41.53 -48.50 -5.18
CA ALA A 1075 -42.19 -49.29 -4.15
C ALA A 1075 -41.89 -48.78 -2.74
N THR A 1076 -40.65 -48.38 -2.45
CA THR A 1076 -40.29 -47.75 -1.16
C THR A 1076 -41.09 -46.46 -0.94
N GLN A 1077 -41.18 -45.59 -1.95
CA GLN A 1077 -41.97 -44.36 -1.84
C GLN A 1077 -43.48 -44.63 -1.73
N THR A 1078 -43.96 -45.63 -2.46
CA THR A 1078 -45.36 -46.09 -2.41
C THR A 1078 -45.73 -46.60 -1.02
N SER A 1079 -44.85 -47.40 -0.39
CA SER A 1079 -45.07 -47.94 0.96
C SER A 1079 -45.26 -46.81 1.97
N LEU A 1080 -44.40 -45.79 1.93
CA LEU A 1080 -44.49 -44.63 2.81
C LEU A 1080 -45.78 -43.82 2.57
N ALA A 1081 -46.15 -43.60 1.31
CA ALA A 1081 -47.36 -42.84 0.97
C ALA A 1081 -48.64 -43.56 1.41
N ILE A 1082 -48.70 -44.88 1.25
CA ILE A 1082 -49.82 -45.70 1.71
C ILE A 1082 -49.91 -45.69 3.24
N ALA A 1083 -48.79 -45.84 3.95
CA ALA A 1083 -48.74 -45.75 5.40
C ALA A 1083 -49.26 -44.39 5.90
N ASN A 1084 -48.86 -43.29 5.24
CA ASN A 1084 -49.33 -41.94 5.56
C ASN A 1084 -50.84 -41.77 5.29
N ALA A 1085 -51.34 -42.29 4.17
CA ALA A 1085 -52.77 -42.26 3.83
C ALA A 1085 -53.62 -43.01 4.88
N GLN A 1086 -53.19 -44.21 5.28
CA GLN A 1086 -53.86 -45.01 6.32
C GLN A 1086 -53.83 -44.32 7.69
N LEU A 1087 -52.69 -43.75 8.07
CA LEU A 1087 -52.56 -43.00 9.33
C LEU A 1087 -53.49 -41.79 9.35
N PHE A 1088 -53.54 -41.03 8.26
CA PHE A 1088 -54.42 -39.87 8.12
C PHE A 1088 -55.91 -40.25 8.24
N GLN A 1089 -56.34 -41.33 7.57
CA GLN A 1089 -57.71 -41.82 7.69
C GLN A 1089 -58.06 -42.22 9.13
N LYS A 1090 -57.17 -42.93 9.82
CA LYS A 1090 -57.36 -43.31 11.23
C LYS A 1090 -57.49 -42.08 12.12
N THR A 1091 -56.65 -41.07 11.93
CA THR A 1091 -56.71 -39.81 12.69
C THR A 1091 -57.98 -39.01 12.40
N GLN A 1092 -58.47 -39.00 11.15
CA GLN A 1092 -59.75 -38.36 10.83
C GLN A 1092 -60.92 -39.05 11.54
N GLN A 1093 -60.99 -40.37 11.47
CA GLN A 1093 -62.05 -41.13 12.13
C GLN A 1093 -62.07 -40.87 13.65
N GLN A 1094 -60.89 -40.91 14.30
CA GLN A 1094 -60.79 -40.61 15.74
C GLN A 1094 -61.24 -39.18 16.10
N ASN A 1095 -60.96 -38.20 15.25
CA ASN A 1095 -61.41 -36.81 15.47
C ASN A 1095 -62.93 -36.66 15.32
N GLU A 1096 -63.56 -37.38 14.38
CA GLU A 1096 -65.01 -37.39 14.24
C GLU A 1096 -65.68 -38.02 15.46
N GLU A 1097 -65.21 -39.19 15.91
CA GLU A 1097 -65.69 -39.84 17.14
C GLU A 1097 -65.55 -38.93 18.37
N LEU A 1098 -64.42 -38.22 18.49
CA LEU A 1098 -64.20 -37.27 19.58
C LEU A 1098 -65.18 -36.08 19.53
N ARG A 1099 -65.45 -35.56 18.33
CA ARG A 1099 -66.41 -34.46 18.13
C ARG A 1099 -67.84 -34.86 18.48
N GLU A 1100 -68.27 -36.06 18.09
CA GLU A 1100 -69.58 -36.58 18.47
C GLU A 1100 -69.71 -36.73 19.99
N LEU A 1101 -68.67 -37.24 20.64
CA LEU A 1101 -68.64 -37.40 22.09
C LEU A 1101 -68.70 -36.06 22.83
N ASP A 1102 -68.00 -35.04 22.33
CA ASP A 1102 -68.04 -33.68 22.90
C ASP A 1102 -69.43 -33.01 22.75
N GLN A 1103 -70.08 -33.19 21.60
CA GLN A 1103 -71.45 -32.73 21.39
C GLN A 1103 -72.45 -33.40 22.35
N LEU A 1104 -72.36 -34.72 22.51
CA LEU A 1104 -73.20 -35.49 23.43
C LEU A 1104 -72.99 -35.04 24.89
N LYS A 1105 -71.74 -34.82 25.32
CA LYS A 1105 -71.40 -34.30 26.65
C LYS A 1105 -72.09 -32.95 26.90
N THR A 1106 -72.00 -32.03 25.93
CA THR A 1106 -72.58 -30.68 26.06
C THR A 1106 -74.10 -30.72 26.14
N GLN A 1107 -74.76 -31.53 25.30
CA GLN A 1107 -76.22 -31.65 25.27
C GLN A 1107 -76.75 -32.29 26.55
N PHE A 1108 -76.05 -33.30 27.09
CA PHE A 1108 -76.41 -33.93 28.36
C PHE A 1108 -76.40 -32.93 29.52
N LEU A 1109 -75.33 -32.13 29.66
CA LEU A 1109 -75.21 -31.15 30.74
C LEU A 1109 -76.29 -30.06 30.68
N ALA A 1110 -76.60 -29.55 29.49
CA ALA A 1110 -77.64 -28.54 29.31
C ALA A 1110 -79.05 -29.06 29.69
N ASN A 1111 -79.40 -30.27 29.25
CA ASN A 1111 -80.70 -30.88 29.55
C ASN A 1111 -80.84 -31.19 31.04
N MET A 1112 -79.81 -31.78 31.65
CA MET A 1112 -79.84 -32.15 33.07
C MET A 1112 -80.06 -30.95 33.99
N SER A 1113 -79.50 -29.78 33.68
CA SER A 1113 -79.74 -28.60 34.51
C SER A 1113 -81.21 -28.15 34.50
N HIS A 1114 -81.84 -28.11 33.33
CA HIS A 1114 -83.23 -27.66 33.22
C HIS A 1114 -84.19 -28.59 33.99
N GLU A 1115 -83.95 -29.90 33.91
CA GLU A 1115 -84.69 -30.93 34.64
C GLU A 1115 -84.50 -30.82 36.16
N LEU A 1116 -83.32 -30.43 36.65
CA LEU A 1116 -83.06 -30.27 38.08
C LEU A 1116 -83.51 -28.91 38.64
N ARG A 1117 -83.42 -27.82 37.87
CA ARG A 1117 -83.80 -26.47 38.31
C ARG A 1117 -85.30 -26.37 38.62
N THR A 1118 -86.13 -27.01 37.81
CA THR A 1118 -87.59 -26.93 37.90
C THR A 1118 -88.15 -27.49 39.22
N PRO A 1119 -87.84 -28.74 39.64
CA PRO A 1119 -88.28 -29.25 40.94
C PRO A 1119 -87.66 -28.48 42.10
N LEU A 1120 -86.41 -28.05 41.98
CA LEU A 1120 -85.71 -27.36 43.05
C LEU A 1120 -86.28 -25.95 43.33
N ASN A 1121 -86.62 -25.19 42.28
CA ASN A 1121 -87.33 -23.91 42.41
C ASN A 1121 -88.69 -24.07 43.09
N SER A 1122 -89.37 -25.20 42.85
CA SER A 1122 -90.63 -25.51 43.52
C SER A 1122 -90.42 -25.79 45.01
N ILE A 1123 -89.40 -26.58 45.37
CA ILE A 1123 -89.04 -26.85 46.78
C ILE A 1123 -88.66 -25.55 47.51
N ILE A 1124 -87.83 -24.69 46.89
CA ILE A 1124 -87.45 -23.38 47.43
C ILE A 1124 -88.68 -22.47 47.56
N GLY A 1125 -89.58 -22.48 46.58
CA GLY A 1125 -90.80 -21.68 46.58
C GLY A 1125 -91.74 -22.07 47.70
N PHE A 1126 -92.09 -23.36 47.82
CA PHE A 1126 -93.00 -23.86 48.85
C PHE A 1126 -92.40 -23.73 50.25
N SER A 1127 -91.12 -24.07 50.44
CA SER A 1127 -90.45 -23.87 51.73
C SER A 1127 -90.52 -22.41 52.18
N ARG A 1128 -90.32 -21.45 51.26
CA ARG A 1128 -90.43 -20.02 51.58
C ARG A 1128 -91.86 -19.56 51.91
N VAL A 1129 -92.86 -20.08 51.21
CA VAL A 1129 -94.27 -19.75 51.47
C VAL A 1129 -94.67 -20.22 52.86
N ILE A 1130 -94.26 -21.44 53.25
CA ILE A 1130 -94.54 -21.99 54.57
C ILE A 1130 -93.75 -21.23 55.65
N LEU A 1131 -92.46 -20.92 55.43
CA LEU A 1131 -91.65 -20.10 56.35
C LEU A 1131 -92.22 -18.69 56.58
N LYS A 1132 -92.92 -18.12 55.60
CA LYS A 1132 -93.59 -16.82 55.75
C LYS A 1132 -94.93 -16.90 56.52
N GLY A 1133 -95.32 -18.09 56.97
CA GLY A 1133 -96.59 -18.34 57.68
C GLY A 1133 -97.84 -18.15 56.80
N ILE A 1134 -97.70 -18.12 55.48
CA ILE A 1134 -98.81 -17.87 54.54
C ILE A 1134 -99.81 -19.04 54.55
N ASP A 1135 -99.31 -20.28 54.64
CA ASP A 1135 -100.13 -21.50 54.67
C ASP A 1135 -100.56 -21.91 56.10
N GLY A 1136 -100.23 -21.11 57.12
CA GLY A 1136 -100.57 -21.33 58.54
C GLY A 1136 -99.37 -21.24 59.49
N PRO A 1137 -99.60 -21.23 60.82
CA PRO A 1137 -98.53 -21.16 61.81
C PRO A 1137 -97.71 -22.46 61.85
N THR A 1138 -96.39 -22.35 61.80
CA THR A 1138 -95.43 -23.45 61.98
C THR A 1138 -94.99 -23.56 63.45
N THR A 1139 -94.63 -24.76 63.91
CA THR A 1139 -93.92 -24.91 65.19
C THR A 1139 -92.45 -24.49 65.04
N GLU A 1140 -91.76 -24.14 66.13
CA GLU A 1140 -90.34 -23.77 66.10
C GLU A 1140 -89.47 -24.83 65.41
N ALA A 1141 -89.70 -26.12 65.71
CA ALA A 1141 -88.98 -27.22 65.06
C ALA A 1141 -89.28 -27.33 63.55
N GLN A 1142 -90.54 -27.11 63.13
CA GLN A 1142 -90.89 -27.10 61.70
C GLN A 1142 -90.26 -25.92 60.96
N GLU A 1143 -90.15 -24.77 61.62
CA GLU A 1143 -89.50 -23.59 61.05
C GLU A 1143 -88.00 -23.84 60.84
N GLU A 1144 -87.30 -24.44 61.81
CA GLU A 1144 -85.88 -24.81 61.69
C GLU A 1144 -85.63 -25.83 60.55
N ASP A 1145 -86.48 -26.86 60.45
CA ASP A 1145 -86.41 -27.85 59.35
C ASP A 1145 -86.67 -27.20 57.99
N LEU A 1146 -87.68 -26.31 57.89
CA LEU A 1146 -88.00 -25.62 56.64
C LEU A 1146 -86.92 -24.60 56.25
N GLN A 1147 -86.29 -23.92 57.21
CA GLN A 1147 -85.13 -23.07 56.97
C GLN A 1147 -83.97 -23.90 56.41
N SER A 1148 -83.74 -25.09 56.96
CA SER A 1148 -82.74 -26.03 56.46
C SER A 1148 -83.06 -26.50 55.04
N ILE A 1149 -84.31 -26.89 54.73
CA ILE A 1149 -84.73 -27.28 53.38
C ILE A 1149 -84.58 -26.11 52.41
N HIS A 1150 -84.96 -24.90 52.83
CA HIS A 1150 -84.86 -23.70 52.01
C HIS A 1150 -83.40 -23.39 51.67
N SER A 1151 -82.53 -23.35 52.68
CA SER A 1151 -81.11 -23.09 52.55
C SER A 1151 -80.41 -24.14 51.69
N ASN A 1152 -80.67 -25.44 51.94
CA ASN A 1152 -80.13 -26.54 51.14
C ASN A 1152 -80.63 -26.49 49.68
N GLY A 1153 -81.92 -26.18 49.47
CA GLY A 1153 -82.48 -26.01 48.14
C GLY A 1153 -81.80 -24.88 47.37
N GLN A 1154 -81.61 -23.72 48.01
CA GLN A 1154 -80.89 -22.58 47.42
C GLN A 1154 -79.42 -22.92 47.13
N HIS A 1155 -78.76 -23.64 48.03
CA HIS A 1155 -77.37 -24.06 47.85
C HIS A 1155 -77.19 -25.04 46.68
N LEU A 1156 -78.06 -26.04 46.55
CA LEU A 1156 -78.07 -26.95 45.40
C LEU A 1156 -78.32 -26.20 44.08
N LEU A 1157 -79.18 -25.19 44.08
CA LEU A 1157 -79.47 -24.41 42.88
C LEU A 1157 -78.25 -23.58 42.46
N MET A 1158 -77.54 -23.01 43.43
CA MET A 1158 -76.26 -22.32 43.23
C MET A 1158 -75.24 -23.27 42.60
N LEU A 1159 -75.00 -24.45 43.19
CA LEU A 1159 -74.04 -25.44 42.68
C LEU A 1159 -74.37 -25.89 41.25
N ILE A 1160 -75.64 -26.13 40.94
CA ILE A 1160 -76.07 -26.50 39.58
C ILE A 1160 -75.75 -25.38 38.59
N ASN A 1161 -76.00 -24.13 38.98
CA ASN A 1161 -75.69 -22.98 38.13
C ASN A 1161 -74.18 -22.78 37.96
N GLU A 1162 -73.38 -23.02 38.99
CA GLU A 1162 -71.91 -22.95 38.92
C GLU A 1162 -71.33 -24.01 38.00
N ILE A 1163 -71.80 -25.27 38.10
CA ILE A 1163 -71.37 -26.35 37.20
C ILE A 1163 -71.71 -26.03 35.74
N LEU A 1164 -72.86 -25.42 35.48
CA LEU A 1164 -73.23 -24.99 34.13
C LEU A 1164 -72.40 -23.82 33.62
N ASP A 1165 -72.16 -22.82 34.46
CA ASP A 1165 -71.32 -21.68 34.09
C ASP A 1165 -69.90 -22.19 33.78
N MET A 1166 -69.35 -23.11 34.58
CA MET A 1166 -68.09 -23.80 34.29
C MET A 1166 -68.13 -24.57 32.96
N ALA A 1167 -69.16 -25.37 32.72
CA ALA A 1167 -69.30 -26.11 31.46
C ALA A 1167 -69.41 -25.19 30.24
N LYS A 1168 -70.04 -24.01 30.37
CA LYS A 1168 -70.09 -22.99 29.31
C LYS A 1168 -68.74 -22.30 29.11
N ILE A 1169 -67.97 -22.07 30.17
CA ILE A 1169 -66.62 -21.50 30.10
C ILE A 1169 -65.67 -22.47 29.39
N GLU A 1170 -65.64 -23.75 29.79
CA GLU A 1170 -64.83 -24.78 29.14
C GLU A 1170 -65.19 -24.93 27.65
N ALA A 1171 -66.47 -24.81 27.30
CA ALA A 1171 -66.93 -24.86 25.92
C ALA A 1171 -66.74 -23.54 25.15
N GLY A 1172 -66.21 -22.47 25.77
CA GLY A 1172 -66.07 -21.15 25.17
C GLY A 1172 -67.39 -20.44 24.82
N LYS A 1173 -68.52 -20.89 25.38
CA LYS A 1173 -69.88 -20.42 25.08
C LYS A 1173 -70.40 -19.38 26.08
N MET A 1174 -69.59 -18.98 27.06
CA MET A 1174 -69.94 -17.89 27.97
C MET A 1174 -69.72 -16.54 27.27
N THR A 1175 -70.80 -15.82 27.00
CA THR A 1175 -70.76 -14.46 26.44
C THR A 1175 -70.73 -13.44 27.57
N LEU A 1176 -69.73 -12.58 27.56
CA LEU A 1176 -69.62 -11.43 28.47
C LEU A 1176 -70.26 -10.21 27.80
N ASN A 1177 -71.14 -9.52 28.52
CA ASN A 1177 -71.80 -8.31 28.02
C ASN A 1177 -71.07 -7.10 28.58
N TYR A 1178 -70.02 -6.68 27.89
CA TYR A 1178 -69.24 -5.51 28.25
C TYR A 1178 -70.02 -4.22 27.99
N GLU A 1179 -70.11 -3.36 29.00
CA GLU A 1179 -70.62 -2.00 28.88
C GLU A 1179 -69.74 -1.03 29.68
N MET A 1180 -69.74 0.26 29.31
CA MET A 1180 -69.03 1.29 30.08
C MET A 1180 -69.76 1.51 31.40
N VAL A 1181 -69.14 1.12 32.51
CA VAL A 1181 -69.71 1.18 33.84
C VAL A 1181 -68.91 2.09 34.76
N ASN A 1182 -69.62 2.96 35.48
CA ASN A 1182 -69.05 3.61 36.64
C ASN A 1182 -68.89 2.58 37.76
N LEU A 1183 -67.65 2.23 38.08
CA LEU A 1183 -67.33 1.12 38.98
C LEU A 1183 -67.99 1.29 40.35
N HIS A 1184 -67.93 2.50 40.93
CA HIS A 1184 -68.52 2.79 42.24
C HIS A 1184 -70.01 2.41 42.28
N THR A 1185 -70.77 2.74 41.23
CA THR A 1185 -72.19 2.37 41.14
C THR A 1185 -72.42 0.90 40.82
N ALA A 1186 -71.62 0.30 39.95
CA ALA A 1186 -71.79 -1.09 39.51
C ALA A 1186 -71.62 -2.11 40.65
N ILE A 1187 -70.71 -1.83 41.59
CA ILE A 1187 -70.39 -2.74 42.70
C ILE A 1187 -71.08 -2.35 44.01
N ALA A 1188 -71.77 -1.19 44.06
CA ALA A 1188 -72.54 -0.76 45.24
C ALA A 1188 -73.59 -1.78 45.71
N PRO A 1189 -74.32 -2.52 44.85
CA PRO A 1189 -75.22 -3.56 45.33
C PRO A 1189 -74.52 -4.68 46.12
N ALA A 1190 -73.23 -4.97 45.83
CA ALA A 1190 -72.46 -5.94 46.60
C ALA A 1190 -72.16 -5.41 48.02
N ARG A 1191 -71.93 -4.10 48.18
CA ARG A 1191 -71.82 -3.43 49.49
C ARG A 1191 -73.06 -3.65 50.33
N ASP A 1192 -74.23 -3.41 49.74
CA ASP A 1192 -75.50 -3.43 50.46
C ASP A 1192 -75.86 -4.87 50.85
N THR A 1193 -75.57 -5.84 49.97
CA THR A 1193 -75.67 -7.27 50.27
C THR A 1193 -74.74 -7.65 51.42
N MET A 1194 -73.48 -7.22 51.35
CA MET A 1194 -72.47 -7.53 52.36
C MET A 1194 -72.85 -6.95 53.73
N ARG A 1195 -73.30 -5.70 53.80
CA ARG A 1195 -73.80 -5.07 55.04
C ARG A 1195 -74.95 -5.83 55.70
N SER A 1196 -75.76 -6.55 54.92
CA SER A 1196 -76.84 -7.38 55.45
C SER A 1196 -76.36 -8.76 55.95
N LEU A 1197 -75.19 -9.22 55.50
CA LEU A 1197 -74.62 -10.52 55.85
C LEU A 1197 -73.75 -10.48 57.11
N ILE A 1198 -73.17 -9.33 57.46
CA ILE A 1198 -72.30 -9.17 58.63
C ILE A 1198 -73.03 -8.50 59.79
N ASP A 1199 -72.77 -8.97 61.01
CA ASP A 1199 -73.25 -8.36 62.24
C ASP A 1199 -72.38 -7.15 62.60
N GLY A 1200 -72.93 -5.95 62.40
CA GLY A 1200 -72.21 -4.68 62.47
C GLY A 1200 -71.62 -4.32 63.83
N GLU A 1201 -71.91 -5.08 64.89
CA GLU A 1201 -71.30 -4.91 66.22
C GLU A 1201 -69.95 -5.64 66.38
N ARG A 1202 -69.65 -6.68 65.57
CA ARG A 1202 -68.43 -7.51 65.70
C ARG A 1202 -67.45 -7.41 64.55
N VAL A 1203 -67.96 -7.22 63.32
CA VAL A 1203 -67.14 -7.12 62.13
C VAL A 1203 -67.43 -5.80 61.42
N ASN A 1204 -66.41 -4.96 61.32
CA ASN A 1204 -66.50 -3.65 60.70
C ASN A 1204 -66.29 -3.75 59.18
N PHE A 1205 -67.31 -3.39 58.39
CA PHE A 1205 -67.19 -3.35 56.93
C PHE A 1205 -66.75 -1.98 56.43
N ILE A 1206 -65.56 -1.92 55.85
CA ILE A 1206 -64.95 -0.69 55.35
C ILE A 1206 -65.13 -0.61 53.83
N TRP A 1207 -65.88 0.41 53.40
CA TRP A 1207 -66.06 0.76 52.00
C TRP A 1207 -65.08 1.87 51.60
N ASP A 1208 -64.00 1.50 50.93
CA ASP A 1208 -62.92 2.39 50.48
C ASP A 1208 -62.89 2.43 48.94
N VAL A 1209 -64.01 2.82 48.34
CA VAL A 1209 -64.21 2.90 46.88
C VAL A 1209 -64.54 4.35 46.51
N PRO A 1210 -63.65 5.10 45.85
CA PRO A 1210 -63.91 6.48 45.45
C PRO A 1210 -65.00 6.61 44.37
N GLU A 1211 -65.82 7.68 44.44
CA GLU A 1211 -66.84 7.99 43.41
C GLU A 1211 -66.24 8.45 42.08
N THR A 1212 -65.04 9.04 42.11
CA THR A 1212 -64.37 9.68 40.96
C THR A 1212 -63.42 8.75 40.20
N LEU A 1213 -63.65 7.44 40.26
CA LEU A 1213 -62.87 6.49 39.46
C LEU A 1213 -63.26 6.58 37.97
N PRO A 1214 -62.33 6.32 37.04
CA PRO A 1214 -62.62 6.24 35.61
C PRO A 1214 -63.72 5.20 35.31
N GLU A 1215 -64.50 5.43 34.24
CA GLU A 1215 -65.43 4.40 33.75
C GLU A 1215 -64.63 3.23 33.14
N LEU A 1216 -65.09 2.00 33.41
CA LEU A 1216 -64.46 0.77 32.94
C LEU A 1216 -65.42 0.04 32.01
N GLU A 1217 -64.92 -0.47 30.90
CA GLU A 1217 -65.68 -1.42 30.08
C GLU A 1217 -65.68 -2.80 30.76
N ALA A 1218 -66.81 -3.19 31.35
CA ALA A 1218 -66.95 -4.45 32.08
C ALA A 1218 -68.39 -4.97 32.00
N ASP A 1219 -68.58 -6.25 32.27
CA ASP A 1219 -69.91 -6.81 32.53
C ASP A 1219 -70.24 -6.62 34.02
N PRO A 1220 -71.16 -5.69 34.39
CA PRO A 1220 -71.41 -5.38 35.79
C PRO A 1220 -72.03 -6.54 36.55
N ILE A 1221 -72.77 -7.43 35.87
CA ILE A 1221 -73.39 -8.61 36.51
C ILE A 1221 -72.30 -9.59 36.93
N ARG A 1222 -71.34 -9.87 36.04
CA ARG A 1222 -70.22 -10.78 36.33
C ARG A 1222 -69.22 -10.18 37.30
N LEU A 1223 -68.94 -8.88 37.20
CA LEU A 1223 -68.06 -8.20 38.15
C LEU A 1223 -68.65 -8.23 39.57
N ARG A 1224 -69.95 -7.98 39.71
CA ARG A 1224 -70.66 -8.13 40.99
C ARG A 1224 -70.62 -9.56 41.51
N GLN A 1225 -70.79 -10.55 40.64
CA GLN A 1225 -70.72 -11.97 41.03
C GLN A 1225 -69.33 -12.34 41.58
N ILE A 1226 -68.26 -11.92 40.92
CA ILE A 1226 -66.88 -12.13 41.39
C ILE A 1226 -66.69 -11.51 42.78
N LEU A 1227 -67.10 -10.25 42.95
CA LEU A 1227 -66.95 -9.55 44.22
C LEU A 1227 -67.79 -10.16 45.33
N LEU A 1228 -69.04 -10.56 45.07
CA LEU A 1228 -69.87 -11.24 46.06
C LEU A 1228 -69.26 -12.57 46.50
N ASN A 1229 -68.65 -13.33 45.59
CA ASN A 1229 -67.97 -14.59 45.94
C ASN A 1229 -66.76 -14.33 46.87
N LEU A 1230 -65.93 -13.32 46.56
CA LEU A 1230 -64.79 -12.96 47.40
C LEU A 1230 -65.23 -12.40 48.75
N LEU A 1231 -66.19 -11.47 48.76
CA LEU A 1231 -66.69 -10.84 49.98
C LEU A 1231 -67.45 -11.82 50.88
N SER A 1232 -68.24 -12.74 50.31
CA SER A 1232 -68.93 -13.77 51.09
C SER A 1232 -67.94 -14.75 51.70
N ASN A 1233 -66.82 -15.05 51.04
CA ASN A 1233 -65.74 -15.84 51.63
C ASN A 1233 -65.10 -15.08 52.79
N ALA A 1234 -64.75 -13.81 52.63
CA ALA A 1234 -64.25 -12.97 53.72
C ALA A 1234 -65.24 -12.93 54.90
N ALA A 1235 -66.53 -12.70 54.65
CA ALA A 1235 -67.59 -12.69 55.67
C ALA A 1235 -67.62 -13.97 56.50
N LYS A 1236 -67.44 -15.10 55.82
CA LYS A 1236 -67.55 -16.43 56.42
C LYS A 1236 -66.39 -16.75 57.37
N PHE A 1237 -65.21 -16.16 57.16
CA PHE A 1237 -63.98 -16.51 57.87
C PHE A 1237 -63.44 -15.42 58.80
N THR A 1238 -64.13 -14.28 58.90
CA THR A 1238 -63.86 -13.22 59.88
C THR A 1238 -64.96 -13.20 60.95
N GLU A 1239 -64.69 -13.76 62.14
CA GLU A 1239 -65.66 -13.77 63.25
C GLU A 1239 -65.72 -12.43 64.01
N GLU A 1240 -64.57 -11.78 64.22
CA GLU A 1240 -64.43 -10.44 64.79
C GLU A 1240 -63.27 -9.72 64.05
N GLY A 1241 -63.43 -8.43 63.73
CA GLY A 1241 -62.39 -7.66 63.04
C GLY A 1241 -62.91 -6.78 61.90
N GLU A 1242 -62.15 -6.66 60.81
CA GLU A 1242 -62.49 -5.77 59.69
C GLU A 1242 -62.49 -6.52 58.35
N ILE A 1243 -63.44 -6.16 57.49
CA ILE A 1243 -63.46 -6.54 56.08
C ILE A 1243 -63.48 -5.25 55.26
N ARG A 1244 -62.50 -5.06 54.38
CA ARG A 1244 -62.32 -3.85 53.58
C ARG A 1244 -62.46 -4.19 52.10
N LEU A 1245 -63.36 -3.49 51.42
CA LEU A 1245 -63.35 -3.42 49.97
C LEU A 1245 -62.74 -2.10 49.53
N LYS A 1246 -61.61 -2.17 48.83
CA LYS A 1246 -60.87 -1.01 48.35
C LYS A 1246 -60.78 -0.99 46.83
N ALA A 1247 -61.00 0.19 46.25
CA ALA A 1247 -60.79 0.40 44.81
C ALA A 1247 -59.84 1.57 44.55
N TYR A 1248 -58.85 1.37 43.68
CA TYR A 1248 -57.92 2.41 43.26
C TYR A 1248 -57.36 2.13 41.87
N GLY A 1249 -57.01 3.16 41.12
CA GLY A 1249 -56.52 2.97 39.76
C GLY A 1249 -56.37 4.27 38.97
N ASN A 1250 -56.06 4.12 37.70
CA ASN A 1250 -55.98 5.17 36.69
C ASN A 1250 -56.84 4.78 35.47
N ASP A 1251 -56.81 5.59 34.41
CA ASP A 1251 -57.60 5.36 33.18
C ASP A 1251 -57.26 4.05 32.45
N GLU A 1252 -56.09 3.44 32.71
CA GLU A 1252 -55.69 2.19 32.08
C GLU A 1252 -56.14 0.95 32.86
N LYS A 1253 -56.06 0.99 34.20
CA LYS A 1253 -56.41 -0.15 35.07
C LYS A 1253 -56.96 0.31 36.41
N ILE A 1254 -58.00 -0.40 36.85
CA ILE A 1254 -58.57 -0.26 38.20
C ILE A 1254 -58.35 -1.55 38.98
N HIS A 1255 -57.80 -1.41 40.19
CA HIS A 1255 -57.60 -2.48 41.15
C HIS A 1255 -58.76 -2.51 42.14
N LEU A 1256 -59.37 -3.68 42.28
CA LEU A 1256 -60.33 -4.02 43.33
C LEU A 1256 -59.66 -4.98 44.30
N LEU A 1257 -59.64 -4.60 45.57
CA LEU A 1257 -59.01 -5.37 46.64
C LEU A 1257 -60.06 -5.67 47.71
N VAL A 1258 -60.22 -6.96 48.03
CA VAL A 1258 -60.93 -7.40 49.23
C VAL A 1258 -59.87 -7.83 50.24
N GLU A 1259 -59.91 -7.23 51.42
CA GLU A 1259 -58.98 -7.51 52.52
C GLU A 1259 -59.80 -7.84 53.77
N ASP A 1260 -59.42 -8.90 54.48
CA ASP A 1260 -60.08 -9.32 55.71
C ASP A 1260 -59.05 -9.61 56.80
N THR A 1261 -59.47 -9.48 58.07
CA THR A 1261 -58.63 -9.80 59.24
C THR A 1261 -58.97 -11.15 59.86
N GLY A 1262 -59.58 -12.06 59.09
CA GLY A 1262 -59.99 -13.38 59.55
C GLY A 1262 -58.80 -14.32 59.80
N ILE A 1263 -59.08 -15.62 59.89
CA ILE A 1263 -58.07 -16.66 60.18
C ILE A 1263 -56.88 -16.68 59.18
N GLY A 1264 -57.04 -16.04 58.02
CA GLY A 1264 -56.05 -16.01 56.95
C GLY A 1264 -55.81 -17.38 56.31
N ILE A 1265 -54.94 -17.42 55.31
CA ILE A 1265 -54.43 -18.66 54.71
C ILE A 1265 -53.03 -18.88 55.30
N ALA A 1266 -52.72 -20.09 55.77
CA ALA A 1266 -51.38 -20.40 56.28
C ALA A 1266 -50.33 -20.18 55.18
N ALA A 1267 -49.14 -19.67 55.53
CA ALA A 1267 -48.09 -19.39 54.54
C ALA A 1267 -47.60 -20.64 53.77
N GLU A 1268 -47.92 -21.83 54.27
CA GLU A 1268 -47.64 -23.12 53.62
C GLU A 1268 -48.63 -23.44 52.49
N ASP A 1269 -49.83 -22.85 52.55
CA ASP A 1269 -50.95 -23.04 51.62
C ASP A 1269 -51.02 -21.91 50.58
N PHE A 1270 -50.01 -21.02 50.55
CA PHE A 1270 -49.92 -19.86 49.65
C PHE A 1270 -48.94 -20.07 48.49
#